data_AF-A0A2H0SJY1-F1
#
_entry.id   AF-A0A2H0SJY1-F1
#
_cell.length_a   1.000
_cell.length_b   1.000
_cell.length_c   1.000
_cell.angle_alpha   90.00
_cell.angle_beta   90.00
_cell.angle_gamma   90.00
#
_symmetry.space_group_name_H-M   'P 1'
#
loop_
_entity.id
_entity.type
_entity.pdbx_description
1 polymer ?
#
loop_
_entity_poly.entity_id
_entity_poly.type
_entity_poly.pdbx_seq_one_letter_code
_entity_poly.pdbx_strand_id
1 'polypeptide(L)'
;MRRLLSWIDDRGLLVWAVALVAFIPLFPKIPLADVIPGYLVRIRLEDILVLLAGLWWLVQAGRGRLRWLNLVVLGFSLFIVVSGLSLLSAVFLLGWVPLEPLHLFKSALMLVRHLEYFSLFVIMFSAVRSKRDVKVVLVVLALTIVAATVYGFGQKQLGWPLYSTMNREFSKGVALQLSEHARVQSTFAGPYDLSAFLVITLPLLTGLPLLLGLALRLKNKVVQLGLLLVHLAGLWLMAVGASKSAVVAYGLAMVVVTLLSASRLRRRWVNWAVAAVVVVVVLTTLSAMVVAFGGDASGRLVSIVAHQPHVQRLLPASLLARVPTTSDRPEDVYVEMPDIVEVTTVTDTGQPVTRLVERQRVYSQNALKYGLSAGIRLDELWPRAVSGLVRNPFLGSGFGTLNKDGPVHFTEADSTDNQYLRTLGETGLLGFATFFGTVLLTVRYAWLAHRSRDPLVAGLSIGFIGATVGLLANALYIDVLVASKVAFTFWAMAGLVVKTYFLEHPQSARRDTRRWWSLVGRWLDRHWPLVAAVLIWMVATHAVPFSQRGVITNLGAAPHQTEHLTSARCWLERGSWQRCRSTVSIGQVGLSEGDTAGLGLPAPSPIYTSWLLPFLVAFQFPQGYYYANLVLSAFSLLLMYALAVRLLNQRWQRMTALLVWLAGLSWIALPLVPSAENLRLVLVMTAGYLAVKFGPRPADNTRRWILWTVLILAVITRFGVGPTSVVLLLPWLSLLAAAVAQPVLMSARVLAGRRLAAAGRLPWSWLAVAATGVGAAVMITLVPGPQLWRVIKLKFQPERNFWQKSVLDQLVGDISAASQDRPATLITTLDPFFVDFYLSEPIQLLPLATDQFHFQQAQLVWGPENYSDLPELYRRQLAQGRALFVTDFNDNRFQRPAEFGPLTRQFSLQLLEIGCDERCSLYRLSLPQPYQPSPPETITTAQLDPAKFGEELSFIVYSHRFTPPLAGERNNTLLFTKKLAELSELGPDLVMLMGDALHIADGSQQKLFFEQIEPTVSYPIVYTPGNYDSVATKLFGPEFQSFRIGPSVFITLNGGPNGELGAAQTQFAVNQVLELSADDTVVNVFVFTHRLSWLGRDQLLEPLTAITNQRQLTSGDGFVQRQLFSRLEELTGKSVYVFSGDISPGKQPSLVYHRPQDSAVTYLASAVNSRPSDVFLQVSVRGDQVTVLPISSDSQQLGNLEQYSDKFWQSKLGPDQVQPGTPDKVATGLLSSLLPAMGVAAGWSIGWWLLKSGWLGRTTAALKKGLLAGV
;
A
#
# COMPACT_ATOMS: atom_id res chain seq x y z
N MET A 1 -52.24 -32.30 26.57
CA MET A 1 -51.59 -31.90 25.28
C MET A 1 -51.85 -30.45 24.88
N ARG A 2 -53.10 -29.99 24.64
CA ARG A 2 -53.40 -28.61 24.18
C ARG A 2 -52.83 -27.48 25.06
N ARG A 3 -52.94 -27.60 26.40
CA ARG A 3 -52.36 -26.61 27.34
C ARG A 3 -50.83 -26.52 27.27
N LEU A 4 -50.16 -27.65 27.03
CA LEU A 4 -48.71 -27.70 26.87
C LEU A 4 -48.30 -27.05 25.55
N LEU A 5 -48.98 -27.39 24.44
CA LEU A 5 -48.74 -26.78 23.13
C LEU A 5 -48.99 -25.27 23.16
N SER A 6 -50.07 -24.80 23.79
CA SER A 6 -50.32 -23.35 23.93
C SER A 6 -49.26 -22.67 24.78
N TRP A 7 -48.79 -23.31 25.86
CA TRP A 7 -47.73 -22.76 26.69
C TRP A 7 -46.40 -22.67 25.94
N ILE A 8 -46.03 -23.72 25.19
CA ILE A 8 -44.82 -23.73 24.34
C ILE A 8 -44.91 -22.63 23.29
N ASP A 9 -46.09 -22.44 22.69
CA ASP A 9 -46.31 -21.41 21.68
C ASP A 9 -46.17 -19.98 22.29
N ASP A 10 -46.63 -19.77 23.52
CA ASP A 10 -46.57 -18.47 24.20
C ASP A 10 -45.23 -18.15 24.88
N ARG A 11 -44.58 -19.16 25.45
CA ARG A 11 -43.39 -19.02 26.30
C ARG A 11 -42.13 -19.62 25.71
N GLY A 12 -42.21 -20.41 24.65
CA GLY A 12 -41.07 -21.12 24.05
C GLY A 12 -39.94 -20.17 23.63
N LEU A 13 -40.26 -18.98 23.10
CA LEU A 13 -39.24 -18.00 22.75
C LEU A 13 -38.51 -17.43 23.98
N LEU A 14 -39.20 -17.29 25.12
CA LEU A 14 -38.57 -16.90 26.39
C LEU A 14 -37.67 -18.01 26.93
N VAL A 15 -38.07 -19.27 26.80
CA VAL A 15 -37.23 -20.43 27.17
C VAL A 15 -35.95 -20.41 26.34
N TRP A 16 -36.05 -20.24 25.01
CA TRP A 16 -34.89 -20.08 24.14
C TRP A 16 -34.00 -18.90 24.55
N ALA A 17 -34.58 -17.72 24.76
CA ALA A 17 -33.81 -16.53 25.13
C ALA A 17 -33.06 -16.70 26.46
N VAL A 18 -33.69 -17.31 27.47
CA VAL A 18 -33.08 -17.60 28.77
C VAL A 18 -32.02 -18.69 28.65
N ALA A 19 -32.28 -19.73 27.86
CA ALA A 19 -31.31 -20.78 27.57
C ALA A 19 -30.05 -20.20 26.91
N LEU A 20 -30.18 -19.26 25.96
CA LEU A 20 -29.03 -18.60 25.33
C LEU A 20 -28.24 -17.73 26.30
N VAL A 21 -28.90 -17.02 27.23
CA VAL A 21 -28.23 -16.22 28.29
C VAL A 21 -27.40 -17.09 29.25
N ALA A 22 -27.81 -18.35 29.46
CA ALA A 22 -27.05 -19.30 30.27
C ALA A 22 -26.00 -20.07 29.46
N PHE A 23 -26.40 -20.65 28.33
CA PHE A 23 -25.58 -21.57 27.56
C PHE A 23 -24.37 -20.88 26.94
N ILE A 24 -24.54 -19.71 26.31
CA ILE A 24 -23.44 -19.04 25.59
C ILE A 24 -22.25 -18.73 26.53
N PRO A 25 -22.45 -18.17 27.75
CA PRO A 25 -21.34 -17.94 28.67
C PRO A 25 -20.87 -19.18 29.44
N LEU A 26 -21.62 -20.30 29.46
CA LEU A 26 -21.25 -21.50 30.25
C LEU A 26 -20.70 -22.65 29.42
N PHE A 27 -21.00 -22.70 28.12
CA PHE A 27 -20.51 -23.77 27.26
C PHE A 27 -19.08 -23.45 26.80
N PRO A 28 -18.07 -24.33 27.01
CA PRO A 28 -16.72 -24.11 26.51
C PRO A 28 -16.69 -23.98 24.97
N LYS A 29 -15.73 -23.24 24.41
CA LYS A 29 -15.62 -23.01 22.95
C LYS A 29 -15.12 -24.25 22.19
N ILE A 30 -15.87 -25.34 22.24
CA ILE A 30 -15.55 -26.60 21.57
C ILE A 30 -16.10 -26.53 20.13
N PRO A 31 -15.26 -26.71 19.10
CA PRO A 31 -15.70 -26.67 17.71
C PRO A 31 -16.44 -27.95 17.32
N LEU A 32 -17.41 -27.81 16.41
CA LEU A 32 -18.14 -28.93 15.81
C LEU A 32 -17.64 -29.24 14.39
N ALA A 33 -17.35 -28.20 13.61
CA ALA A 33 -16.89 -28.34 12.23
C ALA A 33 -15.94 -27.21 11.83
N ASP A 34 -14.97 -27.55 10.99
CA ASP A 34 -14.14 -26.60 10.26
C ASP A 34 -14.79 -26.32 8.90
N VAL A 35 -15.09 -25.06 8.61
CA VAL A 35 -15.84 -24.65 7.40
C VAL A 35 -14.92 -24.03 6.36
N ILE A 36 -13.86 -23.36 6.81
CA ILE A 36 -12.92 -22.65 5.95
C ILE A 36 -11.53 -23.16 6.27
N PRO A 37 -10.93 -23.98 5.38
CA PRO A 37 -9.57 -24.46 5.57
C PRO A 37 -8.61 -23.31 5.85
N GLY A 38 -7.83 -23.44 6.92
CA GLY A 38 -6.85 -22.42 7.32
C GLY A 38 -7.40 -21.28 8.19
N TYR A 39 -8.71 -21.12 8.33
CA TYR A 39 -9.28 -20.03 9.12
C TYR A 39 -9.50 -20.42 10.58
N LEU A 40 -9.26 -19.48 11.50
CA LEU A 40 -9.36 -19.71 12.94
C LEU A 40 -10.80 -19.92 13.44
N VAL A 41 -11.80 -19.37 12.75
CA VAL A 41 -13.21 -19.38 13.18
C VAL A 41 -13.91 -20.66 12.76
N ARG A 42 -14.51 -21.36 13.73
CA ARG A 42 -15.22 -22.63 13.55
C ARG A 42 -16.69 -22.55 13.96
N ILE A 43 -17.51 -23.43 13.39
CA ILE A 43 -18.90 -23.63 13.84
C ILE A 43 -18.87 -24.35 15.18
N ARG A 44 -19.63 -23.85 16.15
CA ARG A 44 -19.75 -24.40 17.50
C ARG A 44 -21.22 -24.67 17.86
N LEU A 45 -21.44 -25.33 19.00
CA LEU A 45 -22.77 -25.72 19.44
C LEU A 45 -23.66 -24.50 19.78
N GLU A 46 -23.08 -23.42 20.30
CA GLU A 46 -23.81 -22.18 20.52
C GLU A 46 -24.37 -21.57 19.23
N ASP A 47 -23.63 -21.68 18.12
CA ASP A 47 -24.02 -21.12 16.83
C ASP A 47 -25.27 -21.88 16.30
N ILE A 48 -25.34 -23.21 16.50
CA ILE A 48 -26.53 -24.03 16.19
C ILE A 48 -27.73 -23.64 17.06
N LEU A 49 -27.54 -23.45 18.36
CA LEU A 49 -28.63 -23.06 19.26
C LEU A 49 -29.19 -21.67 18.92
N VAL A 50 -28.33 -20.73 18.54
CA VAL A 50 -28.74 -19.42 18.05
C VAL A 50 -29.54 -19.56 16.75
N LEU A 51 -29.09 -20.39 15.82
CA LEU A 51 -29.83 -20.69 14.58
C LEU A 51 -31.22 -21.27 14.88
N LEU A 52 -31.33 -22.29 15.73
CA LEU A 52 -32.60 -22.90 16.11
C LEU A 52 -33.55 -21.90 16.78
N ALA A 53 -33.04 -21.06 17.69
CA ALA A 53 -33.82 -19.99 18.30
C ALA A 53 -34.26 -18.93 17.28
N GLY A 54 -33.41 -18.62 16.30
CA GLY A 54 -33.70 -17.74 15.17
C GLY A 54 -34.78 -18.30 14.26
N LEU A 55 -34.73 -19.59 13.92
CA LEU A 55 -35.77 -20.28 13.14
C LEU A 55 -37.11 -20.30 13.89
N TRP A 56 -37.10 -20.58 15.19
CA TRP A 56 -38.30 -20.49 16.03
C TRP A 56 -38.87 -19.07 16.03
N TRP A 57 -38.00 -18.07 16.15
CA TRP A 57 -38.39 -16.67 16.06
C TRP A 57 -39.00 -16.32 14.70
N LEU A 58 -38.42 -16.79 13.57
CA LEU A 58 -38.93 -16.57 12.22
C LEU A 58 -40.34 -17.14 12.04
N VAL A 59 -40.58 -18.38 12.50
CA VAL A 59 -41.91 -19.00 12.47
C VAL A 59 -42.93 -18.15 13.22
N GLN A 60 -42.58 -17.67 14.41
CA GLN A 60 -43.47 -16.84 15.23
C GLN A 60 -43.68 -15.44 14.67
N ALA A 61 -42.66 -14.85 14.04
CA ALA A 61 -42.74 -13.57 13.36
C ALA A 61 -43.63 -13.66 12.10
N GLY A 62 -43.48 -14.72 11.29
CA GLY A 62 -44.29 -14.99 10.10
C GLY A 62 -45.78 -15.21 10.44
N ARG A 63 -46.07 -15.80 11.60
CA ARG A 63 -47.44 -15.91 12.15
C ARG A 63 -48.02 -14.59 12.68
N GLY A 64 -47.29 -13.47 12.56
CA GLY A 64 -47.72 -12.15 13.02
C GLY A 64 -47.82 -12.00 14.54
N ARG A 65 -47.29 -12.96 15.31
CA ARG A 65 -47.46 -13.00 16.78
C ARG A 65 -46.46 -12.16 17.55
N LEU A 66 -45.40 -11.70 16.89
CA LEU A 66 -44.30 -10.97 17.53
C LEU A 66 -44.30 -9.49 17.15
N ARG A 67 -44.04 -8.63 18.15
CA ARG A 67 -43.70 -7.22 17.94
C ARG A 67 -42.19 -7.07 18.06
N TRP A 68 -41.52 -6.92 16.92
CA TRP A 68 -40.06 -6.91 16.84
C TRP A 68 -39.50 -5.66 16.16
N LEU A 69 -40.20 -5.11 15.16
CA LEU A 69 -39.78 -3.88 14.46
C LEU A 69 -39.70 -2.67 15.39
N ASN A 70 -38.52 -2.05 15.40
CA ASN A 70 -38.22 -0.81 16.12
C ASN A 70 -37.01 -0.11 15.48
N LEU A 71 -36.66 1.08 15.99
CA LEU A 71 -35.59 1.90 15.40
C LEU A 71 -34.19 1.27 15.53
N VAL A 72 -33.94 0.42 16.53
CA VAL A 72 -32.67 -0.30 16.68
C VAL A 72 -32.53 -1.37 15.59
N VAL A 73 -33.61 -2.11 15.32
CA VAL A 73 -33.65 -3.10 14.23
C VAL A 73 -33.43 -2.43 12.87
N LEU A 74 -33.99 -1.23 12.66
CA LEU A 74 -33.70 -0.44 11.46
C LEU A 74 -32.22 -0.03 11.37
N GLY A 75 -31.60 0.32 12.51
CA GLY A 75 -30.16 0.58 12.60
C GLY A 75 -29.31 -0.63 12.18
N PHE A 76 -29.67 -1.83 12.64
CA PHE A 76 -29.03 -3.08 12.19
C PHE A 76 -29.17 -3.29 10.69
N SER A 77 -30.39 -3.15 10.16
CA SER A 77 -30.65 -3.29 8.72
C SER A 77 -29.80 -2.33 7.90
N LEU A 78 -29.67 -1.08 8.34
CA LEU A 78 -28.85 -0.08 7.66
C LEU A 78 -27.35 -0.44 7.72
N PHE A 79 -26.85 -0.86 8.88
CA PHE A 79 -25.46 -1.31 9.00
C PHE A 79 -25.16 -2.52 8.10
N ILE A 80 -26.07 -3.50 8.03
CA ILE A 80 -25.91 -4.67 7.15
C ILE A 80 -25.90 -4.27 5.67
N VAL A 81 -26.76 -3.34 5.25
CA VAL A 81 -26.76 -2.82 3.88
C VAL A 81 -25.42 -2.14 3.57
N VAL A 82 -24.94 -1.26 4.45
CA VAL A 82 -23.65 -0.58 4.26
C VAL A 82 -22.49 -1.57 4.25
N SER A 83 -22.53 -2.57 5.12
CA SER A 83 -21.54 -3.64 5.20
C SER A 83 -21.53 -4.53 3.95
N GLY A 84 -22.71 -4.80 3.36
CA GLY A 84 -22.82 -5.46 2.06
C GLY A 84 -22.26 -4.61 0.92
N LEU A 85 -22.54 -3.30 0.90
CA LEU A 85 -21.94 -2.37 -0.06
C LEU A 85 -20.41 -2.29 0.08
N SER A 86 -19.91 -2.35 1.32
CA SER A 86 -18.48 -2.42 1.61
C SER A 86 -17.84 -3.69 1.05
N LEU A 87 -18.46 -4.86 1.25
CA LEU A 87 -18.01 -6.12 0.67
C LEU A 87 -18.01 -6.07 -0.87
N LEU A 88 -19.09 -5.56 -1.48
CA LEU A 88 -19.17 -5.39 -2.93
C LEU A 88 -18.08 -4.44 -3.45
N SER A 89 -17.80 -3.34 -2.73
CA SER A 89 -16.70 -2.44 -3.05
C SER A 89 -15.35 -3.15 -2.94
N ALA A 90 -15.13 -3.93 -1.89
CA ALA A 90 -13.86 -4.65 -1.68
C ALA A 90 -13.58 -5.69 -2.78
N VAL A 91 -14.63 -6.36 -3.27
CA VAL A 91 -14.55 -7.34 -4.36
C VAL A 91 -14.40 -6.65 -5.73
N PHE A 92 -15.32 -5.75 -6.07
CA PHE A 92 -15.45 -5.24 -7.44
C PHE A 92 -14.74 -3.92 -7.70
N LEU A 93 -14.62 -3.03 -6.70
CA LEU A 93 -14.03 -1.69 -6.88
C LEU A 93 -12.58 -1.62 -6.44
N LEU A 94 -12.23 -2.26 -5.32
CA LEU A 94 -10.90 -2.22 -4.73
C LEU A 94 -10.04 -3.42 -5.13
N GLY A 95 -10.66 -4.57 -5.42
CA GLY A 95 -9.95 -5.81 -5.73
C GLY A 95 -9.14 -6.40 -4.56
N TRP A 96 -9.46 -6.02 -3.32
CA TRP A 96 -8.78 -6.52 -2.10
C TRP A 96 -9.32 -7.87 -1.59
N VAL A 97 -10.52 -8.24 -2.05
CA VAL A 97 -11.09 -9.57 -1.88
C VAL A 97 -11.13 -10.22 -3.25
N PRO A 98 -10.21 -11.15 -3.57
CA PRO A 98 -10.22 -11.82 -4.86
C PRO A 98 -11.48 -12.68 -5.00
N LEU A 99 -11.90 -12.95 -6.24
CA LEU A 99 -13.06 -13.81 -6.54
C LEU A 99 -12.82 -15.29 -6.25
N GLU A 100 -11.69 -15.63 -5.63
CA GLU A 100 -11.39 -16.96 -5.12
C GLU A 100 -12.38 -17.34 -4.01
N PRO A 101 -12.98 -18.55 -4.06
CA PRO A 101 -14.03 -18.95 -3.13
C PRO A 101 -13.67 -18.81 -1.65
N LEU A 102 -12.42 -19.14 -1.28
CA LEU A 102 -11.95 -19.05 0.11
C LEU A 102 -12.01 -17.63 0.66
N HIS A 103 -11.52 -16.65 -0.10
CA HIS A 103 -11.52 -15.25 0.30
C HIS A 103 -12.93 -14.68 0.35
N LEU A 104 -13.72 -14.92 -0.69
CA LEU A 104 -15.09 -14.43 -0.76
C LEU A 104 -15.95 -15.00 0.38
N PHE A 105 -15.84 -16.31 0.62
CA PHE A 105 -16.60 -16.99 1.66
C PHE A 105 -16.19 -16.52 3.06
N LYS A 106 -14.89 -16.30 3.31
CA LYS A 106 -14.40 -15.72 4.56
C LYS A 106 -14.99 -14.32 4.81
N SER A 107 -14.88 -13.41 3.85
CA SER A 107 -15.41 -12.05 4.00
C SER A 107 -16.94 -12.03 4.14
N ALA A 108 -17.65 -12.90 3.41
CA ALA A 108 -19.10 -13.07 3.55
C ALA A 108 -19.49 -13.64 4.92
N LEU A 109 -18.74 -14.63 5.44
CA LEU A 109 -18.97 -15.20 6.77
C LEU A 109 -18.87 -14.12 7.85
N MET A 110 -17.88 -13.23 7.78
CA MET A 110 -17.74 -12.13 8.73
C MET A 110 -18.92 -11.16 8.72
N LEU A 111 -19.51 -10.90 7.54
CA LEU A 111 -20.77 -10.15 7.43
C LEU A 111 -21.95 -10.91 8.07
N VAL A 112 -22.09 -12.21 7.77
CA VAL A 112 -23.16 -13.06 8.32
C VAL A 112 -23.08 -13.16 9.84
N ARG A 113 -21.89 -13.17 10.43
CA ARG A 113 -21.72 -13.17 11.89
C ARG A 113 -22.30 -11.93 12.56
N HIS A 114 -22.31 -10.77 11.90
CA HIS A 114 -22.99 -9.60 12.45
C HIS A 114 -24.51 -9.80 12.52
N LEU A 115 -25.11 -10.46 11.52
CA LEU A 115 -26.53 -10.85 11.59
C LEU A 115 -26.80 -11.82 12.74
N GLU A 116 -25.90 -12.78 12.93
CA GLU A 116 -25.95 -13.72 14.05
C GLU A 116 -25.94 -12.97 15.39
N TYR A 117 -25.03 -12.01 15.58
CA TYR A 117 -24.94 -11.22 16.81
C TYR A 117 -26.18 -10.36 17.07
N PHE A 118 -26.70 -9.69 16.03
CA PHE A 118 -27.92 -8.88 16.16
C PHE A 118 -29.18 -9.73 16.40
N SER A 119 -29.18 -11.00 16.00
CA SER A 119 -30.32 -11.89 16.23
C SER A 119 -30.66 -12.02 17.72
N LEU A 120 -29.66 -11.98 18.62
CA LEU A 120 -29.85 -12.07 20.07
C LEU A 120 -30.62 -10.86 20.62
N PHE A 121 -30.41 -9.68 20.05
CA PHE A 121 -31.24 -8.51 20.37
C PHE A 121 -32.69 -8.78 19.99
N VAL A 122 -32.94 -9.24 18.77
CA VAL A 122 -34.29 -9.43 18.22
C VAL A 122 -35.04 -10.53 18.96
N ILE A 123 -34.37 -11.65 19.26
CA ILE A 123 -34.89 -12.77 20.04
C ILE A 123 -35.25 -12.28 21.45
N MET A 124 -34.32 -11.65 22.18
CA MET A 124 -34.57 -11.19 23.55
C MET A 124 -35.69 -10.13 23.60
N PHE A 125 -35.67 -9.17 22.68
CA PHE A 125 -36.69 -8.13 22.57
C PHE A 125 -38.10 -8.69 22.33
N SER A 126 -38.19 -9.76 21.54
CA SER A 126 -39.45 -10.42 21.19
C SER A 126 -39.93 -11.37 22.28
N ALA A 127 -38.99 -12.01 22.99
CA ALA A 127 -39.24 -13.00 24.04
C ALA A 127 -39.88 -12.38 25.30
N VAL A 128 -39.40 -11.22 25.72
CA VAL A 128 -39.81 -10.58 26.98
C VAL A 128 -41.17 -9.92 26.79
N ARG A 129 -42.22 -10.40 27.45
CA ARG A 129 -43.58 -9.85 27.35
C ARG A 129 -44.01 -9.07 28.60
N SER A 130 -43.32 -9.26 29.72
CA SER A 130 -43.67 -8.68 31.03
C SER A 130 -42.45 -8.38 31.90
N LYS A 131 -42.65 -7.56 32.95
CA LYS A 131 -41.61 -7.27 33.96
C LYS A 131 -41.20 -8.52 34.78
N ARG A 132 -42.03 -9.56 34.84
CA ARG A 132 -41.67 -10.85 35.47
C ARG A 132 -40.61 -11.57 34.65
N ASP A 133 -40.75 -11.55 33.32
CA ASP A 133 -39.78 -12.16 32.41
C ASP A 133 -38.41 -11.48 32.54
N VAL A 134 -38.39 -10.15 32.73
CA VAL A 134 -37.14 -9.39 33.01
C VAL A 134 -36.45 -9.93 34.27
N LYS A 135 -37.19 -10.20 35.35
CA LYS A 135 -36.62 -10.76 36.58
C LYS A 135 -36.04 -12.16 36.35
N VAL A 136 -36.74 -13.01 35.58
CA VAL A 136 -36.26 -14.35 35.23
C VAL A 136 -34.92 -14.26 34.50
N VAL A 137 -34.81 -13.40 33.49
CA VAL A 137 -33.56 -13.20 32.74
C VAL A 137 -32.42 -12.73 33.67
N LEU A 138 -32.69 -11.80 34.60
CA LEU A 138 -31.69 -11.32 35.55
C LEU A 138 -31.25 -12.38 36.57
N VAL A 139 -32.17 -13.21 37.05
CA VAL A 139 -31.84 -14.33 37.95
C VAL A 139 -30.95 -15.34 37.22
N VAL A 140 -31.31 -15.70 35.99
CA VAL A 140 -30.49 -16.62 35.20
C VAL A 140 -29.12 -16.01 34.91
N LEU A 141 -29.03 -14.72 34.56
CA LEU A 141 -27.76 -14.04 34.38
C LEU A 141 -26.87 -14.07 35.64
N ALA A 142 -27.46 -13.87 36.82
CA ALA A 142 -26.73 -13.95 38.09
C ALA A 142 -26.22 -15.37 38.36
N LEU A 143 -27.05 -16.39 38.12
CA LEU A 143 -26.64 -17.80 38.23
C LEU A 143 -25.53 -18.16 37.22
N THR A 144 -25.61 -17.62 36.01
CA THR A 144 -24.56 -17.77 34.99
C THR A 144 -23.21 -17.23 35.47
N ILE A 145 -23.17 -16.06 36.13
CA ILE A 145 -21.92 -15.51 36.69
C ILE A 145 -21.38 -16.41 37.80
N VAL A 146 -22.25 -16.93 38.67
CA VAL A 146 -21.83 -17.86 39.73
C VAL A 146 -21.20 -19.11 39.12
N ALA A 147 -21.87 -19.74 38.15
CA ALA A 147 -21.36 -20.94 37.49
C ALA A 147 -20.05 -20.66 36.72
N ALA A 148 -19.95 -19.54 36.01
CA ALA A 148 -18.70 -19.13 35.35
C ALA A 148 -17.56 -18.88 36.34
N THR A 149 -17.87 -18.33 37.51
CA THR A 149 -16.91 -18.11 38.61
C THR A 149 -16.45 -19.43 39.21
N VAL A 150 -17.36 -20.36 39.48
CA VAL A 150 -17.03 -21.70 39.98
C VAL A 150 -16.14 -22.45 38.98
N TYR A 151 -16.44 -22.34 37.68
CA TYR A 151 -15.59 -22.93 36.64
C TYR A 151 -14.20 -22.29 36.58
N GLY A 152 -14.10 -20.96 36.65
CA GLY A 152 -12.81 -20.27 36.71
C GLY A 152 -12.01 -20.61 37.96
N PHE A 153 -12.69 -20.82 39.10
CA PHE A 153 -12.05 -21.32 40.32
C PHE A 153 -11.51 -22.75 40.15
N GLY A 154 -12.28 -23.64 39.55
CA GLY A 154 -11.82 -24.99 39.24
C GLY A 154 -10.64 -25.01 38.27
N GLN A 155 -10.59 -24.10 37.29
CA GLN A 155 -9.43 -23.97 36.41
C GLN A 155 -8.17 -23.55 37.18
N LYS A 156 -8.31 -22.61 38.12
CA LYS A 156 -7.17 -22.09 38.89
C LYS A 156 -6.68 -23.05 39.96
N GLN A 157 -7.60 -23.68 40.70
CA GLN A 157 -7.27 -24.44 41.91
C GLN A 157 -7.37 -25.95 41.76
N LEU A 158 -8.15 -26.44 40.79
CA LEU A 158 -8.45 -27.88 40.62
C LEU A 158 -7.95 -28.44 39.28
N GLY A 159 -7.26 -27.64 38.47
CA GLY A 159 -6.73 -28.06 37.16
C GLY A 159 -7.80 -28.41 36.13
N TRP A 160 -9.02 -27.83 36.24
CA TRP A 160 -10.08 -28.07 35.26
C TRP A 160 -9.67 -27.60 33.86
N PRO A 161 -10.15 -28.28 32.80
CA PRO A 161 -9.75 -27.97 31.44
C PRO A 161 -10.19 -26.56 31.02
N LEU A 162 -9.37 -25.92 30.20
CA LEU A 162 -9.67 -24.67 29.51
C LEU A 162 -9.58 -24.88 28.00
N TYR A 163 -10.48 -24.22 27.27
CA TYR A 163 -10.56 -24.32 25.81
C TYR A 163 -10.37 -22.91 25.23
N SER A 164 -9.15 -22.61 24.77
CA SER A 164 -8.82 -21.30 24.21
C SER A 164 -9.04 -21.28 22.69
N THR A 165 -9.44 -20.13 22.15
CA THR A 165 -9.46 -19.89 20.71
C THR A 165 -8.60 -18.69 20.34
N MET A 166 -7.56 -18.38 21.13
CA MET A 166 -6.64 -17.26 20.89
C MET A 166 -5.62 -17.53 19.76
N ASN A 167 -5.43 -18.80 19.39
CA ASN A 167 -4.61 -19.23 18.26
C ASN A 167 -5.39 -20.31 17.48
N ARG A 168 -5.11 -20.46 16.17
CA ARG A 168 -5.64 -21.48 15.27
C ARG A 168 -5.44 -22.90 15.80
N GLU A 169 -4.28 -23.19 16.39
CA GLU A 169 -4.03 -24.53 16.94
C GLU A 169 -4.94 -24.83 18.13
N PHE A 170 -5.12 -23.86 19.03
CA PHE A 170 -6.02 -24.01 20.18
C PHE A 170 -7.50 -24.00 19.76
N SER A 171 -7.84 -23.30 18.67
CA SER A 171 -9.23 -23.26 18.17
C SER A 171 -9.75 -24.61 17.70
N LYS A 172 -8.87 -25.62 17.55
CA LYS A 172 -9.22 -27.04 17.35
C LYS A 172 -9.97 -27.68 18.52
N GLY A 173 -10.12 -26.97 19.65
CA GLY A 173 -10.83 -27.49 20.82
C GLY A 173 -9.95 -28.32 21.74
N VAL A 174 -8.64 -28.07 21.72
CA VAL A 174 -7.70 -28.76 22.59
C VAL A 174 -7.98 -28.39 24.05
N ALA A 175 -8.12 -29.40 24.90
CA ALA A 175 -8.24 -29.20 26.34
C ALA A 175 -6.86 -28.89 26.92
N LEU A 176 -6.72 -27.68 27.45
CA LEU A 176 -5.48 -27.19 28.06
C LEU A 176 -5.67 -27.09 29.59
N GLN A 177 -4.56 -27.02 30.33
CA GLN A 177 -4.55 -26.66 31.74
C GLN A 177 -3.86 -25.30 31.93
N LEU A 178 -4.21 -24.59 33.01
CA LEU A 178 -3.64 -23.28 33.30
C LEU A 178 -2.15 -23.46 33.68
N SER A 179 -1.25 -22.85 32.92
CA SER A 179 0.17 -22.78 33.31
C SER A 179 0.40 -21.74 34.42
N GLU A 180 1.56 -21.78 35.08
CA GLU A 180 1.89 -20.94 36.24
C GLU A 180 1.68 -19.43 36.02
N HIS A 181 1.88 -18.95 34.79
CA HIS A 181 1.71 -17.55 34.40
C HIS A 181 0.45 -17.29 33.54
N ALA A 182 -0.35 -18.32 33.26
CA ALA A 182 -1.57 -18.18 32.47
C ALA A 182 -2.70 -17.52 33.27
N ARG A 183 -3.57 -16.81 32.56
CA ARG A 183 -4.69 -16.07 33.16
C ARG A 183 -5.97 -16.89 33.06
N VAL A 184 -6.82 -16.78 34.06
CA VAL A 184 -8.11 -17.50 34.09
C VAL A 184 -9.02 -16.94 33.00
N GLN A 185 -9.59 -17.83 32.18
CA GLN A 185 -10.51 -17.46 31.09
C GLN A 185 -11.90 -18.09 31.23
N SER A 186 -12.12 -18.96 32.24
CA SER A 186 -13.34 -19.74 32.39
C SER A 186 -13.68 -20.44 31.06
N THR A 187 -14.87 -20.27 30.52
CA THR A 187 -15.31 -20.89 29.26
C THR A 187 -15.08 -20.00 28.03
N PHE A 188 -14.50 -18.81 28.20
CA PHE A 188 -14.32 -17.82 27.14
C PHE A 188 -13.07 -18.12 26.30
N ALA A 189 -12.95 -17.47 25.13
CA ALA A 189 -11.79 -17.69 24.25
C ALA A 189 -10.46 -17.35 24.90
N GLY A 190 -10.49 -16.35 25.78
CA GLY A 190 -9.35 -15.76 26.45
C GLY A 190 -9.79 -14.96 27.68
N PRO A 191 -8.85 -14.57 28.53
CA PRO A 191 -9.12 -13.75 29.72
C PRO A 191 -9.75 -12.39 29.39
N TYR A 192 -9.41 -11.83 28.23
CA TYR A 192 -9.92 -10.54 27.76
C TYR A 192 -11.43 -10.57 27.47
N ASP A 193 -11.91 -11.63 26.81
CA ASP A 193 -13.34 -11.86 26.53
C ASP A 193 -14.14 -12.05 27.83
N LEU A 194 -13.61 -12.84 28.77
CA LEU A 194 -14.21 -13.05 30.09
C LEU A 194 -14.40 -11.72 30.84
N SER A 195 -13.33 -10.92 30.92
CA SER A 195 -13.41 -9.63 31.62
C SER A 195 -14.36 -8.66 30.91
N ALA A 196 -14.42 -8.65 29.57
CA ALA A 196 -15.40 -7.83 28.84
C ALA A 196 -16.86 -8.26 29.10
N PHE A 197 -17.13 -9.56 29.24
CA PHE A 197 -18.43 -10.06 29.69
C PHE A 197 -18.79 -9.55 31.09
N LEU A 198 -17.82 -9.50 32.01
CA LEU A 198 -18.02 -8.99 33.37
C LEU A 198 -18.23 -7.45 33.40
N VAL A 199 -17.57 -6.70 32.51
CA VAL A 199 -17.83 -5.26 32.30
C VAL A 199 -19.28 -4.99 31.91
N ILE A 200 -19.93 -5.91 31.18
CA ILE A 200 -21.35 -5.79 30.83
C ILE A 200 -22.23 -6.16 32.03
N THR A 201 -21.99 -7.35 32.58
CA THR A 201 -22.96 -8.00 33.48
C THR A 201 -22.91 -7.48 34.92
N LEU A 202 -21.74 -7.08 35.42
CA LEU A 202 -21.60 -6.58 36.78
C LEU A 202 -22.31 -5.23 36.99
N PRO A 203 -22.12 -4.19 36.14
CA PRO A 203 -22.86 -2.94 36.27
C PRO A 203 -24.38 -3.11 36.12
N LEU A 204 -24.82 -4.04 35.25
CA LEU A 204 -26.23 -4.38 35.07
C LEU A 204 -26.87 -4.93 36.35
N LEU A 205 -26.18 -5.84 37.05
CA LEU A 205 -26.68 -6.43 38.29
C LEU A 205 -26.54 -5.51 39.51
N THR A 206 -25.59 -4.56 39.51
CA THR A 206 -25.39 -3.62 40.63
C THR A 206 -26.24 -2.36 40.57
N GLY A 207 -26.62 -1.89 39.38
CA GLY A 207 -27.49 -0.71 39.24
C GLY A 207 -28.83 -0.85 39.98
N LEU A 208 -29.32 -2.08 40.13
CA LEU A 208 -30.55 -2.41 40.86
C LEU A 208 -30.41 -2.30 42.40
N PRO A 209 -29.48 -3.03 43.07
CA PRO A 209 -29.26 -2.92 44.51
C PRO A 209 -28.68 -1.56 44.95
N LEU A 210 -27.87 -0.87 44.13
CA LEU A 210 -27.34 0.45 44.47
C LEU A 210 -28.47 1.50 44.56
N LEU A 211 -29.37 1.50 43.57
CA LEU A 211 -30.54 2.39 43.57
C LEU A 211 -31.52 2.07 44.70
N LEU A 212 -31.66 0.78 45.07
CA LEU A 212 -32.59 0.34 46.11
C LEU A 212 -32.02 0.43 47.53
N GLY A 213 -30.70 0.29 47.69
CA GLY A 213 -29.96 0.46 48.94
C GLY A 213 -29.81 1.93 49.31
N LEU A 214 -29.46 2.80 48.35
CA LEU A 214 -29.43 4.25 48.56
C LEU A 214 -30.82 4.84 48.82
N ALA A 215 -31.88 4.22 48.29
CA ALA A 215 -33.26 4.63 48.53
C ALA A 215 -33.93 3.94 49.74
N LEU A 216 -33.26 3.00 50.44
CA LEU A 216 -33.81 2.17 51.54
C LEU A 216 -35.15 1.48 51.20
N ARG A 217 -35.38 1.12 49.93
CA ARG A 217 -36.72 0.76 49.40
C ARG A 217 -36.93 -0.71 49.03
N LEU A 218 -35.92 -1.57 49.10
CA LEU A 218 -36.14 -3.02 49.05
C LEU A 218 -36.41 -3.54 50.45
N LYS A 219 -37.58 -4.16 50.66
CA LYS A 219 -37.90 -4.84 51.92
C LYS A 219 -37.05 -6.11 52.14
N ASN A 220 -36.45 -6.69 51.09
CA ASN A 220 -35.80 -8.00 51.15
C ASN A 220 -34.26 -7.88 51.08
N LYS A 221 -33.62 -7.82 52.26
CA LYS A 221 -32.16 -7.72 52.42
C LYS A 221 -31.40 -8.94 51.85
N VAL A 222 -32.04 -10.11 51.78
CA VAL A 222 -31.42 -11.35 51.26
C VAL A 222 -31.09 -11.21 49.78
N VAL A 223 -32.00 -10.64 48.98
CA VAL A 223 -31.76 -10.43 47.54
C VAL A 223 -30.64 -9.43 47.31
N GLN A 224 -30.53 -8.39 48.14
CA GLN A 224 -29.43 -7.43 48.07
C GLN A 224 -28.09 -8.07 48.40
N LEU A 225 -28.03 -8.85 49.49
CA LEU A 225 -26.84 -9.60 49.88
C LEU A 225 -26.43 -10.60 48.79
N GLY A 226 -27.38 -11.36 48.24
CA GLY A 226 -27.13 -12.31 47.15
C GLY A 226 -26.54 -11.63 45.92
N LEU A 227 -27.11 -10.51 45.46
CA LEU A 227 -26.56 -9.76 44.32
C LEU A 227 -25.19 -9.16 44.61
N LEU A 228 -24.93 -8.71 45.84
CA LEU A 228 -23.60 -8.24 46.27
C LEU A 228 -22.57 -9.38 46.23
N LEU A 229 -22.92 -10.57 46.73
CA LEU A 229 -22.03 -11.74 46.69
C LEU A 229 -21.72 -12.17 45.25
N VAL A 230 -22.71 -12.19 44.36
CA VAL A 230 -22.50 -12.45 42.92
C VAL A 230 -21.56 -11.41 42.32
N HIS A 231 -21.72 -10.15 42.70
CA HIS A 231 -20.87 -9.08 42.22
C HIS A 231 -19.41 -9.23 42.70
N LEU A 232 -19.19 -9.53 43.98
CA LEU A 232 -17.86 -9.79 44.54
C LEU A 232 -17.21 -11.03 43.90
N ALA A 233 -17.98 -12.09 43.67
CA ALA A 233 -17.52 -13.29 42.96
C ALA A 233 -17.06 -12.95 41.53
N GLY A 234 -17.83 -12.13 40.80
CA GLY A 234 -17.45 -11.65 39.48
C GLY A 234 -16.24 -10.71 39.50
N LEU A 235 -16.08 -9.87 40.52
CA LEU A 235 -14.89 -9.04 40.69
C LEU A 235 -13.64 -9.89 40.93
N TRP A 236 -13.73 -10.92 41.78
CA TRP A 236 -12.66 -11.89 41.96
C TRP A 236 -12.30 -12.56 40.63
N LEU A 237 -13.31 -13.01 39.86
CA LEU A 237 -13.10 -13.63 38.54
C LEU A 237 -12.41 -12.67 37.55
N MET A 238 -12.79 -11.38 37.55
CA MET A 238 -12.14 -10.36 36.72
C MET A 238 -10.68 -10.14 37.10
N ALA A 239 -10.37 -10.12 38.40
CA ALA A 239 -9.00 -9.95 38.89
C ALA A 239 -8.09 -11.12 38.48
N VAL A 240 -8.56 -12.37 38.61
CA VAL A 240 -7.77 -13.53 38.17
C VAL A 240 -7.66 -13.65 36.64
N GLY A 241 -8.53 -12.95 35.89
CA GLY A 241 -8.38 -12.76 34.45
C GLY A 241 -7.32 -11.71 34.07
N ALA A 242 -6.86 -10.86 35.01
CA ALA A 242 -5.77 -9.89 34.84
C ALA A 242 -5.82 -8.98 33.58
N SER A 243 -7.03 -8.68 33.09
CA SER A 243 -7.23 -7.77 31.94
C SER A 243 -7.27 -6.30 32.39
N LYS A 244 -6.16 -5.58 32.22
CA LYS A 244 -6.00 -4.18 32.67
C LYS A 244 -7.03 -3.23 32.03
N SER A 245 -7.26 -3.33 30.73
CA SER A 245 -8.22 -2.46 30.02
C SER A 245 -9.65 -2.68 30.51
N ALA A 246 -10.02 -3.93 30.80
CA ALA A 246 -11.34 -4.27 31.30
C ALA A 246 -11.56 -3.77 32.74
N VAL A 247 -10.53 -3.79 33.59
CA VAL A 247 -10.59 -3.23 34.96
C VAL A 247 -10.84 -1.71 34.91
N VAL A 248 -10.13 -0.99 34.04
CA VAL A 248 -10.35 0.47 33.83
C VAL A 248 -11.76 0.73 33.28
N ALA A 249 -12.17 -0.03 32.27
CA ALA A 249 -13.51 0.04 31.69
C ALA A 249 -14.62 -0.23 32.72
N TYR A 250 -14.43 -1.22 33.58
CA TYR A 250 -15.34 -1.53 34.68
C TYR A 250 -15.40 -0.39 35.70
N GLY A 251 -14.26 0.19 36.08
CA GLY A 251 -14.21 1.36 36.96
C GLY A 251 -15.01 2.53 36.39
N LEU A 252 -14.82 2.84 35.11
CA LEU A 252 -15.60 3.87 34.42
C LEU A 252 -17.11 3.55 34.40
N ALA A 253 -17.48 2.29 34.12
CA ALA A 253 -18.87 1.85 34.16
C ALA A 253 -19.49 2.08 35.54
N MET A 254 -18.79 1.74 36.61
CA MET A 254 -19.28 1.90 37.98
C MET A 254 -19.36 3.36 38.44
N VAL A 255 -18.46 4.22 37.97
CA VAL A 255 -18.57 5.69 38.17
C VAL A 255 -19.89 6.18 37.57
N VAL A 256 -20.20 5.79 36.33
CA VAL A 256 -21.46 6.16 35.67
C VAL A 256 -22.68 5.61 36.40
N VAL A 257 -22.66 4.33 36.78
CA VAL A 257 -23.75 3.71 37.56
C VAL A 257 -23.98 4.44 38.88
N THR A 258 -22.90 4.79 39.58
CA THR A 258 -22.97 5.48 40.88
C THR A 258 -23.51 6.90 40.73
N LEU A 259 -22.98 7.68 39.79
CA LEU A 259 -23.44 9.05 39.55
C LEU A 259 -24.91 9.11 39.13
N LEU A 260 -25.33 8.25 38.20
CA LEU A 260 -26.73 8.21 37.75
C LEU A 260 -27.67 7.68 38.83
N SER A 261 -27.23 6.73 39.66
CA SER A 261 -28.02 6.25 40.81
C SER A 261 -28.14 7.33 41.89
N ALA A 262 -27.07 8.05 42.20
CA ALA A 262 -27.06 9.16 43.15
C ALA A 262 -27.93 10.33 42.69
N SER A 263 -27.99 10.59 41.38
CA SER A 263 -28.85 11.65 40.79
C SER A 263 -30.35 11.43 41.03
N ARG A 264 -30.76 10.20 41.38
CA ARG A 264 -32.15 9.82 41.67
C ARG A 264 -32.61 10.10 43.09
N LEU A 265 -31.68 10.34 44.00
CA LEU A 265 -31.98 10.47 45.42
C LEU A 265 -32.43 11.89 45.77
N ARG A 266 -33.32 12.01 46.76
CA ARG A 266 -34.01 13.28 47.07
C ARG A 266 -33.10 14.36 47.69
N ARG A 267 -32.01 13.99 48.37
CA ARG A 267 -31.11 14.92 49.12
C ARG A 267 -29.79 15.18 48.39
N ARG A 268 -29.77 16.17 47.48
CA ARG A 268 -28.66 16.41 46.53
C ARG A 268 -27.24 16.43 47.14
N TRP A 269 -27.01 17.05 48.29
CA TRP A 269 -25.67 17.15 48.90
C TRP A 269 -25.16 15.83 49.51
N VAL A 270 -26.00 15.10 50.25
CA VAL A 270 -25.68 13.75 50.77
C VAL A 270 -25.42 12.78 49.62
N ASN A 271 -26.12 12.94 48.50
CA ASN A 271 -25.92 12.10 47.32
C ASN A 271 -24.53 12.25 46.71
N TRP A 272 -24.00 13.48 46.64
CA TRP A 272 -22.66 13.75 46.11
C TRP A 272 -21.57 13.23 47.06
N ALA A 273 -21.76 13.35 48.37
CA ALA A 273 -20.86 12.78 49.36
C ALA A 273 -20.81 11.24 49.30
N VAL A 274 -21.98 10.58 49.21
CA VAL A 274 -22.04 9.12 49.10
C VAL A 274 -21.52 8.63 47.76
N ALA A 275 -21.81 9.34 46.66
CA ALA A 275 -21.23 9.03 45.35
C ALA A 275 -19.70 9.15 45.37
N ALA A 276 -19.15 10.20 45.99
CA ALA A 276 -17.71 10.38 46.14
C ALA A 276 -17.09 9.24 46.97
N VAL A 277 -17.71 8.85 48.08
CA VAL A 277 -17.23 7.72 48.91
C VAL A 277 -17.29 6.40 48.13
N VAL A 278 -18.38 6.11 47.42
CA VAL A 278 -18.51 4.87 46.63
C VAL A 278 -17.50 4.85 45.48
N VAL A 279 -17.28 5.98 44.79
CA VAL A 279 -16.26 6.08 43.76
C VAL A 279 -14.87 5.87 44.36
N VAL A 280 -14.56 6.48 45.51
CA VAL A 280 -13.29 6.28 46.21
C VAL A 280 -13.13 4.82 46.62
N VAL A 281 -14.15 4.18 47.19
CA VAL A 281 -14.12 2.76 47.59
C VAL A 281 -13.92 1.85 46.39
N VAL A 282 -14.61 2.10 45.28
CA VAL A 282 -14.43 1.33 44.04
C VAL A 282 -13.01 1.55 43.49
N LEU A 283 -12.50 2.76 43.47
CA LEU A 283 -11.14 3.05 43.01
C LEU A 283 -10.07 2.46 43.93
N THR A 284 -10.29 2.44 45.25
CA THR A 284 -9.36 1.83 46.21
C THR A 284 -9.42 0.31 46.17
N THR A 285 -10.60 -0.31 46.00
CA THR A 285 -10.68 -1.76 45.75
C THR A 285 -10.05 -2.13 44.41
N LEU A 286 -10.27 -1.36 43.35
CA LEU A 286 -9.60 -1.58 42.06
C LEU A 286 -8.07 -1.43 42.19
N SER A 287 -7.61 -0.40 42.91
CA SER A 287 -6.18 -0.17 43.16
C SER A 287 -5.58 -1.30 44.00
N ALA A 288 -6.27 -1.73 45.06
CA ALA A 288 -5.86 -2.86 45.89
C ALA A 288 -5.84 -4.16 45.10
N MET A 289 -6.78 -4.39 44.17
CA MET A 289 -6.79 -5.56 43.29
C MET A 289 -5.64 -5.52 42.28
N VAL A 290 -5.34 -4.35 41.69
CA VAL A 290 -4.18 -4.19 40.80
C VAL A 290 -2.87 -4.43 41.54
N VAL A 291 -2.75 -3.98 42.79
CA VAL A 291 -1.56 -4.17 43.62
C VAL A 291 -1.43 -5.61 44.14
N ALA A 292 -2.52 -6.21 44.64
CA ALA A 292 -2.51 -7.56 45.20
C ALA A 292 -2.31 -8.67 44.16
N PHE A 293 -2.70 -8.43 42.90
CA PHE A 293 -2.60 -9.42 41.82
C PHE A 293 -1.64 -9.02 40.69
N GLY A 294 -0.97 -7.87 40.81
CA GLY A 294 -0.06 -7.34 39.79
C GLY A 294 1.24 -6.85 40.39
N GLY A 295 2.04 -7.75 40.99
CA GLY A 295 3.37 -7.44 41.55
C GLY A 295 4.26 -6.59 40.62
N ASP A 296 4.14 -6.76 39.30
CA ASP A 296 4.86 -5.98 38.28
C ASP A 296 4.29 -4.57 37.97
N ALA A 297 3.04 -4.27 38.35
CA ALA A 297 2.37 -3.04 37.93
C ALA A 297 2.98 -1.77 38.56
N SER A 298 3.57 -1.91 39.74
CA SER A 298 4.24 -0.80 40.44
C SER A 298 5.57 -0.39 39.79
N GLY A 299 6.37 -1.35 39.30
CA GLY A 299 7.61 -1.07 38.55
C GLY A 299 7.35 -0.38 37.20
N ARG A 300 6.22 -0.69 36.56
CA ARG A 300 5.82 -0.16 35.25
C ARG A 300 5.32 1.30 35.26
N LEU A 301 4.63 1.72 36.31
CA LEU A 301 4.25 3.13 36.49
C LEU A 301 5.51 3.99 36.67
N VAL A 302 6.48 3.47 37.41
CA VAL A 302 7.78 4.11 37.63
C VAL A 302 8.58 4.14 36.33
N SER A 303 8.60 3.08 35.51
CA SER A 303 9.31 3.08 34.22
C SER A 303 8.71 4.09 33.23
N ILE A 304 7.39 4.19 33.09
CA ILE A 304 6.73 5.16 32.19
C ILE A 304 7.05 6.60 32.60
N VAL A 305 7.04 6.88 33.91
CA VAL A 305 7.31 8.20 34.47
C VAL A 305 8.81 8.52 34.41
N ALA A 306 9.68 7.52 34.61
CA ALA A 306 11.13 7.67 34.57
C ALA A 306 11.70 7.78 33.14
N HIS A 307 10.96 7.55 32.06
CA HIS A 307 11.47 7.81 30.69
C HIS A 307 11.38 9.29 30.26
N GLN A 308 10.80 10.16 31.09
CA GLN A 308 10.76 11.60 30.86
C GLN A 308 11.96 12.26 31.54
N PRO A 309 12.87 12.93 30.80
CA PRO A 309 14.12 13.47 31.36
C PRO A 309 13.88 14.55 32.43
N HIS A 310 12.75 15.24 32.37
CA HIS A 310 12.35 16.22 33.38
C HIS A 310 11.87 15.58 34.69
N VAL A 311 11.33 14.36 34.64
CA VAL A 311 10.75 13.69 35.81
C VAL A 311 11.75 12.79 36.51
N GLN A 312 12.75 12.27 35.81
CA GLN A 312 13.87 11.55 36.43
C GLN A 312 14.56 12.37 37.53
N ARG A 313 14.68 13.69 37.35
CA ARG A 313 15.29 14.61 38.33
C ARG A 313 14.43 14.81 39.59
N LEU A 314 13.15 14.45 39.54
CA LEU A 314 12.18 14.61 40.63
C LEU A 314 11.92 13.30 41.39
N LEU A 315 12.44 12.17 40.88
CA LEU A 315 12.24 10.84 41.47
C LEU A 315 13.36 10.48 42.45
N PRO A 316 13.04 9.92 43.63
CA PRO A 316 14.03 9.36 44.55
C PRO A 316 14.89 8.26 43.89
N ALA A 317 16.17 8.18 44.26
CA ALA A 317 17.11 7.18 43.73
C ALA A 317 16.63 5.72 43.91
N SER A 318 15.89 5.43 44.98
CA SER A 318 15.30 4.11 45.26
C SER A 318 14.21 3.69 44.26
N LEU A 319 13.55 4.64 43.61
CA LEU A 319 12.56 4.40 42.55
C LEU A 319 13.23 4.25 41.18
N LEU A 320 14.29 5.02 40.92
CA LEU A 320 15.10 4.88 39.70
C LEU A 320 15.83 3.53 39.63
N ALA A 321 16.26 2.99 40.78
CA ALA A 321 16.85 1.66 40.87
C ALA A 321 15.88 0.49 40.53
N ARG A 322 14.56 0.76 40.44
CA ARG A 322 13.55 -0.22 40.01
C ARG A 322 13.23 -0.13 38.52
N VAL A 323 13.85 0.80 37.77
CA VAL A 323 13.67 0.89 36.32
C VAL A 323 14.51 -0.23 35.68
N PRO A 324 13.90 -1.16 34.94
CA PRO A 324 14.65 -2.25 34.31
C PRO A 324 15.67 -1.68 33.30
N THR A 325 16.87 -2.24 33.31
CA THR A 325 17.90 -2.01 32.28
C THR A 325 17.38 -2.41 30.91
N THR A 326 17.88 -1.79 29.84
CA THR A 326 17.54 -2.12 28.45
C THR A 326 17.59 -3.63 28.24
N SER A 327 16.42 -4.25 28.10
CA SER A 327 16.26 -5.67 27.85
C SER A 327 16.19 -5.89 26.35
N ASP A 328 16.91 -6.88 25.82
CA ASP A 328 16.86 -7.28 24.42
C ASP A 328 15.54 -7.97 24.02
N ARG A 329 14.66 -8.20 25.01
CA ARG A 329 13.32 -8.79 24.85
C ARG A 329 12.22 -7.94 25.50
N PRO A 330 10.99 -7.95 24.94
CA PRO A 330 9.84 -7.31 25.57
C PRO A 330 9.51 -7.91 26.94
N GLU A 331 9.03 -7.08 27.86
CA GLU A 331 8.76 -7.45 29.26
C GLU A 331 7.63 -8.50 29.42
N ASP A 332 6.73 -8.61 28.43
CA ASP A 332 5.61 -9.56 28.41
C ASP A 332 5.93 -10.88 27.67
N VAL A 333 7.18 -11.10 27.28
CA VAL A 333 7.67 -12.34 26.68
C VAL A 333 8.40 -13.17 27.73
N TYR A 334 7.74 -14.22 28.22
CA TYR A 334 8.27 -15.10 29.26
C TYR A 334 9.07 -16.29 28.71
N VAL A 335 8.82 -16.67 27.44
CA VAL A 335 9.48 -17.78 26.75
C VAL A 335 9.89 -17.29 25.37
N GLU A 336 11.17 -17.45 25.02
CA GLU A 336 11.65 -17.17 23.68
C GLU A 336 11.31 -18.34 22.76
N MET A 337 10.53 -18.06 21.73
CA MET A 337 10.25 -18.99 20.65
C MET A 337 10.94 -18.49 19.39
N PRO A 338 11.80 -19.31 18.74
CA PRO A 338 12.44 -18.93 17.49
C PRO A 338 11.40 -18.78 16.38
N ASP A 339 11.68 -17.90 15.42
CA ASP A 339 10.91 -17.81 14.18
C ASP A 339 11.36 -18.93 13.26
N ILE A 340 10.40 -19.72 12.76
CA ILE A 340 10.68 -20.79 11.80
C ILE A 340 10.59 -20.17 10.41
N VAL A 341 11.73 -20.06 9.73
CA VAL A 341 11.82 -19.45 8.40
C VAL A 341 12.17 -20.53 7.39
N GLU A 342 11.50 -20.50 6.25
CA GLU A 342 11.78 -21.39 5.13
C GLU A 342 13.00 -20.86 4.36
N VAL A 343 14.10 -21.61 4.36
CA VAL A 343 15.35 -21.23 3.71
C VAL A 343 15.68 -22.25 2.62
N THR A 344 15.83 -21.79 1.38
CA THR A 344 16.30 -22.62 0.28
C THR A 344 17.80 -22.79 0.40
N THR A 345 18.24 -24.00 0.75
CA THR A 345 19.66 -24.36 0.84
C THR A 345 20.02 -25.32 -0.29
N VAL A 346 21.18 -25.11 -0.91
CA VAL A 346 21.67 -26.02 -1.96
C VAL A 346 22.35 -27.21 -1.27
N THR A 347 21.95 -28.43 -1.62
CA THR A 347 22.61 -29.66 -1.15
C THR A 347 23.97 -29.83 -1.82
N ASP A 348 24.84 -30.68 -1.24
CA ASP A 348 26.15 -31.02 -1.81
C ASP A 348 26.05 -31.60 -3.24
N THR A 349 24.85 -32.04 -3.65
CA THR A 349 24.52 -32.49 -5.01
C THR A 349 23.94 -31.39 -5.93
N GLY A 350 23.96 -30.12 -5.51
CA GLY A 350 23.50 -28.98 -6.31
C GLY A 350 21.98 -28.82 -6.41
N GLN A 351 21.18 -29.60 -5.67
CA GLN A 351 19.72 -29.51 -5.69
C GLN A 351 19.25 -28.51 -4.62
N PRO A 352 18.38 -27.53 -4.97
CA PRO A 352 17.76 -26.65 -3.98
C PRO A 352 16.81 -27.45 -3.10
N VAL A 353 17.14 -27.58 -1.82
CA VAL A 353 16.28 -28.20 -0.82
C VAL A 353 15.84 -27.13 0.16
N THR A 354 14.53 -26.99 0.25
CA THR A 354 13.89 -26.08 1.18
C THR A 354 13.91 -26.69 2.59
N ARG A 355 14.57 -26.03 3.53
CA ARG A 355 14.64 -26.46 4.94
C ARG A 355 14.04 -25.39 5.84
N LEU A 356 13.32 -25.83 6.87
CA LEU A 356 12.86 -24.97 7.95
C LEU A 356 14.01 -24.70 8.90
N VAL A 357 14.43 -23.44 9.03
CA VAL A 357 15.52 -23.01 9.90
C VAL A 357 14.97 -22.15 11.02
N GLU A 358 15.36 -22.45 12.26
CA GLU A 358 15.07 -21.62 13.42
C GLU A 358 15.94 -20.37 13.41
N ARG A 359 15.29 -19.20 13.42
CA ARG A 359 15.94 -17.89 13.49
C ARG A 359 15.53 -17.19 14.78
N GLN A 360 16.47 -16.50 15.42
CA GLN A 360 16.15 -15.71 16.60
C GLN A 360 15.16 -14.58 16.24
N ARG A 361 14.11 -14.43 17.05
CA ARG A 361 13.08 -13.41 16.83
C ARG A 361 13.64 -12.02 17.13
N VAL A 362 13.40 -11.09 16.21
CA VAL A 362 13.77 -9.67 16.38
C VAL A 362 12.54 -8.87 16.77
N TYR A 363 12.65 -8.04 17.80
CA TYR A 363 11.56 -7.22 18.31
C TYR A 363 11.68 -5.77 17.83
N SER A 364 10.53 -5.13 17.58
CA SER A 364 10.49 -3.71 17.23
C SER A 364 10.79 -2.83 18.46
N GLN A 365 11.20 -1.58 18.21
CA GLN A 365 11.41 -0.58 19.27
C GLN A 365 10.14 -0.33 20.09
N ASN A 366 8.95 -0.39 19.47
CA ASN A 366 7.69 -0.24 20.18
C ASN A 366 7.38 -1.47 21.05
N ALA A 367 7.72 -2.68 20.60
CA ALA A 367 7.58 -3.89 21.40
C ALA A 367 8.52 -3.88 22.61
N LEU A 368 9.78 -3.49 22.44
CA LEU A 368 10.75 -3.36 23.55
C LEU A 368 10.31 -2.30 24.58
N LYS A 369 9.72 -1.20 24.12
CA LYS A 369 9.32 -0.08 24.98
C LYS A 369 7.97 -0.27 25.69
N TYR A 370 6.98 -0.84 25.00
CA TYR A 370 5.58 -0.90 25.47
C TYR A 370 5.07 -2.33 25.71
N GLY A 371 5.89 -3.34 25.44
CA GLY A 371 5.50 -4.75 25.42
C GLY A 371 5.04 -5.21 24.02
N LEU A 372 5.18 -6.51 23.76
CA LEU A 372 4.88 -7.16 22.48
C LEU A 372 3.46 -6.85 22.00
N SER A 373 2.46 -6.96 22.89
CA SER A 373 1.06 -6.73 22.51
C SER A 373 0.78 -5.28 22.09
N ALA A 374 1.41 -4.29 22.74
CA ALA A 374 1.27 -2.89 22.33
C ALA A 374 2.11 -2.58 21.09
N GLY A 375 3.29 -3.17 20.95
CA GLY A 375 4.12 -3.12 19.75
C GLY A 375 3.35 -3.57 18.51
N ILE A 376 2.78 -4.78 18.52
CA ILE A 376 1.99 -5.32 17.39
C ILE A 376 0.84 -4.38 16.98
N ARG A 377 0.15 -3.75 17.95
CA ARG A 377 -0.93 -2.79 17.63
C ARG A 377 -0.40 -1.55 16.92
N LEU A 378 0.67 -0.97 17.43
CA LEU A 378 1.25 0.29 16.94
C LEU A 378 2.02 0.11 15.64
N ASP A 379 2.69 -1.03 15.48
CA ASP A 379 3.52 -1.32 14.32
C ASP A 379 2.71 -1.91 13.16
N GLU A 380 1.68 -2.70 13.45
CA GLU A 380 1.00 -3.52 12.45
C GLU A 380 -0.52 -3.29 12.39
N LEU A 381 -1.26 -3.61 13.47
CA LEU A 381 -2.73 -3.70 13.38
C LEU A 381 -3.41 -2.36 13.13
N TRP A 382 -3.07 -1.33 13.93
CA TRP A 382 -3.71 -0.02 13.81
C TRP A 382 -3.32 0.72 12.52
N PRO A 383 -2.03 0.71 12.10
CA PRO A 383 -1.66 1.24 10.78
C PRO A 383 -2.42 0.57 9.64
N ARG A 384 -2.56 -0.76 9.64
CA ARG A 384 -3.32 -1.45 8.57
C ARG A 384 -4.82 -1.16 8.61
N ALA A 385 -5.41 -1.04 9.79
CA ALA A 385 -6.82 -0.64 9.93
C ALA A 385 -7.08 0.78 9.40
N VAL A 386 -6.16 1.70 9.69
CA VAL A 386 -6.18 3.06 9.11
C VAL A 386 -5.99 2.99 7.60
N SER A 387 -5.08 2.17 7.09
CA SER A 387 -4.92 1.93 5.65
C SER A 387 -6.22 1.42 5.01
N GLY A 388 -6.95 0.54 5.68
CA GLY A 388 -8.27 0.08 5.25
C GLY A 388 -9.30 1.21 5.09
N LEU A 389 -9.34 2.15 6.04
CA LEU A 389 -10.19 3.35 5.96
C LEU A 389 -9.74 4.27 4.82
N VAL A 390 -8.43 4.42 4.67
CA VAL A 390 -7.79 5.24 3.64
C VAL A 390 -8.14 4.71 2.25
N ARG A 391 -8.08 3.41 2.00
CA ARG A 391 -8.45 2.82 0.69
C ARG A 391 -9.86 3.20 0.22
N ASN A 392 -10.83 3.30 1.13
CA ASN A 392 -12.15 3.87 0.85
C ASN A 392 -12.74 4.50 2.13
N PRO A 393 -12.76 5.84 2.27
CA PRO A 393 -13.22 6.50 3.49
C PRO A 393 -14.70 6.25 3.82
N PHE A 394 -15.53 5.97 2.82
CA PHE A 394 -16.98 5.80 3.01
C PHE A 394 -17.36 4.37 3.38
N LEU A 395 -16.77 3.39 2.70
CA LEU A 395 -17.12 1.98 2.79
C LEU A 395 -16.00 1.09 3.36
N GLY A 396 -14.81 1.60 3.58
CA GLY A 396 -13.66 0.83 4.04
C GLY A 396 -13.18 -0.18 3.00
N SER A 397 -12.25 -1.03 3.42
CA SER A 397 -11.60 -2.04 2.58
C SER A 397 -12.29 -3.41 2.58
N GLY A 398 -13.46 -3.55 3.20
CA GLY A 398 -14.19 -4.81 3.32
C GLY A 398 -13.81 -5.65 4.55
N PHE A 399 -14.60 -6.68 4.84
CA PHE A 399 -14.31 -7.59 5.96
C PHE A 399 -13.13 -8.51 5.66
N GLY A 400 -12.29 -8.74 6.68
CA GLY A 400 -11.19 -9.70 6.60
C GLY A 400 -10.02 -9.26 5.70
N THR A 401 -9.91 -7.95 5.44
CA THR A 401 -8.83 -7.36 4.63
C THR A 401 -7.80 -6.59 5.43
N LEU A 402 -8.08 -6.27 6.71
CA LEU A 402 -7.22 -5.41 7.52
C LEU A 402 -5.87 -6.03 7.89
N ASN A 403 -5.77 -7.36 7.93
CA ASN A 403 -4.53 -8.03 8.29
C ASN A 403 -3.75 -8.54 7.08
N LYS A 404 -4.21 -8.27 5.85
CA LYS A 404 -3.56 -8.74 4.62
C LYS A 404 -2.35 -7.88 4.23
N ASP A 405 -1.32 -8.54 3.70
CA ASP A 405 -0.16 -7.87 3.07
C ASP A 405 -0.44 -7.49 1.61
N GLY A 406 -1.39 -8.17 0.97
CA GLY A 406 -1.82 -7.90 -0.39
C GLY A 406 -3.12 -8.63 -0.73
N PRO A 407 -3.72 -8.38 -1.91
CA PRO A 407 -5.02 -8.94 -2.29
C PRO A 407 -5.13 -10.47 -2.17
N VAL A 408 -4.08 -11.18 -2.59
CA VAL A 408 -3.98 -12.65 -2.60
C VAL A 408 -3.53 -13.27 -1.27
N HIS A 409 -3.10 -12.48 -0.28
CA HIS A 409 -2.71 -13.04 1.01
C HIS A 409 -3.96 -13.48 1.80
N PHE A 410 -4.05 -14.78 2.11
CA PHE A 410 -5.07 -15.34 2.99
C PHE A 410 -4.66 -15.27 4.47
N THR A 411 -5.37 -14.48 5.27
CA THR A 411 -5.09 -14.35 6.70
C THR A 411 -5.80 -15.42 7.51
N GLU A 412 -5.08 -16.12 8.39
CA GLU A 412 -5.65 -17.19 9.23
C GLU A 412 -6.48 -16.64 10.39
N ALA A 413 -6.15 -15.44 10.89
CA ALA A 413 -6.84 -14.75 11.96
C ALA A 413 -6.97 -13.24 11.68
N ASP A 414 -8.13 -12.67 11.99
CA ASP A 414 -8.40 -11.24 11.84
C ASP A 414 -8.78 -10.60 13.18
N SER A 415 -7.81 -9.93 13.80
CA SER A 415 -8.03 -9.02 14.92
C SER A 415 -7.35 -7.69 14.62
N THR A 416 -7.99 -6.60 15.02
CA THR A 416 -7.40 -5.25 15.01
C THR A 416 -7.08 -4.78 16.43
N ASP A 417 -7.60 -5.48 17.45
CA ASP A 417 -7.53 -5.09 18.85
C ASP A 417 -7.94 -3.62 19.06
N ASN A 418 -8.95 -3.18 18.32
CA ASN A 418 -9.57 -1.86 18.42
C ASN A 418 -10.85 -1.86 17.57
N GLN A 419 -12.00 -1.94 18.23
CA GLN A 419 -13.29 -2.02 17.54
C GLN A 419 -13.57 -0.79 16.67
N TYR A 420 -13.10 0.39 17.06
CA TYR A 420 -13.33 1.63 16.31
C TYR A 420 -12.55 1.62 15.00
N LEU A 421 -11.26 1.33 15.08
CA LEU A 421 -10.40 1.23 13.90
C LEU A 421 -10.81 0.07 13.00
N ARG A 422 -11.22 -1.06 13.58
CA ARG A 422 -11.77 -2.19 12.82
C ARG A 422 -13.00 -1.78 12.03
N THR A 423 -13.99 -1.18 12.69
CA THR A 423 -15.24 -0.79 12.03
C THR A 423 -14.99 0.26 10.95
N LEU A 424 -14.11 1.23 11.21
CA LEU A 424 -13.68 2.23 10.21
C LEU A 424 -12.93 1.59 9.03
N GLY A 425 -12.00 0.68 9.30
CA GLY A 425 -11.18 0.04 8.28
C GLY A 425 -11.96 -0.93 7.40
N GLU A 426 -12.84 -1.73 8.00
CA GLU A 426 -13.65 -2.73 7.27
C GLU A 426 -14.82 -2.06 6.55
N THR A 427 -15.55 -1.15 7.21
CA THR A 427 -16.86 -0.64 6.71
C THR A 427 -16.93 0.88 6.47
N GLY A 428 -15.83 1.60 6.68
CA GLY A 428 -15.73 3.04 6.44
C GLY A 428 -16.56 3.89 7.41
N LEU A 429 -16.63 5.19 7.13
CA LEU A 429 -17.40 6.15 7.93
C LEU A 429 -18.89 5.83 7.98
N LEU A 430 -19.46 5.28 6.90
CA LEU A 430 -20.89 4.92 6.85
C LEU A 430 -21.18 3.73 7.78
N GLY A 431 -20.33 2.70 7.74
CA GLY A 431 -20.50 1.54 8.62
C GLY A 431 -20.26 1.91 10.07
N PHE A 432 -19.24 2.74 10.35
CA PHE A 432 -18.99 3.29 11.68
C PHE A 432 -20.19 4.06 12.23
N ALA A 433 -20.73 5.01 11.45
CA ALA A 433 -21.86 5.84 11.87
C ALA A 433 -23.12 5.02 12.14
N THR A 434 -23.37 4.00 11.32
CA THR A 434 -24.56 3.15 11.44
C THR A 434 -24.44 2.15 12.58
N PHE A 435 -23.27 1.55 12.78
CA PHE A 435 -22.99 0.62 13.89
C PHE A 435 -23.03 1.34 15.25
N PHE A 436 -22.16 2.34 15.46
CA PHE A 436 -22.09 3.07 16.73
C PHE A 436 -23.32 3.96 16.94
N GLY A 437 -23.95 4.46 15.86
CA GLY A 437 -25.25 5.12 15.95
C GLY A 437 -26.33 4.20 16.50
N THR A 438 -26.30 2.91 16.15
CA THR A 438 -27.21 1.90 16.70
C THR A 438 -26.90 1.60 18.17
N VAL A 439 -25.63 1.51 18.55
CA VAL A 439 -25.22 1.40 19.97
C VAL A 439 -25.73 2.61 20.77
N LEU A 440 -25.49 3.83 20.30
CA LEU A 440 -25.97 5.07 20.93
C LEU A 440 -27.50 5.14 21.01
N LEU A 441 -28.20 4.54 20.05
CA LEU A 441 -29.65 4.45 20.09
C LEU A 441 -30.15 3.54 21.22
N THR A 442 -29.47 2.43 21.51
CA THR A 442 -29.81 1.59 22.67
C THR A 442 -29.57 2.36 23.98
N VAL A 443 -28.46 3.11 24.07
CA VAL A 443 -28.17 3.99 25.21
C VAL A 443 -29.23 5.08 25.34
N ARG A 444 -29.73 5.65 24.24
CA ARG A 444 -30.83 6.63 24.26
C ARG A 444 -32.09 6.02 24.87
N TYR A 445 -32.48 4.81 24.49
CA TYR A 445 -33.66 4.16 25.09
C TYR A 445 -33.45 3.87 26.58
N ALA A 446 -32.26 3.42 26.98
CA ALA A 446 -31.88 3.29 28.38
C ALA A 446 -31.90 4.64 29.11
N TRP A 447 -31.47 5.73 28.45
CA TRP A 447 -31.54 7.09 28.99
C TRP A 447 -32.99 7.61 29.10
N LEU A 448 -33.94 7.08 28.33
CA LEU A 448 -35.35 7.41 28.53
C LEU A 448 -35.99 6.55 29.64
N ALA A 449 -35.47 5.33 29.87
CA ALA A 449 -35.97 4.35 30.84
C ALA A 449 -35.31 4.41 32.22
N HIS A 450 -34.08 4.96 32.34
CA HIS A 450 -33.68 5.63 33.58
C HIS A 450 -34.70 6.76 33.84
N ARG A 451 -34.81 7.48 34.95
CA ARG A 451 -36.01 8.31 35.26
C ARG A 451 -37.36 7.56 35.39
N SER A 452 -37.51 6.30 34.99
CA SER A 452 -38.70 5.51 35.32
C SER A 452 -38.93 5.47 36.84
N ARG A 453 -40.20 5.46 37.25
CA ARG A 453 -40.62 5.32 38.65
C ARG A 453 -40.43 3.90 39.17
N ASP A 454 -40.39 2.90 38.28
CA ASP A 454 -40.14 1.52 38.66
C ASP A 454 -38.63 1.32 38.92
N PRO A 455 -38.23 0.94 40.15
CA PRO A 455 -36.83 0.71 40.48
C PRO A 455 -36.15 -0.37 39.63
N LEU A 456 -36.90 -1.37 39.15
CA LEU A 456 -36.37 -2.42 38.29
C LEU A 456 -35.93 -1.85 36.94
N VAL A 457 -36.83 -1.12 36.28
CA VAL A 457 -36.57 -0.50 34.97
C VAL A 457 -35.48 0.56 35.11
N ALA A 458 -35.57 1.35 36.17
CA ALA A 458 -34.61 2.37 36.52
C ALA A 458 -33.19 1.86 36.72
N GLY A 459 -33.02 0.84 37.57
CA GLY A 459 -31.73 0.26 37.93
C GLY A 459 -31.12 -0.50 36.76
N LEU A 460 -31.92 -1.29 36.04
CA LEU A 460 -31.50 -2.00 34.83
C LEU A 460 -30.98 -1.03 33.76
N SER A 461 -31.70 0.08 33.54
CA SER A 461 -31.30 1.08 32.55
C SER A 461 -30.02 1.83 32.93
N ILE A 462 -29.85 2.19 34.21
CA ILE A 462 -28.61 2.80 34.71
C ILE A 462 -27.43 1.84 34.56
N GLY A 463 -27.62 0.58 34.97
CA GLY A 463 -26.63 -0.47 34.83
C GLY A 463 -26.20 -0.67 33.37
N PHE A 464 -27.15 -0.68 32.44
CA PHE A 464 -26.87 -0.80 31.01
C PHE A 464 -26.12 0.40 30.43
N ILE A 465 -26.46 1.63 30.85
CA ILE A 465 -25.73 2.84 30.43
C ILE A 465 -24.26 2.73 30.89
N GLY A 466 -24.03 2.41 32.17
CA GLY A 466 -22.68 2.22 32.69
C GLY A 466 -21.93 1.10 31.98
N ALA A 467 -22.55 -0.07 31.82
CA ALA A 467 -22.00 -1.21 31.07
C ALA A 467 -21.60 -0.82 29.64
N THR A 468 -22.44 -0.07 28.93
CA THR A 468 -22.14 0.35 27.55
C THR A 468 -20.98 1.34 27.51
N VAL A 469 -20.93 2.32 28.43
CA VAL A 469 -19.81 3.27 28.51
C VAL A 469 -18.50 2.54 28.83
N GLY A 470 -18.51 1.62 29.78
CA GLY A 470 -17.33 0.80 30.09
C GLY A 470 -16.90 -0.05 28.90
N LEU A 471 -17.84 -0.74 28.24
CA LEU A 471 -17.53 -1.58 27.08
C LEU A 471 -16.96 -0.76 25.93
N LEU A 472 -17.47 0.45 25.67
CA LEU A 472 -16.93 1.37 24.67
C LEU A 472 -15.50 1.83 25.03
N ALA A 473 -15.19 2.06 26.30
CA ALA A 473 -13.81 2.33 26.72
C ALA A 473 -12.90 1.11 26.50
N ASN A 474 -13.38 -0.11 26.80
CA ASN A 474 -12.63 -1.34 26.53
C ASN A 474 -12.39 -1.58 25.02
N ALA A 475 -13.32 -1.11 24.19
CA ALA A 475 -13.29 -1.25 22.73
C ALA A 475 -12.13 -0.48 22.05
N LEU A 476 -11.41 0.38 22.79
CA LEU A 476 -10.18 1.04 22.33
C LEU A 476 -8.99 0.07 22.15
N TYR A 477 -9.00 -1.06 22.87
CA TYR A 477 -7.88 -2.02 22.88
C TYR A 477 -8.28 -3.45 22.51
N ILE A 478 -9.57 -3.72 22.29
CA ILE A 478 -10.09 -5.07 22.01
C ILE A 478 -11.30 -4.97 21.07
N ASP A 479 -11.47 -5.95 20.18
CA ASP A 479 -12.63 -6.09 19.26
C ASP A 479 -13.90 -6.63 19.97
N VAL A 480 -14.28 -6.00 21.09
CA VAL A 480 -15.28 -6.53 22.05
C VAL A 480 -16.69 -6.70 21.48
N LEU A 481 -17.06 -5.96 20.43
CA LEU A 481 -18.40 -6.05 19.83
C LEU A 481 -18.47 -7.05 18.66
N VAL A 482 -17.34 -7.68 18.31
CA VAL A 482 -17.24 -8.77 17.32
C VAL A 482 -16.82 -10.10 17.98
N ALA A 483 -16.36 -10.06 19.23
CA ALA A 483 -16.12 -11.24 20.06
C ALA A 483 -17.44 -11.95 20.42
N SER A 484 -17.74 -13.06 19.72
CA SER A 484 -18.99 -13.85 19.83
C SER A 484 -19.71 -13.81 21.20
N LYS A 485 -19.12 -14.33 22.28
CA LYS A 485 -19.79 -14.39 23.60
C LYS A 485 -20.10 -13.01 24.19
N VAL A 486 -19.21 -12.05 24.01
CA VAL A 486 -19.36 -10.67 24.50
C VAL A 486 -20.43 -9.95 23.68
N ALA A 487 -20.34 -10.03 22.35
CA ALA A 487 -21.30 -9.45 21.41
C ALA A 487 -22.71 -10.01 21.63
N PHE A 488 -22.87 -11.32 21.77
CA PHE A 488 -24.14 -11.97 22.07
C PHE A 488 -24.74 -11.46 23.38
N THR A 489 -23.92 -11.39 24.45
CA THR A 489 -24.37 -10.90 25.76
C THR A 489 -24.81 -9.43 25.66
N PHE A 490 -24.00 -8.58 25.02
CA PHE A 490 -24.33 -7.16 24.84
C PHE A 490 -25.65 -6.97 24.10
N TRP A 491 -25.83 -7.61 22.94
CA TRP A 491 -27.03 -7.44 22.12
C TRP A 491 -28.28 -8.04 22.78
N ALA A 492 -28.16 -9.17 23.48
CA ALA A 492 -29.24 -9.71 24.30
C ALA A 492 -29.66 -8.71 25.40
N MET A 493 -28.71 -8.18 26.16
CA MET A 493 -29.00 -7.21 27.22
C MET A 493 -29.56 -5.88 26.69
N ALA A 494 -29.08 -5.42 25.53
CA ALA A 494 -29.66 -4.28 24.83
C ALA A 494 -31.12 -4.54 24.44
N GLY A 495 -31.43 -5.75 23.94
CA GLY A 495 -32.79 -6.18 23.60
C GLY A 495 -33.71 -6.17 24.83
N LEU A 496 -33.21 -6.68 25.97
CA LEU A 496 -33.91 -6.66 27.25
C LEU A 496 -34.24 -5.22 27.69
N VAL A 497 -33.25 -4.34 27.72
CA VAL A 497 -33.40 -2.94 28.19
C VAL A 497 -34.33 -2.15 27.28
N VAL A 498 -34.12 -2.22 25.96
CA VAL A 498 -35.00 -1.53 25.00
C VAL A 498 -36.43 -2.06 25.10
N LYS A 499 -36.62 -3.36 25.33
CA LYS A 499 -37.95 -3.92 25.58
C LYS A 499 -38.59 -3.38 26.85
N THR A 500 -37.83 -3.24 27.94
CA THR A 500 -38.37 -2.69 29.19
C THR A 500 -38.91 -1.28 29.02
N TYR A 501 -38.26 -0.43 28.22
CA TYR A 501 -38.76 0.90 27.87
C TYR A 501 -40.14 0.83 27.18
N PHE A 502 -40.30 -0.04 26.19
CA PHE A 502 -41.55 -0.18 25.45
C PHE A 502 -42.67 -0.89 26.24
N LEU A 503 -42.34 -1.67 27.26
CA LEU A 503 -43.35 -2.18 28.20
C LEU A 503 -44.01 -1.04 28.99
N GLU A 504 -43.28 0.03 29.30
CA GLU A 504 -43.85 1.23 29.95
C GLU A 504 -44.46 2.21 28.95
N HIS A 505 -44.00 2.21 27.70
CA HIS A 505 -44.44 3.13 26.64
C HIS A 505 -44.91 2.38 25.39
N PRO A 506 -46.00 1.60 25.44
CA PRO A 506 -46.38 0.70 24.34
C PRO A 506 -46.72 1.41 23.02
N GLN A 507 -47.10 2.69 23.06
CA GLN A 507 -47.38 3.49 21.85
C GLN A 507 -46.12 4.04 21.16
N SER A 508 -44.98 4.13 21.85
CA SER A 508 -43.79 4.79 21.31
C SER A 508 -43.11 3.98 20.21
N ALA A 509 -43.12 2.64 20.26
CA ALA A 509 -42.47 1.78 19.26
C ALA A 509 -43.00 2.02 17.84
N ARG A 510 -44.32 1.96 17.67
CA ARG A 510 -44.98 2.20 16.37
C ARG A 510 -44.82 3.64 15.92
N ARG A 511 -44.94 4.60 16.85
CA ARG A 511 -44.84 6.03 16.56
C ARG A 511 -43.45 6.41 16.07
N ASP A 512 -42.40 5.97 16.76
CA ASP A 512 -41.02 6.29 16.44
C ASP A 512 -40.64 5.70 15.08
N THR A 513 -41.00 4.44 14.83
CA THR A 513 -40.73 3.74 13.57
C THR A 513 -41.47 4.40 12.39
N ARG A 514 -42.78 4.69 12.51
CA ARG A 514 -43.54 5.41 11.47
C ARG A 514 -42.99 6.80 11.21
N ARG A 515 -42.66 7.55 12.28
CA ARG A 515 -42.08 8.89 12.16
C ARG A 515 -40.76 8.82 11.42
N TRP A 516 -39.90 7.86 11.73
CA TRP A 516 -38.62 7.68 11.03
C TRP A 516 -38.80 7.36 9.55
N TRP A 517 -39.62 6.36 9.21
CA TRP A 517 -39.92 6.04 7.80
C TRP A 517 -40.52 7.22 7.05
N SER A 518 -41.40 8.01 7.69
CA SER A 518 -41.95 9.22 7.07
C SER A 518 -40.90 10.32 6.87
N LEU A 519 -39.91 10.44 7.76
CA LEU A 519 -38.86 11.46 7.66
C LEU A 519 -37.82 11.06 6.61
N VAL A 520 -37.33 9.82 6.67
CA VAL A 520 -36.38 9.27 5.72
C VAL A 520 -37.00 9.17 4.34
N GLY A 521 -38.23 8.66 4.22
CA GLY A 521 -38.96 8.60 2.95
C GLY A 521 -39.10 9.99 2.33
N ARG A 522 -39.60 10.98 3.08
CA ARG A 522 -39.71 12.37 2.57
C ARG A 522 -38.36 12.98 2.20
N TRP A 523 -37.31 12.68 2.95
CA TRP A 523 -35.97 13.16 2.65
C TRP A 523 -35.42 12.51 1.38
N LEU A 524 -35.48 11.17 1.27
CA LEU A 524 -35.07 10.42 0.08
C LEU A 524 -35.87 10.86 -1.14
N ASP A 525 -37.20 10.98 -1.04
CA ASP A 525 -38.04 11.46 -2.14
C ASP A 525 -37.59 12.84 -2.65
N ARG A 526 -37.20 13.72 -1.73
CA ARG A 526 -36.74 15.08 -2.05
C ARG A 526 -35.30 15.12 -2.58
N HIS A 527 -34.44 14.24 -2.08
CA HIS A 527 -32.98 14.29 -2.24
C HIS A 527 -32.39 13.08 -2.99
N TRP A 528 -33.21 12.20 -3.57
CA TRP A 528 -32.74 11.05 -4.35
C TRP A 528 -31.75 11.42 -5.47
N PRO A 529 -31.85 12.60 -6.16
CA PRO A 529 -30.86 12.96 -7.16
C PRO A 529 -29.46 13.13 -6.57
N LEU A 530 -29.36 13.69 -5.36
CA LEU A 530 -28.10 13.80 -4.66
C LEU A 530 -27.56 12.42 -4.26
N VAL A 531 -28.41 11.54 -3.72
CA VAL A 531 -28.00 10.19 -3.30
C VAL A 531 -27.43 9.41 -4.48
N ALA A 532 -28.15 9.38 -5.61
CA ALA A 532 -27.67 8.70 -6.81
C ALA A 532 -26.41 9.36 -7.41
N ALA A 533 -26.30 10.69 -7.41
CA ALA A 533 -25.07 11.37 -7.84
C ALA A 533 -23.86 11.07 -6.94
N VAL A 534 -24.06 11.02 -5.62
CA VAL A 534 -23.01 10.62 -4.66
C VAL A 534 -22.58 9.17 -4.88
N LEU A 535 -23.52 8.25 -5.16
CA LEU A 535 -23.18 6.86 -5.47
C LEU A 535 -22.36 6.75 -6.76
N ILE A 536 -22.78 7.44 -7.83
CA ILE A 536 -22.03 7.48 -9.11
C ILE A 536 -20.64 8.08 -8.89
N TRP A 537 -20.54 9.21 -8.18
CA TRP A 537 -19.26 9.83 -7.84
C TRP A 537 -18.35 8.89 -7.05
N MET A 538 -18.88 8.22 -6.04
CA MET A 538 -18.13 7.31 -5.19
C MET A 538 -17.56 6.14 -6.01
N VAL A 539 -18.39 5.51 -6.85
CA VAL A 539 -17.96 4.43 -7.76
C VAL A 539 -16.89 4.94 -8.73
N ALA A 540 -17.12 6.10 -9.34
CA ALA A 540 -16.22 6.63 -10.36
C ALA A 540 -14.84 7.05 -9.80
N THR A 541 -14.79 7.57 -8.58
CA THR A 541 -13.54 8.07 -7.97
C THR A 541 -12.76 7.02 -7.19
N HIS A 542 -13.37 5.88 -6.85
CA HIS A 542 -12.76 4.80 -6.03
C HIS A 542 -12.61 3.47 -6.77
N ALA A 543 -12.76 3.44 -8.10
CA ALA A 543 -12.36 2.29 -8.90
C ALA A 543 -10.82 2.20 -8.95
N VAL A 544 -10.25 1.39 -8.05
CA VAL A 544 -8.81 1.09 -7.92
C VAL A 544 -7.86 2.32 -7.89
N PRO A 545 -8.07 3.30 -6.98
CA PRO A 545 -7.27 4.53 -6.93
C PRO A 545 -5.78 4.25 -6.71
N PHE A 546 -5.45 3.17 -5.99
CA PHE A 546 -4.07 2.79 -5.65
C PHE A 546 -3.58 1.55 -6.40
N SER A 547 -4.11 1.25 -7.59
CA SER A 547 -3.50 0.21 -8.44
C SER A 547 -2.02 0.55 -8.66
N GLN A 548 -1.12 -0.43 -8.73
CA GLN A 548 0.31 -0.15 -8.92
C GLN A 548 0.62 0.66 -10.20
N ARG A 549 -0.26 0.58 -11.21
CA ARG A 549 -0.19 1.37 -12.46
C ARG A 549 -1.07 2.62 -12.45
N GLY A 550 -1.69 2.95 -11.31
CA GLY A 550 -2.62 4.05 -11.14
C GLY A 550 -1.92 5.41 -11.17
N VAL A 551 -2.67 6.45 -11.53
CA VAL A 551 -2.18 7.83 -11.56
C VAL A 551 -1.72 8.31 -10.18
N ILE A 552 -2.37 7.84 -9.12
CA ILE A 552 -2.07 8.23 -7.74
C ILE A 552 -0.76 7.62 -7.22
N THR A 553 -0.47 6.40 -7.64
CA THR A 553 0.76 5.68 -7.28
C THR A 553 1.89 5.93 -8.26
N ASN A 554 1.77 6.91 -9.16
CA ASN A 554 2.80 7.24 -10.15
C ASN A 554 2.94 8.76 -10.25
N LEU A 555 3.49 9.36 -9.20
CA LEU A 555 3.68 10.81 -9.06
C LEU A 555 4.56 11.40 -10.17
N GLY A 556 5.53 10.65 -10.69
CA GLY A 556 6.38 11.07 -11.81
C GLY A 556 5.62 11.27 -13.13
N ALA A 557 4.37 10.80 -13.25
CA ALA A 557 3.54 11.03 -14.42
C ALA A 557 2.96 12.47 -14.52
N ALA A 558 3.10 13.29 -13.47
CA ALA A 558 2.54 14.64 -13.40
C ALA A 558 3.52 15.66 -12.76
N PRO A 559 4.65 15.98 -13.41
CA PRO A 559 5.73 16.78 -12.84
C PRO A 559 5.36 18.22 -12.44
N HIS A 560 4.40 18.89 -13.10
CA HIS A 560 3.90 20.20 -12.61
C HIS A 560 3.20 20.14 -11.24
N GLN A 561 2.79 18.96 -10.81
CA GLN A 561 1.89 18.79 -9.67
C GLN A 561 2.60 18.20 -8.45
N THR A 562 3.75 17.56 -8.65
CA THR A 562 4.66 17.13 -7.58
C THR A 562 5.19 18.34 -6.80
N GLU A 563 5.40 19.49 -7.46
CA GLU A 563 5.81 20.76 -6.85
C GLU A 563 4.91 21.16 -5.66
N HIS A 564 3.58 21.08 -5.80
CA HIS A 564 2.64 21.39 -4.70
C HIS A 564 2.84 20.50 -3.47
N LEU A 565 3.16 19.23 -3.67
CA LEU A 565 3.36 18.27 -2.59
C LEU A 565 4.70 18.48 -1.90
N THR A 566 5.74 18.71 -2.72
CA THR A 566 7.09 18.96 -2.25
C THR A 566 7.17 20.26 -1.47
N SER A 567 6.61 21.36 -1.96
CA SER A 567 6.56 22.63 -1.22
C SER A 567 5.82 22.50 0.12
N ALA A 568 4.72 21.75 0.16
CA ALA A 568 3.98 21.50 1.40
C ALA A 568 4.80 20.66 2.39
N ARG A 569 5.51 19.63 1.93
CA ARG A 569 6.42 18.83 2.77
C ARG A 569 7.60 19.65 3.28
N CYS A 570 8.25 20.44 2.43
CA CYS A 570 9.38 21.27 2.84
C CYS A 570 8.99 22.32 3.87
N TRP A 571 7.77 22.86 3.77
CA TRP A 571 7.21 23.72 4.81
C TRP A 571 7.01 22.97 6.14
N LEU A 572 6.50 21.74 6.13
CA LEU A 572 6.36 20.92 7.35
C LEU A 572 7.69 20.59 8.02
N GLU A 573 8.75 20.36 7.24
CA GLU A 573 10.07 20.00 7.77
C GLU A 573 10.86 21.22 8.26
N ARG A 574 10.90 22.30 7.46
CA ARG A 574 11.80 23.45 7.61
C ARG A 574 11.10 24.77 7.93
N GLY A 575 9.78 24.86 7.79
CA GLY A 575 9.01 26.09 7.99
C GLY A 575 9.11 27.10 6.84
N SER A 576 9.64 26.69 5.68
CA SER A 576 9.81 27.53 4.49
C SER A 576 9.16 26.86 3.28
N TRP A 577 8.57 27.66 2.39
CA TRP A 577 8.07 27.21 1.09
C TRP A 577 9.19 26.96 0.07
N GLN A 578 10.43 27.29 0.44
CA GLN A 578 11.63 26.95 -0.33
C GLN A 578 11.93 25.44 -0.23
N ARG A 579 12.77 24.97 -1.14
CA ARG A 579 13.06 23.53 -1.29
C ARG A 579 13.80 22.94 -0.10
N CYS A 580 13.58 21.64 0.06
CA CYS A 580 14.21 20.81 1.08
C CYS A 580 15.72 20.65 0.82
N ARG A 581 16.19 20.76 -0.42
CA ARG A 581 17.63 20.83 -0.74
C ARG A 581 18.10 22.26 -0.58
N SER A 582 18.68 22.61 0.56
CA SER A 582 19.30 23.93 0.74
C SER A 582 20.69 23.94 0.11
N THR A 583 20.84 24.54 -1.05
CA THR A 583 22.15 25.06 -1.51
C THR A 583 22.15 26.55 -1.80
N VAL A 584 21.01 27.25 -1.67
CA VAL A 584 20.97 28.71 -1.82
C VAL A 584 20.28 29.32 -0.61
N SER A 585 21.07 29.79 0.35
CA SER A 585 20.65 30.96 1.12
C SER A 585 20.47 32.09 0.11
N ILE A 586 19.23 32.56 -0.10
CA ILE A 586 18.92 33.76 -0.90
C ILE A 586 19.36 35.02 -0.14
N GLY A 587 20.63 35.04 0.28
CA GLY A 587 21.29 36.15 0.96
C GLY A 587 22.54 36.63 0.24
N GLN A 588 22.90 36.04 -0.91
CA GLN A 588 24.11 36.41 -1.66
C GLN A 588 23.90 36.67 -3.15
N VAL A 589 22.69 36.52 -3.68
CA VAL A 589 22.37 37.01 -5.03
C VAL A 589 21.53 38.26 -4.83
N GLY A 590 22.14 39.43 -5.05
CA GLY A 590 21.47 40.73 -5.01
C GLY A 590 20.47 40.86 -6.16
N LEU A 591 19.32 40.19 -6.02
CA LEU A 591 18.14 40.48 -6.82
C LEU A 591 17.27 41.43 -6.02
N SER A 592 17.12 42.64 -6.53
CA SER A 592 16.20 43.62 -5.97
C SER A 592 14.76 43.09 -6.04
N GLU A 593 13.91 43.47 -5.08
CA GLU A 593 12.49 43.05 -4.98
C GLU A 593 11.62 43.40 -6.22
N GLY A 594 12.19 44.00 -7.27
CA GLY A 594 11.53 44.31 -8.53
C GLY A 594 11.62 43.22 -9.61
N ASP A 595 12.60 42.30 -9.55
CA ASP A 595 12.90 41.40 -10.69
C ASP A 595 12.14 40.07 -10.65
N THR A 596 11.40 39.76 -9.57
CA THR A 596 10.55 38.56 -9.49
C THR A 596 9.23 38.68 -10.26
N ALA A 597 8.91 39.86 -10.79
CA ALA A 597 7.65 40.11 -11.50
C ALA A 597 7.69 39.76 -13.01
N GLY A 598 8.86 39.46 -13.58
CA GLY A 598 9.06 39.28 -15.03
C GLY A 598 9.37 37.85 -15.51
N LEU A 599 9.69 36.91 -14.62
CA LEU A 599 10.08 35.55 -15.00
C LEU A 599 8.91 34.58 -14.76
N GLY A 600 8.19 34.30 -15.83
CA GLY A 600 6.98 33.48 -15.84
C GLY A 600 7.17 32.06 -15.30
N LEU A 601 6.79 31.90 -14.03
CA LEU A 601 6.02 30.76 -13.53
C LEU A 601 4.98 31.28 -12.54
N PRO A 602 3.74 30.77 -12.54
CA PRO A 602 2.92 30.89 -11.36
C PRO A 602 3.57 30.05 -10.26
N ALA A 603 4.07 30.68 -9.19
CA ALA A 603 4.38 29.98 -7.96
C ALA A 603 3.22 29.00 -7.62
N PRO A 604 3.51 27.78 -7.15
CA PRO A 604 2.48 26.79 -6.83
C PRO A 604 1.45 27.48 -5.94
N SER A 605 0.18 27.51 -6.37
CA SER A 605 -0.92 28.21 -5.68
C SER A 605 -0.76 28.04 -4.16
N PRO A 606 -0.36 29.10 -3.42
CA PRO A 606 -0.02 28.97 -2.02
C PRO A 606 -1.22 28.48 -1.21
N ILE A 607 -2.43 28.73 -1.72
CA ILE A 607 -3.70 28.28 -1.14
C ILE A 607 -3.88 26.76 -1.29
N TYR A 608 -3.60 26.19 -2.48
CA TYR A 608 -3.71 24.74 -2.67
C TYR A 608 -2.60 23.98 -1.93
N THR A 609 -1.36 24.49 -1.98
CA THR A 609 -0.23 23.94 -1.21
C THR A 609 -0.53 23.97 0.31
N SER A 610 -1.12 25.06 0.82
CA SER A 610 -1.57 25.14 2.21
C SER A 610 -2.72 24.18 2.52
N TRP A 611 -3.64 23.97 1.58
CA TRP A 611 -4.74 23.00 1.71
C TRP A 611 -4.23 21.56 1.86
N LEU A 612 -3.08 21.21 1.26
CA LEU A 612 -2.47 19.88 1.37
C LEU A 612 -1.83 19.60 2.74
N LEU A 613 -1.38 20.62 3.48
CA LEU A 613 -0.69 20.47 4.77
C LEU A 613 -1.41 19.54 5.77
N PRO A 614 -2.70 19.74 6.12
CA PRO A 614 -3.38 18.87 7.09
C PRO A 614 -3.47 17.41 6.62
N PHE A 615 -3.55 17.18 5.31
CA PHE A 615 -3.61 15.83 4.74
C PHE A 615 -2.23 15.17 4.75
N LEU A 616 -1.16 15.89 4.40
CA LEU A 616 0.20 15.37 4.49
C LEU A 616 0.63 15.07 5.94
N VAL A 617 0.16 15.86 6.91
CA VAL A 617 0.37 15.54 8.33
C VAL A 617 -0.40 14.28 8.76
N ALA A 618 -1.67 14.18 8.36
CA ALA A 618 -2.53 13.06 8.74
C ALA A 618 -2.06 11.73 8.12
N PHE A 619 -1.63 11.77 6.86
CA PHE A 619 -1.31 10.58 6.08
C PHE A 619 0.19 10.26 6.04
N GLN A 620 1.07 11.27 6.07
CA GLN A 620 2.54 11.12 6.00
C GLN A 620 3.07 10.51 4.70
N PHE A 621 2.24 10.44 3.66
CA PHE A 621 2.61 10.00 2.32
C PHE A 621 2.05 10.96 1.26
N PRO A 622 2.69 11.10 0.09
CA PRO A 622 2.31 12.11 -0.90
C PRO A 622 0.89 11.90 -1.41
N GLN A 623 0.45 10.66 -1.57
CA GLN A 623 -0.90 10.31 -2.01
C GLN A 623 -2.01 10.82 -1.07
N GLY A 624 -1.68 11.38 0.10
CA GLY A 624 -2.58 12.17 0.94
C GLY A 624 -3.35 13.25 0.17
N TYR A 625 -2.79 13.76 -0.94
CA TYR A 625 -3.46 14.71 -1.84
C TYR A 625 -4.76 14.18 -2.44
N TYR A 626 -4.86 12.86 -2.67
CA TYR A 626 -6.05 12.24 -3.22
C TYR A 626 -7.25 12.52 -2.32
N TYR A 627 -7.07 12.39 -1.00
CA TYR A 627 -8.11 12.70 -0.01
C TYR A 627 -8.42 14.19 0.06
N ALA A 628 -7.38 15.03 -0.01
CA ALA A 628 -7.55 16.48 -0.07
C ALA A 628 -8.44 16.89 -1.25
N ASN A 629 -8.23 16.25 -2.40
CA ASN A 629 -8.97 16.50 -3.62
C ASN A 629 -10.34 15.79 -3.65
N LEU A 630 -10.47 14.65 -2.98
CA LEU A 630 -11.75 13.98 -2.81
C LEU A 630 -12.70 14.83 -1.97
N VAL A 631 -12.20 15.51 -0.93
CA VAL A 631 -13.00 16.47 -0.13
C VAL A 631 -13.46 17.65 -0.98
N LEU A 632 -12.56 18.24 -1.78
CA LEU A 632 -12.93 19.34 -2.69
C LEU A 632 -13.95 18.88 -3.74
N SER A 633 -13.77 17.69 -4.30
CA SER A 633 -14.70 17.08 -5.25
C SER A 633 -16.08 16.88 -4.61
N ALA A 634 -16.17 16.26 -3.44
CA ALA A 634 -17.42 16.08 -2.71
C ALA A 634 -18.12 17.42 -2.42
N PHE A 635 -17.35 18.44 -2.01
CA PHE A 635 -17.87 19.77 -1.72
C PHE A 635 -18.40 20.45 -2.99
N SER A 636 -17.71 20.32 -4.13
CA SER A 636 -18.17 20.84 -5.42
C SER A 636 -19.50 20.19 -5.86
N LEU A 637 -19.67 18.87 -5.63
CA LEU A 637 -20.90 18.15 -5.93
C LEU A 637 -22.06 18.64 -5.04
N LEU A 638 -21.81 18.85 -3.74
CA LEU A 638 -22.80 19.38 -2.80
C LEU A 638 -23.21 20.82 -3.15
N LEU A 639 -22.27 21.67 -3.57
CA LEU A 639 -22.54 23.02 -4.05
C LEU A 639 -23.38 23.00 -5.33
N MET A 640 -23.03 22.13 -6.28
CA MET A 640 -23.80 21.94 -7.51
C MET A 640 -25.23 21.51 -7.20
N TYR A 641 -25.41 20.56 -6.29
CA TYR A 641 -26.74 20.16 -5.84
C TYR A 641 -27.50 21.30 -5.16
N ALA A 642 -26.85 22.05 -4.27
CA ALA A 642 -27.46 23.17 -3.58
C ALA A 642 -27.90 24.29 -4.55
N LEU A 643 -27.11 24.53 -5.60
CA LEU A 643 -27.44 25.43 -6.70
C LEU A 643 -28.63 24.90 -7.51
N ALA A 644 -28.60 23.61 -7.91
CA ALA A 644 -29.67 22.95 -8.64
C ALA A 644 -31.00 22.96 -7.87
N VAL A 645 -30.99 22.76 -6.54
CA VAL A 645 -32.20 22.84 -5.70
C VAL A 645 -32.83 24.25 -5.72
N ARG A 646 -32.02 25.29 -5.87
CA ARG A 646 -32.51 26.69 -5.91
C ARG A 646 -32.93 27.15 -7.30
N LEU A 647 -32.23 26.70 -8.33
CA LEU A 647 -32.47 27.14 -9.71
C LEU A 647 -33.50 26.26 -10.44
N LEU A 648 -33.64 24.99 -10.05
CA LEU A 648 -34.49 24.01 -10.74
C LEU A 648 -35.63 23.51 -9.85
N ASN A 649 -36.85 23.57 -10.39
CA ASN A 649 -38.05 23.16 -9.69
C ASN A 649 -38.25 21.64 -9.75
N GLN A 650 -37.96 21.01 -10.90
CA GLN A 650 -38.21 19.58 -11.13
C GLN A 650 -37.06 18.69 -10.67
N ARG A 651 -37.37 17.54 -10.06
CA ARG A 651 -36.36 16.61 -9.52
C ARG A 651 -35.51 15.98 -10.61
N TRP A 652 -36.10 15.61 -11.73
CA TRP A 652 -35.37 15.06 -12.87
C TRP A 652 -34.40 16.08 -13.47
N GLN A 653 -34.76 17.37 -13.52
CA GLN A 653 -33.85 18.44 -13.99
C GLN A 653 -32.63 18.56 -13.07
N ARG A 654 -32.81 18.43 -11.75
CA ARG A 654 -31.69 18.40 -10.79
C ARG A 654 -30.79 17.20 -11.04
N MET A 655 -31.37 16.03 -11.32
CA MET A 655 -30.60 14.83 -11.69
C MET A 655 -29.82 15.07 -12.98
N THR A 656 -30.46 15.58 -14.04
CA THR A 656 -29.77 15.89 -15.30
C THR A 656 -28.61 16.86 -15.10
N ALA A 657 -28.81 17.92 -14.30
CA ALA A 657 -27.73 18.87 -14.00
C ALA A 657 -26.56 18.21 -13.24
N LEU A 658 -26.85 17.30 -12.31
CA LEU A 658 -25.83 16.53 -11.60
C LEU A 658 -25.14 15.50 -12.52
N LEU A 659 -25.88 14.82 -13.40
CA LEU A 659 -25.28 13.89 -14.36
C LEU A 659 -24.40 14.62 -15.36
N VAL A 660 -24.81 15.78 -15.87
CA VAL A 660 -23.96 16.63 -16.73
C VAL A 660 -22.70 17.06 -15.98
N TRP A 661 -22.82 17.41 -14.70
CA TRP A 661 -21.67 17.73 -13.85
C TRP A 661 -20.71 16.53 -13.69
N LEU A 662 -21.25 15.33 -13.40
CA LEU A 662 -20.47 14.11 -13.24
C LEU A 662 -19.88 13.58 -14.56
N ALA A 663 -20.60 13.74 -15.67
CA ALA A 663 -20.25 13.28 -17.00
C ALA A 663 -19.32 14.23 -17.75
N GLY A 664 -19.10 15.46 -17.25
CA GLY A 664 -17.97 16.27 -17.67
C GLY A 664 -16.72 15.42 -17.45
N LEU A 665 -16.17 14.92 -18.57
CA LEU A 665 -15.32 13.70 -18.79
C LEU A 665 -14.10 13.52 -17.89
N SER A 666 -13.95 14.39 -16.93
CA SER A 666 -12.70 14.82 -16.42
C SER A 666 -12.88 15.20 -14.93
N TRP A 667 -14.10 15.50 -14.43
CA TRP A 667 -14.35 15.75 -13.01
C TRP A 667 -13.99 14.54 -12.12
N ILE A 668 -14.17 13.32 -12.63
CA ILE A 668 -13.77 12.07 -11.98
C ILE A 668 -12.24 11.95 -11.83
N ALA A 669 -11.46 12.60 -12.70
CA ALA A 669 -10.00 12.58 -12.64
C ALA A 669 -9.41 13.65 -11.69
N LEU A 670 -10.20 14.63 -11.22
CA LEU A 670 -9.70 15.70 -10.34
C LEU A 670 -9.15 15.19 -9.00
N PRO A 671 -9.74 14.16 -8.36
CA PRO A 671 -9.13 13.54 -7.18
C PRO A 671 -7.82 12.82 -7.47
N LEU A 672 -7.62 12.27 -8.66
CA LEU A 672 -6.51 11.37 -8.99
C LEU A 672 -5.16 12.09 -9.14
N VAL A 673 -5.19 13.42 -9.23
CA VAL A 673 -4.10 14.25 -9.75
C VAL A 673 -3.93 15.45 -8.79
N PRO A 674 -2.72 15.78 -8.27
CA PRO A 674 -2.51 16.86 -7.31
C PRO A 674 -2.61 18.26 -7.96
N SER A 675 -3.83 18.64 -8.36
CA SER A 675 -4.08 19.87 -9.12
C SER A 675 -4.86 20.93 -8.34
N ALA A 676 -4.35 22.16 -8.39
CA ALA A 676 -5.04 23.35 -7.86
C ALA A 676 -6.37 23.65 -8.57
N GLU A 677 -6.65 23.04 -9.73
CA GLU A 677 -7.92 23.25 -10.45
C GLU A 677 -9.14 22.77 -9.66
N ASN A 678 -8.99 21.74 -8.85
CA ASN A 678 -10.09 21.25 -8.01
C ASN A 678 -10.48 22.28 -6.94
N LEU A 679 -9.51 23.00 -6.39
CA LEU A 679 -9.77 24.09 -5.44
C LEU A 679 -10.40 25.29 -6.14
N ARG A 680 -9.90 25.69 -7.31
CA ARG A 680 -10.46 26.79 -8.12
C ARG A 680 -11.93 26.53 -8.47
N LEU A 681 -12.27 25.30 -8.85
CA LEU A 681 -13.63 24.87 -9.12
C LEU A 681 -14.56 25.09 -7.92
N VAL A 682 -14.12 24.67 -6.73
CA VAL A 682 -14.87 24.89 -5.49
C VAL A 682 -15.10 26.38 -5.20
N LEU A 683 -14.09 27.21 -5.41
CA LEU A 683 -14.19 28.66 -5.18
C LEU A 683 -15.19 29.31 -6.15
N VAL A 684 -15.14 28.98 -7.44
CA VAL A 684 -16.09 29.47 -8.45
C VAL A 684 -17.51 29.02 -8.12
N MET A 685 -17.71 27.76 -7.74
CA MET A 685 -19.01 27.21 -7.35
C MET A 685 -19.56 27.87 -6.08
N THR A 686 -18.68 28.16 -5.12
CA THR A 686 -19.05 28.85 -3.88
C THR A 686 -19.51 30.28 -4.19
N ALA A 687 -18.76 31.01 -5.02
CA ALA A 687 -19.13 32.35 -5.45
C ALA A 687 -20.49 32.35 -6.19
N GLY A 688 -20.70 31.42 -7.13
CA GLY A 688 -21.96 31.26 -7.84
C GLY A 688 -23.14 30.93 -6.91
N TYR A 689 -22.94 30.02 -5.94
CA TYR A 689 -23.95 29.69 -4.94
C TYR A 689 -24.31 30.89 -4.04
N LEU A 690 -23.31 31.67 -3.59
CA LEU A 690 -23.52 32.85 -2.77
C LEU A 690 -24.25 33.95 -3.55
N ALA A 691 -23.87 34.19 -4.81
CA ALA A 691 -24.55 35.13 -5.70
C ALA A 691 -26.04 34.77 -5.88
N VAL A 692 -26.36 33.49 -6.07
CA VAL A 692 -27.77 33.02 -6.14
C VAL A 692 -28.47 33.05 -4.78
N LYS A 693 -27.74 32.87 -3.67
CA LYS A 693 -28.31 32.90 -2.31
C LYS A 693 -28.79 34.29 -1.91
N PHE A 694 -27.96 35.28 -2.18
CA PHE A 694 -28.11 36.64 -1.67
C PHE A 694 -28.56 37.64 -2.74
N GLY A 695 -28.46 37.28 -4.02
CA GLY A 695 -29.00 38.08 -5.11
C GLY A 695 -30.54 38.01 -5.21
N PRO A 696 -31.15 38.97 -5.95
CA PRO A 696 -32.59 38.97 -6.21
C PRO A 696 -33.02 37.69 -6.92
N ARG A 697 -34.22 37.17 -6.61
CA ARG A 697 -34.76 35.97 -7.25
C ARG A 697 -34.86 36.20 -8.77
N PRO A 698 -34.08 35.49 -9.60
CA PRO A 698 -34.11 35.70 -11.04
C PRO A 698 -35.42 35.15 -11.62
N ALA A 699 -35.86 35.70 -12.76
CA ALA A 699 -36.92 35.11 -13.58
C ALA A 699 -36.50 33.71 -14.08
N ASP A 700 -37.46 32.84 -14.40
CA ASP A 700 -37.18 31.42 -14.71
C ASP A 700 -36.20 31.22 -15.86
N ASN A 701 -36.23 32.07 -16.89
CA ASN A 701 -35.24 32.03 -17.99
C ASN A 701 -33.84 32.43 -17.50
N THR A 702 -33.73 33.46 -16.65
CA THR A 702 -32.46 33.92 -16.07
C THR A 702 -31.85 32.86 -15.15
N ARG A 703 -32.67 32.08 -14.43
CA ARG A 703 -32.19 30.96 -13.59
C ARG A 703 -31.49 29.87 -14.41
N ARG A 704 -32.02 29.55 -15.59
CA ARG A 704 -31.42 28.56 -16.50
C ARG A 704 -30.12 29.07 -17.09
N TRP A 705 -30.06 30.34 -17.49
CA TRP A 705 -28.83 30.98 -17.97
C TRP A 705 -27.73 30.97 -16.90
N ILE A 706 -28.05 31.35 -15.66
CA ILE A 706 -27.08 31.31 -14.55
C ILE A 706 -26.52 29.90 -14.34
N LEU A 707 -27.37 28.87 -14.37
CA LEU A 707 -26.91 27.49 -14.22
C LEU A 707 -25.98 27.08 -15.37
N TRP A 708 -26.33 27.40 -16.62
CA TRP A 708 -25.49 27.11 -17.79
C TRP A 708 -24.16 27.87 -17.76
N THR A 709 -24.15 29.13 -17.36
CA THR A 709 -22.91 29.90 -17.19
C THR A 709 -22.01 29.28 -16.13
N VAL A 710 -22.56 28.84 -14.99
CA VAL A 710 -21.78 28.15 -13.95
C VAL A 710 -21.21 26.83 -14.47
N LEU A 711 -22.00 26.05 -15.21
CA LEU A 711 -21.53 24.81 -15.85
C LEU A 711 -20.42 25.07 -16.88
N ILE A 712 -20.56 26.12 -17.71
CA ILE A 712 -19.57 26.49 -18.73
C ILE A 712 -18.28 26.99 -18.06
N LEU A 713 -18.37 27.84 -17.05
CA LEU A 713 -17.20 28.31 -16.28
C LEU A 713 -16.47 27.16 -15.58
N ALA A 714 -17.22 26.19 -15.04
CA ALA A 714 -16.66 24.97 -14.46
C ALA A 714 -15.93 24.10 -15.49
N VAL A 715 -16.39 24.07 -16.75
CA VAL A 715 -15.68 23.38 -17.84
C VAL A 715 -14.43 24.16 -18.27
N ILE A 716 -14.53 25.48 -18.43
CA ILE A 716 -13.41 26.34 -18.87
C ILE A 716 -12.27 26.37 -17.85
N THR A 717 -12.58 26.46 -16.55
CA THR A 717 -11.57 26.47 -15.46
C THR A 717 -10.64 25.26 -15.51
N ARG A 718 -11.07 24.15 -16.09
CA ARG A 718 -10.26 22.93 -16.20
C ARG A 718 -9.32 22.90 -17.42
N PHE A 719 -9.65 23.57 -18.52
CA PHE A 719 -8.83 23.55 -19.75
C PHE A 719 -7.68 24.55 -19.73
N GLY A 720 -7.35 25.14 -18.57
CA GLY A 720 -6.17 25.99 -18.42
C GLY A 720 -6.19 27.22 -19.33
N VAL A 721 -7.36 27.77 -19.67
CA VAL A 721 -7.45 28.97 -20.51
C VAL A 721 -7.15 30.21 -19.67
N GLY A 722 -5.87 30.39 -19.31
CA GLY A 722 -5.19 31.64 -18.95
C GLY A 722 -5.92 32.71 -18.12
N PRO A 723 -5.45 33.97 -18.15
CA PRO A 723 -6.08 35.11 -17.43
C PRO A 723 -7.52 35.40 -17.90
N THR A 724 -7.97 34.80 -18.98
CA THR A 724 -9.34 34.88 -19.51
C THR A 724 -10.42 34.41 -18.53
N SER A 725 -10.12 33.47 -17.61
CA SER A 725 -11.07 33.10 -16.56
C SER A 725 -11.33 34.23 -15.55
N VAL A 726 -10.34 35.10 -15.32
CA VAL A 726 -10.48 36.29 -14.45
C VAL A 726 -11.38 37.33 -15.12
N VAL A 727 -11.22 37.52 -16.43
CA VAL A 727 -12.07 38.43 -17.22
C VAL A 727 -13.55 37.99 -17.22
N LEU A 728 -13.81 36.68 -17.25
CA LEU A 728 -15.16 36.13 -17.15
C LEU A 728 -15.75 36.16 -15.72
N LEU A 729 -14.90 36.33 -14.70
CA LEU A 729 -15.31 36.50 -13.29
C LEU A 729 -15.60 37.97 -12.92
N LEU A 730 -15.05 38.95 -13.64
CA LEU A 730 -15.27 40.38 -13.39
C LEU A 730 -16.75 40.81 -13.39
N PRO A 731 -17.63 40.32 -14.30
CA PRO A 731 -19.07 40.62 -14.25
C PRO A 731 -19.76 40.06 -13.01
N TRP A 732 -19.26 38.95 -12.47
CA TRP A 732 -19.81 38.33 -11.27
C TRP A 732 -19.29 38.99 -10.00
N LEU A 733 -18.01 39.36 -9.95
CA LEU A 733 -17.44 40.15 -8.85
C LEU A 733 -18.06 41.54 -8.77
N SER A 734 -18.40 42.16 -9.90
CA SER A 734 -19.13 43.44 -9.93
C SER A 734 -20.59 43.28 -9.53
N LEU A 735 -21.28 42.19 -9.90
CA LEU A 735 -22.60 41.83 -9.38
C LEU A 735 -22.58 41.54 -7.87
N LEU A 736 -21.52 40.91 -7.37
CA LEU A 736 -21.32 40.61 -5.95
C LEU A 736 -21.01 41.88 -5.15
N ALA A 737 -20.17 42.77 -5.70
CA ALA A 737 -19.92 44.10 -5.14
C ALA A 737 -21.20 44.94 -5.12
N ALA A 738 -22.03 44.90 -6.18
CA ALA A 738 -23.32 45.57 -6.23
C ALA A 738 -24.34 44.97 -5.24
N ALA A 739 -24.38 43.64 -5.09
CA ALA A 739 -25.26 42.94 -4.16
C ALA A 739 -24.83 43.07 -2.69
N VAL A 740 -23.54 43.34 -2.41
CA VAL A 740 -23.01 43.66 -1.07
C VAL A 740 -23.19 45.15 -0.75
N ALA A 741 -23.08 46.04 -1.74
CA ALA A 741 -23.27 47.48 -1.56
C ALA A 741 -24.74 47.87 -1.30
N GLN A 742 -25.71 47.19 -1.90
CA GLN A 742 -27.13 47.51 -1.73
C GLN A 742 -27.67 47.32 -0.29
N PRO A 743 -27.36 46.22 0.42
CA PRO A 743 -27.72 46.06 1.83
C PRO A 743 -27.06 47.08 2.73
N VAL A 744 -25.79 47.43 2.49
CA VAL A 744 -25.02 48.40 3.30
C VAL A 744 -25.64 49.80 3.21
N LEU A 745 -26.04 50.24 2.02
CA LEU A 745 -26.74 51.50 1.79
C LEU A 745 -28.18 51.50 2.35
N MET A 746 -28.89 50.36 2.32
CA MET A 746 -30.20 50.21 2.96
C MET A 746 -30.11 50.19 4.49
N SER A 747 -29.11 49.53 5.08
CA SER A 747 -28.89 49.54 6.53
C SER A 747 -28.45 50.90 7.04
N ALA A 748 -27.69 51.68 6.28
CA ALA A 748 -27.33 53.06 6.65
C ALA A 748 -28.57 53.99 6.70
N ARG A 749 -29.55 53.80 5.81
CA ARG A 749 -30.82 54.54 5.83
C ARG A 749 -31.81 54.06 6.90
N VAL A 750 -31.75 52.77 7.29
CA VAL A 750 -32.60 52.20 8.35
C VAL A 750 -32.04 52.50 9.75
N LEU A 751 -30.70 52.58 9.91
CA LEU A 751 -30.05 52.98 11.17
C LEU A 751 -30.23 54.46 11.50
N ALA A 752 -30.52 55.32 10.52
CA ALA A 752 -30.85 56.73 10.76
C ALA A 752 -32.30 56.97 11.25
N GLY A 753 -33.17 55.94 11.24
CA GLY A 753 -34.61 56.15 11.35
C GLY A 753 -35.37 55.49 12.51
N ARG A 754 -34.87 54.44 13.18
CA ARG A 754 -35.67 53.75 14.22
C ARG A 754 -34.85 53.19 15.39
N ARG A 755 -35.36 53.45 16.60
CA ARG A 755 -34.87 53.01 17.91
C ARG A 755 -34.66 51.48 17.94
N LEU A 756 -33.45 51.09 18.36
CA LEU A 756 -33.04 49.72 18.66
C LEU A 756 -33.78 49.19 19.90
N ALA A 757 -34.81 48.38 19.67
CA ALA A 757 -35.30 47.42 20.65
C ALA A 757 -35.73 46.14 19.92
N ALA A 758 -35.16 45.01 20.35
CA ALA A 758 -35.46 43.63 19.96
C ALA A 758 -34.99 43.15 18.56
N ALA A 759 -33.76 42.62 18.50
CA ALA A 759 -33.39 41.58 17.52
C ALA A 759 -32.14 40.78 17.95
N GLY A 760 -32.26 39.99 19.02
CA GLY A 760 -31.31 38.91 19.29
C GLY A 760 -31.62 37.70 18.41
N ARG A 761 -30.97 37.59 17.24
CA ARG A 761 -30.78 36.35 16.45
C ARG A 761 -29.93 36.68 15.22
N LEU A 762 -28.61 36.48 15.33
CA LEU A 762 -27.76 36.39 14.14
C LEU A 762 -28.19 35.17 13.30
N PRO A 763 -28.38 35.29 11.98
CA PRO A 763 -28.69 34.14 11.13
C PRO A 763 -27.48 33.20 11.04
N TRP A 764 -27.71 31.90 11.21
CA TRP A 764 -26.70 30.83 11.04
C TRP A 764 -25.94 30.87 9.70
N SER A 765 -26.48 31.54 8.68
CA SER A 765 -25.80 31.75 7.41
C SER A 765 -24.60 32.68 7.48
N TRP A 766 -24.60 33.65 8.40
CA TRP A 766 -23.46 34.55 8.62
C TRP A 766 -22.37 33.85 9.44
N LEU A 767 -22.76 33.00 10.39
CA LEU A 767 -21.83 32.09 11.08
C LEU A 767 -21.24 31.03 10.15
N ALA A 768 -21.94 30.59 9.10
CA ALA A 768 -21.41 29.61 8.15
C ALA A 768 -20.44 30.23 7.13
N VAL A 769 -20.73 31.45 6.64
CA VAL A 769 -19.82 32.19 5.73
C VAL A 769 -18.61 32.72 6.49
N ALA A 770 -18.81 33.20 7.72
CA ALA A 770 -17.72 33.45 8.65
C ALA A 770 -17.00 32.15 8.99
N ALA A 771 -17.63 31.01 9.27
CA ALA A 771 -16.92 29.76 9.55
C ALA A 771 -16.15 29.19 8.35
N THR A 772 -16.52 29.49 7.11
CA THR A 772 -15.71 29.13 5.91
C THR A 772 -14.60 30.14 5.62
N GLY A 773 -14.85 31.44 5.81
CA GLY A 773 -13.86 32.50 5.60
C GLY A 773 -12.88 32.64 6.76
N VAL A 774 -13.39 32.64 7.99
CA VAL A 774 -12.67 32.46 9.26
C VAL A 774 -12.14 31.05 9.36
N GLY A 775 -12.78 29.99 8.84
CA GLY A 775 -12.17 28.64 8.82
C GLY A 775 -10.93 28.56 7.92
N ALA A 776 -10.95 29.21 6.75
CA ALA A 776 -9.78 29.37 5.90
C ALA A 776 -8.75 30.33 6.52
N ALA A 777 -9.18 31.47 7.07
CA ALA A 777 -8.28 32.44 7.69
C ALA A 777 -7.70 31.97 9.03
N VAL A 778 -8.44 31.18 9.81
CA VAL A 778 -8.00 30.49 11.06
C VAL A 778 -7.16 29.28 10.71
N MET A 779 -7.40 28.56 9.61
CA MET A 779 -6.44 27.57 9.13
C MET A 779 -5.14 28.22 8.64
N ILE A 780 -5.18 29.44 8.09
CA ILE A 780 -3.99 30.20 7.64
C ILE A 780 -3.28 30.89 8.82
N THR A 781 -4.00 31.31 9.88
CA THR A 781 -3.43 32.03 11.04
C THR A 781 -3.21 31.14 12.27
N LEU A 782 -3.87 29.98 12.36
CA LEU A 782 -3.58 28.89 13.28
C LEU A 782 -2.93 27.71 12.54
N VAL A 783 -2.11 27.93 11.51
CA VAL A 783 -1.09 26.91 11.21
C VAL A 783 -0.12 27.00 12.39
N PRO A 784 -0.15 26.10 13.38
CA PRO A 784 0.81 26.21 14.47
C PRO A 784 2.20 26.08 13.87
N GLY A 785 3.17 26.81 14.43
CA GLY A 785 4.54 26.80 13.93
C GLY A 785 5.08 25.36 13.80
N PRO A 786 6.10 25.11 12.96
CA PRO A 786 6.63 23.78 12.67
C PRO A 786 6.99 22.95 13.92
N GLN A 787 7.21 23.60 15.07
CA GLN A 787 7.43 22.94 16.35
C GLN A 787 6.21 22.18 16.90
N LEU A 788 4.98 22.68 16.77
CA LEU A 788 3.80 21.99 17.28
C LEU A 788 3.48 20.72 16.46
N TRP A 789 3.72 20.79 15.15
CA TRP A 789 3.52 19.65 14.23
C TRP A 789 4.57 18.55 14.42
N ARG A 790 5.80 18.88 14.86
CA ARG A 790 6.82 17.89 15.24
C ARG A 790 6.39 17.04 16.45
N VAL A 791 5.55 17.58 17.34
CA VAL A 791 5.04 16.88 18.55
C VAL A 791 3.94 15.86 18.19
N ILE A 792 3.24 16.02 17.06
CA ILE A 792 2.14 15.15 16.60
C ILE A 792 2.63 14.15 15.52
N LYS A 793 3.92 13.79 15.51
CA LYS A 793 4.44 12.72 14.65
C LYS A 793 3.97 11.33 15.13
N LEU A 794 2.72 10.98 14.83
CA LEU A 794 2.31 9.57 14.76
C LEU A 794 2.97 8.98 13.53
N LYS A 795 4.09 8.26 13.65
CA LYS A 795 4.73 7.59 12.50
C LYS A 795 3.74 6.59 11.91
N PHE A 796 3.06 6.98 10.83
CA PHE A 796 2.26 6.09 10.01
C PHE A 796 3.10 5.72 8.79
N GLN A 797 3.52 4.46 8.70
CA GLN A 797 4.14 3.91 7.49
C GLN A 797 3.15 2.99 6.79
N PRO A 798 2.26 3.48 5.92
CA PRO A 798 1.54 2.62 5.00
C PRO A 798 2.40 2.33 3.76
N GLU A 799 2.36 1.06 3.36
CA GLU A 799 2.82 0.43 2.11
C GLU A 799 4.09 1.03 1.47
N ARG A 800 5.22 0.43 1.87
CA ARG A 800 6.43 0.30 1.05
C ARG A 800 6.02 -0.46 -0.21
N ASN A 801 6.07 0.19 -1.37
CA ASN A 801 6.43 -0.38 -2.68
C ASN A 801 6.11 0.66 -3.75
N PHE A 802 6.84 1.76 -3.71
CA PHE A 802 6.91 2.68 -4.83
C PHE A 802 8.23 2.39 -5.55
N TRP A 803 8.15 1.86 -6.76
CA TRP A 803 9.34 1.43 -7.49
C TRP A 803 10.35 2.58 -7.63
N GLN A 804 9.94 3.82 -7.95
CA GLN A 804 10.88 4.95 -8.07
C GLN A 804 11.47 5.40 -6.72
N LYS A 805 10.85 5.04 -5.59
CA LYS A 805 11.35 5.32 -4.24
C LYS A 805 12.36 4.24 -3.88
N SER A 806 12.06 2.99 -4.21
CA SER A 806 13.04 1.91 -4.11
C SER A 806 14.27 2.22 -4.95
N VAL A 807 14.09 2.71 -6.18
CA VAL A 807 15.16 3.21 -7.06
C VAL A 807 15.93 4.34 -6.38
N LEU A 808 15.23 5.34 -5.83
CA LEU A 808 15.89 6.45 -5.15
C LEU A 808 16.65 6.01 -3.91
N ASP A 809 16.06 5.17 -3.06
CA ASP A 809 16.68 4.63 -1.84
C ASP A 809 17.94 3.81 -2.20
N GLN A 810 17.87 3.03 -3.30
CA GLN A 810 19.02 2.28 -3.85
C GLN A 810 20.12 3.23 -4.35
N LEU A 811 19.82 4.13 -5.30
CA LEU A 811 20.78 5.10 -5.85
C LEU A 811 21.49 5.91 -4.75
N VAL A 812 20.74 6.32 -3.72
CA VAL A 812 21.29 7.09 -2.59
C VAL A 812 22.22 6.24 -1.73
N GLY A 813 21.86 4.97 -1.49
CA GLY A 813 22.74 4.01 -0.83
C GLY A 813 24.04 3.82 -1.61
N ASP A 814 23.93 3.63 -2.92
CA ASP A 814 25.07 3.38 -3.81
C ASP A 814 26.00 4.59 -3.91
N ILE A 815 25.46 5.80 -4.08
CA ILE A 815 26.23 7.06 -4.06
C ILE A 815 26.94 7.24 -2.71
N SER A 816 26.26 6.91 -1.61
CA SER A 816 26.83 7.04 -0.25
C SER A 816 27.94 6.01 -0.01
N ALA A 817 27.86 4.82 -0.60
CA ALA A 817 28.91 3.81 -0.56
C ALA A 817 30.11 4.20 -1.44
N ALA A 818 29.85 4.81 -2.61
CA ALA A 818 30.87 5.18 -3.60
C ALA A 818 31.62 6.50 -3.29
N SER A 819 31.04 7.39 -2.48
CA SER A 819 31.63 8.70 -2.16
C SER A 819 31.73 8.93 -0.65
N GLN A 820 32.96 8.98 -0.12
CA GLN A 820 33.19 9.47 1.25
C GLN A 820 33.11 11.00 1.34
N ASP A 821 33.35 11.71 0.23
CA ASP A 821 33.31 13.16 0.15
C ASP A 821 31.88 13.66 -0.10
N ARG A 822 31.46 14.65 0.70
CA ARG A 822 30.17 15.34 0.59
C ARG A 822 30.40 16.80 0.15
N PRO A 823 29.59 17.34 -0.79
CA PRO A 823 28.37 16.76 -1.37
C PRO A 823 28.58 16.11 -2.75
N ALA A 824 28.03 14.89 -2.93
CA ALA A 824 27.94 14.22 -4.23
C ALA A 824 26.89 14.87 -5.14
N THR A 825 27.16 14.91 -6.44
CA THR A 825 26.26 15.46 -7.46
C THR A 825 25.72 14.35 -8.36
N LEU A 826 24.40 14.24 -8.50
CA LEU A 826 23.72 13.28 -9.36
C LEU A 826 23.13 13.97 -10.60
N ILE A 827 23.58 13.56 -11.77
CA ILE A 827 23.03 13.92 -13.07
C ILE A 827 21.97 12.88 -13.43
N THR A 828 20.72 13.33 -13.61
CA THR A 828 19.58 12.40 -13.77
C THR A 828 18.41 13.00 -14.53
N THR A 829 17.60 12.12 -15.14
CA THR A 829 16.28 12.43 -15.71
C THR A 829 15.16 12.46 -14.66
N LEU A 830 15.41 11.99 -13.43
CA LEU A 830 14.43 12.00 -12.34
C LEU A 830 13.93 13.42 -12.05
N ASP A 831 12.62 13.56 -11.83
CA ASP A 831 11.98 14.83 -11.45
C ASP A 831 12.63 15.36 -10.15
N PRO A 832 13.26 16.55 -10.17
CA PRO A 832 13.87 17.15 -8.99
C PRO A 832 12.90 17.30 -7.82
N PHE A 833 11.62 17.57 -8.05
CA PHE A 833 10.62 17.71 -6.99
C PHE A 833 10.25 16.37 -6.37
N PHE A 834 10.28 15.28 -7.15
CA PHE A 834 10.10 13.92 -6.65
C PHE A 834 11.25 13.53 -5.72
N VAL A 835 12.50 13.79 -6.16
CA VAL A 835 13.71 13.60 -5.35
C VAL A 835 13.61 14.39 -4.04
N ASP A 836 13.30 15.69 -4.13
CA ASP A 836 13.13 16.58 -2.96
C ASP A 836 12.04 16.13 -2.00
N PHE A 837 10.99 15.50 -2.53
CA PHE A 837 9.97 14.95 -1.68
C PHE A 837 10.57 13.83 -0.86
N TYR A 838 11.25 12.83 -1.42
CA TYR A 838 11.61 11.62 -0.66
C TYR A 838 12.95 11.68 0.09
N LEU A 839 13.93 12.45 -0.39
CA LEU A 839 15.28 12.47 0.15
C LEU A 839 15.42 13.27 1.45
N SER A 840 16.17 12.71 2.39
CA SER A 840 16.63 13.39 3.61
C SER A 840 18.10 13.82 3.55
N GLU A 841 18.88 13.29 2.60
CA GLU A 841 20.31 13.60 2.42
C GLU A 841 20.53 14.69 1.36
N PRO A 842 21.52 15.58 1.53
CA PRO A 842 21.80 16.65 0.59
C PRO A 842 22.61 16.16 -0.61
N ILE A 843 21.94 15.55 -1.59
CA ILE A 843 22.51 15.29 -2.93
C ILE A 843 22.18 16.47 -3.84
N GLN A 844 23.17 17.02 -4.52
CA GLN A 844 22.94 18.04 -5.55
C GLN A 844 22.47 17.35 -6.83
N LEU A 845 21.37 17.80 -7.43
CA LEU A 845 20.96 17.32 -8.75
C LEU A 845 21.46 18.26 -9.85
N LEU A 846 21.79 17.69 -11.00
CA LEU A 846 21.95 18.40 -12.27
C LEU A 846 21.09 17.75 -13.37
N PRO A 847 20.60 18.53 -14.34
CA PRO A 847 19.87 17.96 -15.48
C PRO A 847 20.82 17.14 -16.35
N LEU A 848 20.32 16.03 -16.91
CA LEU A 848 21.00 15.22 -17.92
C LEU A 848 20.78 15.77 -19.34
N ALA A 849 19.62 16.38 -19.58
CA ALA A 849 19.19 16.76 -20.92
C ALA A 849 18.52 18.14 -21.00
N THR A 850 18.66 18.79 -22.15
CA THR A 850 18.15 20.16 -22.38
C THR A 850 16.66 20.25 -22.65
N ASP A 851 16.03 19.12 -22.97
CA ASP A 851 14.59 19.02 -23.21
C ASP A 851 13.81 18.49 -22.00
N GLN A 852 14.48 18.31 -20.86
CA GLN A 852 13.81 17.94 -19.62
C GLN A 852 12.73 18.95 -19.28
N PHE A 853 11.64 18.44 -18.72
CA PHE A 853 10.41 19.18 -18.45
C PHE A 853 10.61 20.54 -17.75
N HIS A 854 11.59 20.61 -16.84
CA HIS A 854 11.89 21.80 -16.04
C HIS A 854 13.05 22.65 -16.58
N PHE A 855 13.61 22.32 -17.75
CA PHE A 855 14.81 22.95 -18.29
C PHE A 855 14.66 24.44 -18.60
N GLN A 856 13.47 24.86 -19.04
CA GLN A 856 13.17 26.28 -19.29
C GLN A 856 13.35 27.18 -18.05
N GLN A 857 13.35 26.59 -16.85
CA GLN A 857 13.59 27.29 -15.58
C GLN A 857 14.79 26.70 -14.83
N ALA A 858 15.81 26.26 -15.56
CA ALA A 858 16.91 25.49 -14.98
C ALA A 858 17.60 26.20 -13.80
N GLN A 859 17.76 27.52 -13.84
CA GLN A 859 18.32 28.29 -12.73
C GLN A 859 17.46 28.25 -11.47
N LEU A 860 16.14 28.27 -11.64
CA LEU A 860 15.21 28.10 -10.53
C LEU A 860 15.30 26.66 -10.01
N VAL A 861 15.39 25.66 -10.91
CA VAL A 861 15.20 24.23 -10.65
C VAL A 861 16.46 23.47 -10.18
N TRP A 862 17.64 23.82 -10.65
CA TRP A 862 18.89 23.15 -10.26
C TRP A 862 19.89 24.10 -9.56
N GLY A 863 19.60 25.40 -9.48
CA GLY A 863 20.44 26.40 -8.82
C GLY A 863 21.13 27.37 -9.78
N PRO A 864 21.92 28.33 -9.30
CA PRO A 864 22.41 29.48 -10.07
C PRO A 864 23.62 29.15 -10.97
N GLU A 865 23.54 28.08 -11.75
CA GLU A 865 24.57 27.69 -12.71
C GLU A 865 24.23 28.17 -14.13
N ASN A 866 25.23 28.14 -15.02
CA ASN A 866 24.97 28.30 -16.46
C ASN A 866 24.67 26.94 -17.10
N TYR A 867 23.44 26.76 -17.59
CA TYR A 867 22.94 25.54 -18.22
C TYR A 867 22.91 25.62 -19.75
N SER A 868 23.43 26.67 -20.37
CA SER A 868 23.46 26.79 -21.84
C SER A 868 24.28 25.69 -22.51
N ASP A 869 25.26 25.15 -21.78
CA ASP A 869 26.15 24.07 -22.20
C ASP A 869 26.35 23.12 -21.01
N LEU A 870 25.64 21.99 -21.04
CA LEU A 870 25.66 21.00 -19.95
C LEU A 870 27.03 20.30 -19.82
N PRO A 871 27.69 19.84 -20.91
CA PRO A 871 29.07 19.36 -20.84
C PRO A 871 30.03 20.36 -20.17
N GLU A 872 29.98 21.63 -20.53
CA GLU A 872 30.87 22.63 -19.91
C GLU A 872 30.54 22.89 -18.44
N LEU A 873 29.27 22.77 -18.04
CA LEU A 873 28.89 22.74 -16.63
C LEU A 873 29.53 21.55 -15.90
N TYR A 874 29.48 20.34 -16.46
CA TYR A 874 30.06 19.16 -15.83
C TYR A 874 31.58 19.25 -15.69
N ARG A 875 32.30 19.76 -16.71
CA ARG A 875 33.76 20.00 -16.63
C ARG A 875 34.12 20.94 -15.49
N ARG A 876 33.39 22.04 -15.33
CA ARG A 876 33.62 23.00 -14.23
C ARG A 876 33.38 22.37 -12.87
N GLN A 877 32.35 21.54 -12.74
CA GLN A 877 32.04 20.85 -11.47
C GLN A 877 33.14 19.82 -11.12
N LEU A 878 33.63 19.06 -12.10
CA LEU A 878 34.79 18.15 -11.92
C LEU A 878 36.07 18.91 -11.56
N ALA A 879 36.34 20.05 -12.21
CA ALA A 879 37.51 20.89 -11.93
C ALA A 879 37.48 21.50 -10.51
N GLN A 880 36.29 21.67 -9.92
CA GLN A 880 36.09 22.09 -8.54
C GLN A 880 36.25 20.94 -7.53
N GLY A 881 36.64 19.74 -7.98
CA GLY A 881 36.84 18.57 -7.13
C GLY A 881 35.55 17.88 -6.67
N ARG A 882 34.41 18.14 -7.33
CA ARG A 882 33.14 17.50 -6.98
C ARG A 882 33.03 16.12 -7.62
N ALA A 883 32.51 15.15 -6.86
CA ALA A 883 32.18 13.83 -7.39
C ALA A 883 30.86 13.89 -8.17
N LEU A 884 30.91 13.61 -9.47
CA LEU A 884 29.74 13.58 -10.36
C LEU A 884 29.35 12.13 -10.65
N PHE A 885 28.08 11.83 -10.43
CA PHE A 885 27.46 10.56 -10.74
C PHE A 885 26.37 10.79 -11.79
N VAL A 886 26.20 9.84 -12.70
CA VAL A 886 25.16 9.85 -13.73
C VAL A 886 24.33 8.59 -13.57
N THR A 887 23.01 8.68 -13.70
CA THR A 887 22.17 7.49 -13.83
C THR A 887 21.47 7.46 -15.18
N ASP A 888 21.41 6.28 -15.80
CA ASP A 888 20.69 6.04 -17.06
C ASP A 888 19.18 5.78 -16.85
N PHE A 889 18.63 6.35 -15.78
CA PHE A 889 17.24 6.17 -15.39
C PHE A 889 16.26 6.32 -16.55
N ASN A 890 15.52 5.25 -16.86
CA ASN A 890 14.61 5.17 -18.01
C ASN A 890 13.16 4.82 -17.56
N ASP A 891 12.28 5.82 -17.48
CA ASP A 891 10.82 5.59 -17.38
C ASP A 891 10.29 5.38 -18.80
N ASN A 892 9.77 4.18 -19.10
CA ASN A 892 9.22 3.69 -20.38
C ASN A 892 8.24 4.64 -21.14
N ARG A 893 7.88 5.78 -20.58
CA ARG A 893 6.98 6.79 -21.17
C ARG A 893 7.69 8.01 -21.76
N PHE A 894 8.97 8.22 -21.43
CA PHE A 894 9.81 9.23 -22.05
C PHE A 894 10.92 8.51 -22.80
N GLN A 895 10.66 8.16 -24.06
CA GLN A 895 11.73 7.77 -24.97
C GLN A 895 12.77 8.89 -25.00
N ARG A 896 13.96 8.63 -24.44
CA ARG A 896 15.24 8.89 -25.09
C ARG A 896 16.43 8.40 -24.22
N PRO A 897 17.10 7.32 -24.66
CA PRO A 897 18.54 7.10 -24.43
C PRO A 897 19.43 8.10 -25.19
N ALA A 898 18.85 8.97 -26.03
CA ALA A 898 19.57 9.74 -27.05
C ALA A 898 20.57 10.78 -26.51
N GLU A 899 20.56 11.11 -25.21
CA GLU A 899 21.51 12.07 -24.61
C GLU A 899 22.54 11.43 -23.66
N PHE A 900 22.44 10.13 -23.36
CA PHE A 900 23.51 9.42 -22.64
C PHE A 900 24.72 9.16 -23.57
N GLY A 901 24.46 8.83 -24.85
CA GLY A 901 25.50 8.59 -25.86
C GLY A 901 26.50 9.74 -26.05
N PRO A 902 26.08 11.01 -26.20
CA PRO A 902 27.00 12.14 -26.29
C PRO A 902 27.96 12.32 -25.09
N LEU A 903 27.59 11.86 -23.88
CA LEU A 903 28.46 11.95 -22.71
C LEU A 903 29.65 11.01 -22.79
N THR A 904 29.45 9.80 -23.31
CA THR A 904 30.53 8.81 -23.52
C THR A 904 31.64 9.32 -24.43
N ARG A 905 31.33 10.24 -25.36
CA ARG A 905 32.32 10.84 -26.28
C ARG A 905 33.13 11.99 -25.68
N GLN A 906 32.65 12.62 -24.61
CA GLN A 906 33.25 13.83 -24.04
C GLN A 906 33.83 13.60 -22.63
N PHE A 907 33.46 12.51 -21.98
CA PHE A 907 33.83 12.15 -20.62
C PHE A 907 34.09 10.66 -20.51
N SER A 908 34.91 10.26 -19.55
CA SER A 908 35.05 8.86 -19.18
C SER A 908 33.99 8.49 -18.14
N LEU A 909 33.23 7.44 -18.43
CA LEU A 909 32.16 6.91 -17.58
C LEU A 909 32.56 5.55 -17.03
N GLN A 910 32.50 5.42 -15.71
CA GLN A 910 32.75 4.15 -15.01
C GLN A 910 31.45 3.67 -14.35
N LEU A 911 30.87 2.57 -14.83
CA LEU A 911 29.75 1.90 -14.19
C LEU A 911 30.16 1.42 -12.79
N LEU A 912 29.41 1.80 -11.76
CA LEU A 912 29.64 1.46 -10.36
C LEU A 912 28.70 0.38 -9.86
N GLU A 913 27.40 0.49 -10.18
CA GLU A 913 26.37 -0.45 -9.73
C GLU A 913 25.31 -0.61 -10.83
N ILE A 914 24.89 -1.86 -11.05
CA ILE A 914 23.79 -2.20 -11.96
C ILE A 914 22.50 -2.21 -11.15
N GLY A 915 21.68 -1.16 -11.33
CA GLY A 915 20.45 -0.97 -10.55
C GLY A 915 19.18 -1.18 -11.38
N CYS A 916 18.10 -1.59 -10.69
CA CYS A 916 16.71 -1.63 -11.22
C CYS A 916 16.53 -2.40 -12.53
N ASP A 917 17.07 -3.62 -12.63
CA ASP A 917 17.07 -4.40 -13.88
C ASP A 917 17.66 -3.58 -15.05
N GLU A 918 18.79 -2.89 -14.83
CA GLU A 918 19.50 -2.01 -15.78
C GLU A 918 18.70 -0.79 -16.27
N ARG A 919 17.71 -0.35 -15.49
CA ARG A 919 16.93 0.87 -15.80
C ARG A 919 17.27 2.06 -14.91
N CYS A 920 18.28 1.92 -14.05
CA CYS A 920 18.74 2.97 -13.15
C CYS A 920 20.22 2.79 -12.77
N SER A 921 21.03 2.22 -13.66
CA SER A 921 22.45 1.98 -13.40
C SER A 921 23.17 3.27 -13.04
N LEU A 922 24.16 3.16 -12.14
CA LEU A 922 24.89 4.31 -11.60
C LEU A 922 26.31 4.34 -12.17
N TYR A 923 26.69 5.45 -12.77
CA TYR A 923 27.99 5.69 -13.38
C TYR A 923 28.71 6.83 -12.66
N ARG A 924 30.03 6.75 -12.55
CA ARG A 924 30.90 7.85 -12.15
C ARG A 924 31.40 8.58 -13.39
N LEU A 925 31.25 9.90 -13.40
CA LEU A 925 31.74 10.76 -14.48
C LEU A 925 33.16 11.25 -14.14
N SER A 926 34.06 11.20 -15.11
CA SER A 926 35.43 11.69 -14.99
C SER A 926 35.91 12.32 -16.31
N LEU A 927 37.02 13.07 -16.25
CA LEU A 927 37.66 13.58 -17.47
C LEU A 927 38.21 12.41 -18.29
N PRO A 928 38.22 12.50 -19.64
CA PRO A 928 38.76 11.44 -20.49
C PRO A 928 40.16 11.00 -20.04
N GLN A 929 40.35 9.70 -19.89
CA GLN A 929 41.66 9.08 -19.62
C GLN A 929 41.96 8.11 -20.76
N PRO A 930 43.22 7.99 -21.20
CA PRO A 930 43.60 6.99 -22.20
C PRO A 930 43.38 5.57 -21.65
N TYR A 931 42.89 4.67 -22.51
CA TYR A 931 42.67 3.26 -22.16
C TYR A 931 43.99 2.61 -21.71
N GLN A 932 44.00 2.05 -20.49
CA GLN A 932 45.15 1.35 -19.92
C GLN A 932 44.88 -0.16 -19.88
N PRO A 933 45.33 -0.93 -20.90
CA PRO A 933 45.12 -2.36 -20.94
C PRO A 933 45.95 -3.09 -19.89
N SER A 934 45.43 -4.21 -19.41
CA SER A 934 46.23 -5.17 -18.62
C SER A 934 47.15 -5.97 -19.56
N PRO A 935 48.32 -6.44 -19.08
CA PRO A 935 49.13 -7.38 -19.84
C PRO A 935 48.36 -8.71 -20.05
N PRO A 936 48.47 -9.35 -21.22
CA PRO A 936 47.75 -10.59 -21.52
C PRO A 936 48.25 -11.74 -20.64
N GLU A 937 47.35 -12.38 -19.89
CA GLU A 937 47.67 -13.64 -19.21
C GLU A 937 47.43 -14.82 -20.15
N THR A 938 48.49 -15.62 -20.35
CA THR A 938 48.49 -16.80 -21.23
C THR A 938 48.64 -18.08 -20.42
N ILE A 939 48.10 -19.18 -20.92
CA ILE A 939 48.14 -20.50 -20.26
C ILE A 939 49.38 -21.34 -20.64
N THR A 940 50.28 -20.78 -21.46
CA THR A 940 51.51 -21.40 -21.94
C THR A 940 52.74 -20.68 -21.37
N THR A 941 53.91 -21.33 -21.41
CA THR A 941 55.18 -20.69 -21.04
C THR A 941 55.61 -19.60 -22.02
N ALA A 942 55.17 -19.67 -23.27
CA ALA A 942 55.29 -18.59 -24.23
C ALA A 942 54.39 -17.42 -23.80
N GLN A 943 55.02 -16.33 -23.34
CA GLN A 943 54.33 -15.08 -23.00
C GLN A 943 54.21 -14.19 -24.24
N LEU A 944 53.05 -13.57 -24.41
CA LEU A 944 52.81 -12.58 -25.45
C LEU A 944 53.37 -11.23 -24.98
N ASP A 945 54.25 -10.61 -25.77
CA ASP A 945 54.76 -9.26 -25.51
C ASP A 945 54.10 -8.27 -26.49
N PRO A 946 53.05 -7.54 -26.06
CA PRO A 946 52.30 -6.67 -26.95
C PRO A 946 53.13 -5.55 -27.58
N ALA A 947 54.26 -5.16 -26.97
CA ALA A 947 55.11 -4.08 -27.46
C ALA A 947 55.91 -4.45 -28.71
N LYS A 948 56.00 -5.74 -29.05
CA LYS A 948 56.71 -6.24 -30.24
C LYS A 948 55.88 -6.19 -31.53
N PHE A 949 54.59 -5.91 -31.43
CA PHE A 949 53.66 -5.91 -32.55
C PHE A 949 53.36 -4.48 -33.00
N GLY A 950 53.41 -4.26 -34.33
CA GLY A 950 53.01 -3.01 -34.97
C GLY A 950 51.51 -2.98 -35.29
N GLU A 951 51.16 -2.78 -36.56
CA GLU A 951 49.77 -2.81 -37.05
C GLU A 951 49.33 -4.17 -37.61
N GLU A 952 50.24 -5.16 -37.65
CA GLU A 952 49.97 -6.49 -38.18
C GLU A 952 49.89 -7.53 -37.06
N LEU A 953 48.88 -8.39 -37.12
CA LEU A 953 48.68 -9.50 -36.18
C LEU A 953 47.93 -10.66 -36.86
N SER A 954 48.39 -11.87 -36.64
CA SER A 954 47.73 -13.11 -37.08
C SER A 954 47.41 -14.00 -35.88
N PHE A 955 46.14 -14.27 -35.62
CA PHE A 955 45.73 -15.15 -34.52
C PHE A 955 44.73 -16.21 -34.97
N ILE A 956 44.69 -17.34 -34.25
CA ILE A 956 43.76 -18.44 -34.54
C ILE A 956 42.73 -18.54 -33.43
N VAL A 957 41.46 -18.70 -33.80
CA VAL A 957 40.36 -18.99 -32.89
C VAL A 957 40.03 -20.47 -32.98
N TYR A 958 40.16 -21.16 -31.85
CA TYR A 958 40.04 -22.61 -31.78
C TYR A 958 39.18 -23.02 -30.58
N SER A 959 38.25 -23.95 -30.78
CA SER A 959 37.40 -24.49 -29.72
C SER A 959 37.38 -26.01 -29.86
N HIS A 960 38.04 -26.75 -28.96
CA HIS A 960 38.04 -28.22 -28.99
C HIS A 960 38.16 -28.81 -27.60
N ARG A 961 37.43 -29.89 -27.35
CA ARG A 961 37.44 -30.62 -26.08
C ARG A 961 38.65 -31.54 -25.92
N PHE A 962 39.41 -31.40 -24.83
CA PHE A 962 40.37 -32.39 -24.36
C PHE A 962 39.63 -33.47 -23.57
N THR A 963 39.70 -34.71 -24.06
CA THR A 963 39.15 -35.88 -23.37
C THR A 963 40.31 -36.83 -23.10
N PRO A 964 40.71 -37.12 -21.86
CA PRO A 964 41.77 -38.08 -21.58
C PRO A 964 41.34 -39.50 -22.01
N PRO A 965 42.29 -40.38 -22.36
CA PRO A 965 41.94 -41.71 -22.86
C PRO A 965 41.36 -42.57 -21.72
N LEU A 966 40.04 -42.75 -21.71
CA LEU A 966 39.38 -43.77 -20.90
C LEU A 966 39.34 -45.08 -21.68
N ALA A 967 39.54 -46.20 -20.99
CA ALA A 967 39.65 -47.52 -21.60
C ALA A 967 38.40 -47.86 -22.45
N GLY A 968 38.55 -47.83 -23.77
CA GLY A 968 37.51 -48.23 -24.74
C GLY A 968 36.93 -47.12 -25.61
N GLU A 969 37.30 -45.85 -25.44
CA GLU A 969 36.85 -44.75 -26.31
C GLU A 969 37.91 -44.30 -27.33
N ARG A 970 37.46 -43.63 -28.42
CA ARG A 970 38.35 -43.07 -29.46
C ARG A 970 39.37 -42.14 -28.83
N ASN A 971 40.64 -42.23 -29.27
CA ASN A 971 41.78 -41.50 -28.72
C ASN A 971 41.75 -40.00 -29.10
N ASN A 972 40.75 -39.27 -28.63
CA ASN A 972 40.48 -37.87 -28.94
C ASN A 972 41.56 -36.92 -28.38
N THR A 973 42.30 -37.35 -27.35
CA THR A 973 43.44 -36.61 -26.76
C THR A 973 44.57 -36.41 -27.75
N LEU A 974 44.98 -37.50 -28.43
CA LEU A 974 46.04 -37.47 -29.44
C LEU A 974 45.63 -36.63 -30.65
N LEU A 975 44.34 -36.65 -31.01
CA LEU A 975 43.81 -35.86 -32.12
C LEU A 975 43.82 -34.36 -31.79
N PHE A 976 43.46 -33.98 -30.57
CA PHE A 976 43.49 -32.61 -30.08
C PHE A 976 44.91 -32.03 -30.05
N THR A 977 45.86 -32.73 -29.42
CA THR A 977 47.26 -32.27 -29.33
C THR A 977 47.96 -32.26 -30.69
N LYS A 978 47.69 -33.27 -31.55
CA LYS A 978 48.20 -33.28 -32.92
C LYS A 978 47.68 -32.09 -33.73
N LYS A 979 46.38 -31.78 -33.66
CA LYS A 979 45.81 -30.64 -34.38
C LYS A 979 46.36 -29.30 -33.87
N LEU A 980 46.59 -29.16 -32.56
CA LEU A 980 47.28 -27.97 -32.02
C LEU A 980 48.71 -27.88 -32.57
N ALA A 981 49.46 -28.99 -32.64
CA ALA A 981 50.79 -28.99 -33.25
C ALA A 981 50.75 -28.61 -34.75
N GLU A 982 49.73 -29.05 -35.50
CA GLU A 982 49.51 -28.68 -36.91
C GLU A 982 49.27 -27.16 -37.08
N LEU A 983 48.73 -26.46 -36.06
CA LEU A 983 48.60 -24.99 -36.11
C LEU A 983 49.95 -24.28 -36.12
N SER A 984 51.03 -24.90 -35.62
CA SER A 984 52.38 -24.33 -35.72
C SER A 984 52.83 -24.13 -37.18
N GLU A 985 52.32 -24.94 -38.12
CA GLU A 985 52.61 -24.79 -39.55
C GLU A 985 51.98 -23.52 -40.15
N LEU A 986 50.93 -23.00 -39.52
CA LEU A 986 50.26 -21.75 -39.91
C LEU A 986 50.93 -20.50 -39.32
N GLY A 987 51.86 -20.66 -38.39
CA GLY A 987 52.62 -19.58 -37.75
C GLY A 987 51.77 -18.48 -37.06
N PRO A 988 50.83 -18.80 -36.16
CA PRO A 988 50.05 -17.79 -35.45
C PRO A 988 50.89 -17.02 -34.41
N ASP A 989 50.64 -15.72 -34.27
CA ASP A 989 51.20 -14.87 -33.23
C ASP A 989 50.55 -15.15 -31.86
N LEU A 990 49.27 -15.57 -31.87
CA LEU A 990 48.47 -15.90 -30.70
C LEU A 990 47.40 -16.93 -31.06
N VAL A 991 47.06 -17.82 -30.13
CA VAL A 991 45.87 -18.68 -30.24
C VAL A 991 44.86 -18.34 -29.15
N MET A 992 43.62 -18.09 -29.56
CA MET A 992 42.47 -17.90 -28.69
C MET A 992 41.76 -19.25 -28.53
N LEU A 993 41.98 -19.91 -27.39
CA LEU A 993 41.36 -21.19 -27.05
C LEU A 993 40.02 -20.94 -26.34
N MET A 994 38.93 -21.30 -27.00
CA MET A 994 37.56 -21.01 -26.59
C MET A 994 36.86 -22.24 -26.00
N GLY A 995 36.87 -22.32 -24.67
CA GLY A 995 35.99 -23.11 -23.82
C GLY A 995 35.84 -24.61 -24.08
N ASP A 996 35.23 -25.28 -23.11
CA ASP A 996 35.05 -26.73 -23.06
C ASP A 996 36.34 -27.50 -23.28
N ALA A 997 37.47 -26.94 -22.81
CA ALA A 997 38.74 -27.60 -22.90
C ALA A 997 38.71 -28.90 -22.09
N LEU A 998 37.97 -29.00 -20.98
CA LEU A 998 37.89 -30.22 -20.18
C LEU A 998 36.53 -30.95 -20.33
N HIS A 999 36.54 -32.28 -20.17
CA HIS A 999 35.32 -33.10 -20.23
C HIS A 999 34.54 -33.09 -18.90
N ILE A 1000 35.24 -33.08 -17.76
CA ILE A 1000 34.69 -32.97 -16.40
C ILE A 1000 35.63 -32.06 -15.63
N ALA A 1001 35.10 -31.18 -14.79
CA ALA A 1001 35.88 -30.29 -13.93
C ALA A 1001 36.55 -31.08 -12.77
N ASP A 1002 37.53 -31.91 -13.10
CA ASP A 1002 38.37 -32.67 -12.18
C ASP A 1002 39.84 -32.20 -12.30
N GLY A 1003 40.47 -31.94 -11.15
CA GLY A 1003 41.86 -31.47 -11.07
C GLY A 1003 42.87 -32.44 -11.66
N SER A 1004 42.53 -33.73 -11.80
CA SER A 1004 43.41 -34.72 -12.45
C SER A 1004 43.48 -34.54 -13.98
N GLN A 1005 42.36 -34.21 -14.65
CA GLN A 1005 42.32 -33.93 -16.09
C GLN A 1005 43.01 -32.61 -16.42
N GLN A 1006 42.87 -31.63 -15.54
CA GLN A 1006 43.51 -30.33 -15.67
C GLN A 1006 45.04 -30.44 -15.68
N LYS A 1007 45.63 -31.23 -14.78
CA LYS A 1007 47.08 -31.44 -14.76
C LYS A 1007 47.59 -32.11 -16.04
N LEU A 1008 46.87 -33.14 -16.51
CA LEU A 1008 47.19 -33.86 -17.75
C LEU A 1008 47.10 -32.96 -18.99
N PHE A 1009 46.15 -32.03 -19.02
CA PHE A 1009 45.99 -31.05 -20.09
C PHE A 1009 47.25 -30.17 -20.23
N PHE A 1010 47.74 -29.59 -19.13
CA PHE A 1010 48.94 -28.75 -19.15
C PHE A 1010 50.21 -29.55 -19.48
N GLU A 1011 50.39 -30.74 -18.87
CA GLU A 1011 51.55 -31.62 -19.15
C GLU A 1011 51.67 -32.02 -20.63
N GLN A 1012 50.56 -32.06 -21.39
CA GLN A 1012 50.55 -32.44 -22.80
C GLN A 1012 50.61 -31.25 -23.77
N ILE A 1013 50.03 -30.09 -23.42
CA ILE A 1013 50.06 -28.91 -24.29
C ILE A 1013 51.41 -28.19 -24.21
N GLU A 1014 51.94 -28.00 -23.00
CA GLU A 1014 53.15 -27.19 -22.77
C GLU A 1014 54.37 -27.60 -23.63
N PRO A 1015 54.68 -28.90 -23.84
CA PRO A 1015 55.78 -29.30 -24.73
C PRO A 1015 55.43 -29.31 -26.23
N THR A 1016 54.16 -29.15 -26.59
CA THR A 1016 53.65 -29.40 -27.96
C THR A 1016 53.44 -28.10 -28.76
N VAL A 1017 53.30 -26.96 -28.10
CA VAL A 1017 53.01 -25.66 -28.73
C VAL A 1017 54.10 -24.63 -28.41
N SER A 1018 54.47 -23.81 -29.40
CA SER A 1018 55.53 -22.79 -29.28
C SER A 1018 55.02 -21.35 -29.31
N TYR A 1019 53.70 -21.16 -29.25
CA TYR A 1019 53.02 -19.87 -29.36
C TYR A 1019 52.16 -19.60 -28.10
N PRO A 1020 51.86 -18.32 -27.79
CA PRO A 1020 51.03 -17.97 -26.65
C PRO A 1020 49.57 -18.44 -26.85
N ILE A 1021 48.94 -18.95 -25.79
CA ILE A 1021 47.51 -19.30 -25.78
C ILE A 1021 46.78 -18.46 -24.74
N VAL A 1022 45.76 -17.72 -25.17
CA VAL A 1022 44.79 -17.06 -24.28
C VAL A 1022 43.53 -17.92 -24.20
N TYR A 1023 43.09 -18.19 -22.98
CA TYR A 1023 41.99 -19.10 -22.72
C TYR A 1023 40.70 -18.36 -22.32
N THR A 1024 39.57 -18.81 -22.85
CA THR A 1024 38.23 -18.36 -22.45
C THR A 1024 37.44 -19.54 -21.88
N PRO A 1025 36.97 -19.51 -20.62
CA PRO A 1025 36.29 -20.65 -20.01
C PRO A 1025 34.96 -21.03 -20.70
N GLY A 1026 34.68 -22.33 -20.79
CA GLY A 1026 33.41 -22.89 -21.22
C GLY A 1026 32.58 -23.46 -20.07
N ASN A 1027 31.39 -23.97 -20.40
CA ASN A 1027 30.43 -24.44 -19.41
C ASN A 1027 30.87 -25.71 -18.67
N TYR A 1028 31.76 -26.51 -19.26
CA TYR A 1028 32.34 -27.67 -18.58
C TYR A 1028 33.57 -27.34 -17.73
N ASP A 1029 34.07 -26.09 -17.77
CA ASP A 1029 35.34 -25.69 -17.15
C ASP A 1029 35.17 -24.91 -15.83
N SER A 1030 33.94 -24.76 -15.33
CA SER A 1030 33.53 -23.79 -14.30
C SER A 1030 34.16 -23.93 -12.91
N VAL A 1031 34.90 -25.02 -12.62
CA VAL A 1031 35.62 -25.24 -11.35
C VAL A 1031 37.15 -25.08 -11.50
N ALA A 1032 37.66 -24.86 -12.72
CA ALA A 1032 39.08 -25.00 -13.05
C ALA A 1032 39.88 -23.67 -13.13
N THR A 1033 39.30 -22.53 -12.72
CA THR A 1033 39.78 -21.20 -13.16
C THR A 1033 41.18 -20.80 -12.66
N LYS A 1034 41.63 -21.24 -11.48
CA LYS A 1034 42.94 -20.80 -10.93
C LYS A 1034 44.19 -21.13 -11.76
N LEU A 1035 44.18 -22.17 -12.59
CA LEU A 1035 45.33 -22.55 -13.43
C LEU A 1035 45.15 -22.15 -14.91
N PHE A 1036 43.93 -21.79 -15.33
CA PHE A 1036 43.59 -21.43 -16.70
C PHE A 1036 43.63 -19.90 -16.96
N GLY A 1037 44.23 -19.13 -16.05
CA GLY A 1037 44.27 -17.67 -16.11
C GLY A 1037 42.99 -17.02 -15.56
N PRO A 1038 42.80 -15.71 -15.78
CA PRO A 1038 41.69 -14.97 -15.23
C PRO A 1038 40.36 -15.38 -15.89
N GLU A 1039 39.26 -15.33 -15.13
CA GLU A 1039 37.93 -15.69 -15.65
C GLU A 1039 37.45 -14.76 -16.77
N PHE A 1040 37.90 -13.52 -16.75
CA PHE A 1040 37.69 -12.50 -17.76
C PHE A 1040 38.87 -11.52 -17.72
N GLN A 1041 39.30 -11.06 -18.89
CA GLN A 1041 40.40 -10.10 -19.03
C GLN A 1041 40.28 -9.30 -20.32
N SER A 1042 40.96 -8.15 -20.36
CA SER A 1042 41.17 -7.38 -21.57
C SER A 1042 42.63 -6.97 -21.74
N PHE A 1043 43.10 -6.98 -22.98
CA PHE A 1043 44.45 -6.57 -23.34
C PHE A 1043 44.47 -5.94 -24.74
N ARG A 1044 45.56 -5.23 -25.08
CA ARG A 1044 45.72 -4.50 -26.33
C ARG A 1044 46.96 -4.95 -27.07
N ILE A 1045 46.86 -5.09 -28.39
CA ILE A 1045 47.98 -5.32 -29.31
C ILE A 1045 47.84 -4.35 -30.48
N GLY A 1046 48.76 -3.40 -30.62
CA GLY A 1046 48.67 -2.34 -31.62
C GLY A 1046 47.33 -1.56 -31.53
N PRO A 1047 46.60 -1.38 -32.65
CA PRO A 1047 45.28 -0.74 -32.67
C PRO A 1047 44.12 -1.68 -32.28
N SER A 1048 44.41 -2.91 -31.82
CA SER A 1048 43.39 -3.94 -31.55
C SER A 1048 43.25 -4.24 -30.06
N VAL A 1049 42.00 -4.37 -29.59
CA VAL A 1049 41.68 -4.75 -28.21
C VAL A 1049 40.98 -6.10 -28.17
N PHE A 1050 41.38 -6.94 -27.23
CA PHE A 1050 40.88 -8.29 -26.99
C PHE A 1050 40.17 -8.32 -25.65
N ILE A 1051 38.94 -8.84 -25.62
CA ILE A 1051 38.12 -8.98 -24.42
C ILE A 1051 37.68 -10.45 -24.31
N THR A 1052 37.97 -11.09 -23.19
CA THR A 1052 37.55 -12.47 -22.90
C THR A 1052 36.50 -12.46 -21.80
N LEU A 1053 35.43 -13.23 -21.99
CA LEU A 1053 34.29 -13.33 -21.09
C LEU A 1053 33.95 -14.81 -20.81
N ASN A 1054 33.74 -15.14 -19.54
CA ASN A 1054 33.21 -16.40 -19.07
C ASN A 1054 31.67 -16.33 -18.99
N GLY A 1055 31.00 -16.88 -20.00
CA GLY A 1055 29.54 -17.02 -20.06
C GLY A 1055 28.95 -18.10 -19.15
N GLY A 1056 29.76 -18.79 -18.32
CA GLY A 1056 29.28 -19.77 -17.35
C GLY A 1056 28.48 -20.95 -17.95
N PRO A 1057 27.84 -21.77 -17.08
CA PRO A 1057 27.08 -22.94 -17.54
C PRO A 1057 25.79 -22.59 -18.28
N ASN A 1058 25.20 -21.42 -18.03
CA ASN A 1058 23.91 -21.02 -18.60
C ASN A 1058 23.99 -19.89 -19.65
N GLY A 1059 25.19 -19.42 -20.02
CA GLY A 1059 25.36 -18.24 -20.86
C GLY A 1059 25.28 -16.90 -20.11
N GLU A 1060 25.20 -16.95 -18.77
CA GLU A 1060 25.07 -15.80 -17.86
C GLU A 1060 26.40 -15.21 -17.42
N LEU A 1061 26.50 -13.89 -17.51
CA LEU A 1061 27.59 -13.10 -16.94
C LEU A 1061 27.20 -12.66 -15.52
N GLY A 1062 28.05 -12.94 -14.53
CA GLY A 1062 27.87 -12.43 -13.17
C GLY A 1062 28.02 -10.91 -13.10
N ALA A 1063 27.44 -10.27 -12.08
CA ALA A 1063 27.38 -8.81 -11.95
C ALA A 1063 28.74 -8.09 -12.12
N ALA A 1064 29.81 -8.63 -11.51
CA ALA A 1064 31.16 -8.06 -11.62
C ALA A 1064 31.74 -8.14 -13.04
N GLN A 1065 31.46 -9.24 -13.75
CA GLN A 1065 31.92 -9.44 -15.12
C GLN A 1065 31.10 -8.61 -16.11
N THR A 1066 29.80 -8.49 -15.89
CA THR A 1066 28.94 -7.57 -16.64
C THR A 1066 29.40 -6.13 -16.48
N GLN A 1067 29.70 -5.70 -15.24
CA GLN A 1067 30.24 -4.38 -14.96
C GLN A 1067 31.58 -4.17 -15.67
N PHE A 1068 32.49 -5.15 -15.62
CA PHE A 1068 33.74 -5.13 -16.37
C PHE A 1068 33.50 -4.95 -17.88
N ALA A 1069 32.67 -5.79 -18.50
CA ALA A 1069 32.43 -5.78 -19.93
C ALA A 1069 31.78 -4.46 -20.40
N VAL A 1070 30.81 -3.93 -19.65
CA VAL A 1070 30.20 -2.62 -19.95
C VAL A 1070 31.23 -1.50 -19.83
N ASN A 1071 32.09 -1.51 -18.79
CA ASN A 1071 33.16 -0.53 -18.64
C ASN A 1071 34.17 -0.59 -19.80
N GLN A 1072 34.51 -1.79 -20.30
CA GLN A 1072 35.35 -1.93 -21.48
C GLN A 1072 34.71 -1.27 -22.71
N VAL A 1073 33.43 -1.49 -22.96
CA VAL A 1073 32.74 -0.84 -24.08
C VAL A 1073 32.75 0.68 -23.94
N LEU A 1074 32.49 1.21 -22.74
CA LEU A 1074 32.51 2.64 -22.47
C LEU A 1074 33.90 3.26 -22.70
N GLU A 1075 34.96 2.64 -22.17
CA GLU A 1075 36.34 3.11 -22.35
C GLU A 1075 36.77 3.07 -23.83
N LEU A 1076 36.45 1.98 -24.53
CA LEU A 1076 36.80 1.83 -25.95
C LEU A 1076 36.02 2.78 -26.84
N SER A 1077 34.76 3.09 -26.50
CA SER A 1077 33.97 4.07 -27.25
C SER A 1077 34.59 5.48 -27.24
N ALA A 1078 35.37 5.80 -26.20
CA ALA A 1078 36.03 7.09 -26.01
C ALA A 1078 37.47 7.13 -26.57
N ASP A 1079 38.07 6.00 -26.93
CA ASP A 1079 39.45 5.91 -27.42
C ASP A 1079 39.52 5.72 -28.94
N ASP A 1080 39.78 6.81 -29.68
CA ASP A 1080 39.92 6.80 -31.15
C ASP A 1080 41.16 6.03 -31.64
N THR A 1081 42.12 5.69 -30.77
CA THR A 1081 43.33 4.94 -31.16
C THR A 1081 43.07 3.44 -31.32
N VAL A 1082 41.91 2.95 -30.89
CA VAL A 1082 41.48 1.56 -31.08
C VAL A 1082 40.64 1.46 -32.35
N VAL A 1083 41.04 0.60 -33.28
CA VAL A 1083 40.37 0.41 -34.57
C VAL A 1083 39.60 -0.91 -34.61
N ASN A 1084 40.12 -1.95 -33.93
CA ASN A 1084 39.52 -3.28 -33.92
C ASN A 1084 39.22 -3.74 -32.49
N VAL A 1085 38.06 -4.36 -32.28
CA VAL A 1085 37.65 -4.94 -30.98
C VAL A 1085 37.22 -6.38 -31.18
N PHE A 1086 37.88 -7.29 -30.48
CA PHE A 1086 37.65 -8.73 -30.54
C PHE A 1086 37.13 -9.23 -29.19
N VAL A 1087 35.89 -9.73 -29.16
CA VAL A 1087 35.23 -10.25 -27.97
C VAL A 1087 35.12 -11.76 -28.07
N PHE A 1088 35.54 -12.48 -27.03
CA PHE A 1088 35.54 -13.94 -26.99
C PHE A 1088 34.68 -14.43 -25.82
N THR A 1089 33.72 -15.29 -26.12
CA THR A 1089 32.88 -15.97 -25.12
C THR A 1089 32.59 -17.38 -25.62
N HIS A 1090 32.70 -18.40 -24.78
CA HIS A 1090 32.41 -19.78 -25.22
C HIS A 1090 30.95 -19.97 -25.65
N ARG A 1091 30.01 -19.53 -24.80
CA ARG A 1091 28.57 -19.63 -25.05
C ARG A 1091 28.10 -18.52 -25.99
N LEU A 1092 27.09 -18.83 -26.80
CA LEU A 1092 26.46 -17.88 -27.73
C LEU A 1092 25.46 -16.98 -26.99
N SER A 1093 25.93 -16.20 -26.02
CA SER A 1093 25.11 -15.29 -25.19
C SER A 1093 24.40 -14.18 -26.01
N TRP A 1094 24.67 -14.07 -27.31
CA TRP A 1094 24.05 -13.15 -28.25
C TRP A 1094 22.80 -13.73 -28.98
N LEU A 1095 22.48 -15.03 -28.86
CA LEU A 1095 21.35 -15.67 -29.57
C LEU A 1095 19.95 -15.14 -29.19
N GLY A 1096 19.80 -14.45 -28.05
CA GLY A 1096 18.53 -13.87 -27.60
C GLY A 1096 18.22 -12.47 -28.14
N ARG A 1097 19.08 -11.90 -29.00
CA ARG A 1097 18.97 -10.51 -29.50
C ARG A 1097 17.95 -10.34 -30.63
N ASP A 1098 17.91 -11.30 -31.56
CA ASP A 1098 17.09 -11.24 -32.76
C ASP A 1098 16.26 -12.52 -32.89
N GLN A 1099 14.96 -12.40 -33.15
CA GLN A 1099 14.09 -13.55 -33.41
C GLN A 1099 14.58 -14.35 -34.63
N LEU A 1100 15.29 -13.73 -35.57
CA LEU A 1100 15.89 -14.41 -36.72
C LEU A 1100 16.96 -15.45 -36.34
N LEU A 1101 17.54 -15.36 -35.13
CA LEU A 1101 18.55 -16.27 -34.61
C LEU A 1101 17.96 -17.43 -33.80
N GLU A 1102 16.66 -17.43 -33.52
CA GLU A 1102 15.97 -18.48 -32.76
C GLU A 1102 16.22 -19.90 -33.33
N PRO A 1103 16.26 -20.13 -34.65
CA PRO A 1103 16.57 -21.46 -35.21
C PRO A 1103 17.96 -21.98 -34.82
N LEU A 1104 18.94 -21.11 -34.56
CA LEU A 1104 20.29 -21.50 -34.20
C LEU A 1104 20.37 -22.12 -32.80
N THR A 1105 19.35 -21.95 -31.95
CA THR A 1105 19.27 -22.64 -30.65
C THR A 1105 19.22 -24.17 -30.81
N ALA A 1106 18.76 -24.68 -31.95
CA ALA A 1106 18.71 -26.11 -32.24
C ALA A 1106 20.09 -26.76 -32.44
N ILE A 1107 21.13 -25.97 -32.70
CA ILE A 1107 22.51 -26.45 -32.89
C ILE A 1107 23.43 -26.09 -31.72
N THR A 1108 22.88 -25.53 -30.62
CA THR A 1108 23.62 -25.26 -29.38
C THR A 1108 23.15 -26.18 -28.26
N ASN A 1109 23.94 -26.30 -27.20
CA ASN A 1109 23.56 -27.02 -25.98
C ASN A 1109 22.91 -26.09 -24.92
N GLN A 1110 22.31 -24.96 -25.33
CA GLN A 1110 21.67 -24.02 -24.40
C GLN A 1110 20.22 -24.41 -24.12
N ARG A 1111 19.81 -24.43 -22.84
CA ARG A 1111 18.39 -24.40 -22.46
C ARG A 1111 17.84 -22.99 -22.71
N GLN A 1112 16.61 -22.87 -23.21
CA GLN A 1112 15.92 -21.60 -23.45
C GLN A 1112 16.12 -20.61 -22.29
N LEU A 1113 16.61 -19.40 -22.58
CA LEU A 1113 16.70 -18.29 -21.64
C LEU A 1113 15.30 -17.97 -21.10
N THR A 1114 15.05 -18.20 -19.81
CA THR A 1114 13.80 -17.82 -19.17
C THR A 1114 13.63 -16.30 -19.17
N SER A 1115 12.39 -15.83 -19.40
CA SER A 1115 12.03 -14.45 -19.74
C SER A 1115 12.37 -13.38 -18.69
N GLY A 1116 12.80 -13.76 -17.49
CA GLY A 1116 13.21 -12.84 -16.41
C GLY A 1116 14.71 -12.51 -16.39
N ASP A 1117 15.59 -13.47 -16.69
CA ASP A 1117 17.02 -13.39 -16.32
C ASP A 1117 17.95 -13.04 -17.52
N GLY A 1118 17.44 -13.13 -18.75
CA GLY A 1118 18.17 -12.77 -19.98
C GLY A 1118 18.13 -11.28 -20.37
N PHE A 1119 17.70 -10.37 -19.49
CA PHE A 1119 17.65 -8.93 -19.80
C PHE A 1119 19.05 -8.30 -19.84
N VAL A 1120 19.90 -8.67 -18.87
CA VAL A 1120 21.26 -8.13 -18.66
C VAL A 1120 22.20 -8.44 -19.83
N GLN A 1121 22.16 -9.68 -20.33
CA GLN A 1121 22.99 -10.10 -21.47
C GLN A 1121 22.62 -9.38 -22.77
N ARG A 1122 21.31 -9.13 -23.00
CA ARG A 1122 20.83 -8.43 -24.19
C ARG A 1122 21.32 -6.98 -24.24
N GLN A 1123 21.49 -6.32 -23.08
CA GLN A 1123 22.01 -4.96 -23.06
C GLN A 1123 23.50 -4.89 -23.37
N LEU A 1124 24.36 -5.72 -22.78
CA LEU A 1124 25.80 -5.69 -23.08
C LEU A 1124 26.09 -5.82 -24.59
N PHE A 1125 25.53 -6.85 -25.23
CA PHE A 1125 25.74 -7.06 -26.67
C PHE A 1125 25.04 -5.99 -27.53
N SER A 1126 23.99 -5.33 -27.02
CA SER A 1126 23.42 -4.16 -27.70
C SER A 1126 24.33 -2.92 -27.62
N ARG A 1127 25.08 -2.75 -26.51
CA ARG A 1127 26.01 -1.63 -26.32
C ARG A 1127 27.27 -1.76 -27.16
N LEU A 1128 27.62 -2.94 -27.66
CA LEU A 1128 28.73 -3.08 -28.63
C LEU A 1128 28.51 -2.26 -29.90
N GLU A 1129 27.25 -1.92 -30.23
CA GLU A 1129 26.94 -0.99 -31.33
C GLU A 1129 27.35 0.46 -31.04
N GLU A 1130 27.63 0.82 -29.78
CA GLU A 1130 28.13 2.15 -29.39
C GLU A 1130 29.57 2.40 -29.90
N LEU A 1131 30.31 1.33 -30.26
CA LEU A 1131 31.66 1.38 -30.83
C LEU A 1131 31.66 1.79 -32.32
N THR A 1132 30.93 2.86 -32.65
CA THR A 1132 30.76 3.34 -34.03
C THR A 1132 32.09 3.73 -34.65
N GLY A 1133 32.36 3.26 -35.87
CA GLY A 1133 33.63 3.53 -36.58
C GLY A 1133 34.76 2.54 -36.26
N LYS A 1134 34.52 1.54 -35.40
CA LYS A 1134 35.45 0.45 -35.12
C LYS A 1134 34.94 -0.87 -35.72
N SER A 1135 35.86 -1.77 -36.04
CA SER A 1135 35.54 -3.13 -36.48
C SER A 1135 35.39 -4.06 -35.28
N VAL A 1136 34.15 -4.48 -34.98
CA VAL A 1136 33.85 -5.29 -33.79
C VAL A 1136 33.51 -6.73 -34.19
N TYR A 1137 34.20 -7.70 -33.61
CA TYR A 1137 33.98 -9.14 -33.85
C TYR A 1137 33.71 -9.86 -32.53
N VAL A 1138 32.66 -10.68 -32.50
CA VAL A 1138 32.29 -11.52 -31.35
C VAL A 1138 32.43 -12.98 -31.76
N PHE A 1139 33.35 -13.71 -31.12
CA PHE A 1139 33.61 -15.12 -31.37
C PHE A 1139 32.94 -16.02 -30.31
N SER A 1140 32.41 -17.17 -30.74
CA SER A 1140 31.75 -18.18 -29.91
C SER A 1140 32.10 -19.63 -30.28
N GLY A 1141 32.01 -20.55 -29.31
CA GLY A 1141 32.47 -21.94 -29.46
C GLY A 1141 31.38 -23.03 -29.35
N ASP A 1142 30.34 -22.83 -28.56
CA ASP A 1142 29.35 -23.87 -28.18
C ASP A 1142 28.30 -24.22 -29.26
N ILE A 1143 28.76 -24.65 -30.44
CA ILE A 1143 27.91 -25.16 -31.53
C ILE A 1143 28.24 -26.62 -31.85
N SER A 1144 27.21 -27.42 -32.16
CA SER A 1144 27.34 -28.80 -32.63
C SER A 1144 26.31 -29.12 -33.73
N PRO A 1145 26.52 -28.64 -34.97
CA PRO A 1145 25.53 -28.72 -36.06
C PRO A 1145 25.45 -30.06 -36.80
N GLY A 1146 25.83 -31.16 -36.14
CA GLY A 1146 25.74 -32.49 -36.74
C GLY A 1146 26.72 -32.71 -37.89
N LYS A 1147 26.19 -32.84 -39.13
CA LYS A 1147 26.93 -33.11 -40.39
C LYS A 1147 27.30 -31.85 -41.19
N GLN A 1148 26.78 -30.68 -40.81
CA GLN A 1148 27.11 -29.42 -41.47
C GLN A 1148 28.46 -28.89 -40.95
N PRO A 1149 29.16 -28.02 -41.71
CA PRO A 1149 30.33 -27.30 -41.21
C PRO A 1149 30.00 -26.57 -39.90
N SER A 1150 30.89 -26.68 -38.90
CA SER A 1150 30.73 -26.02 -37.60
C SER A 1150 31.11 -24.54 -37.66
N LEU A 1151 30.36 -23.78 -38.44
CA LEU A 1151 30.58 -22.36 -38.69
C LEU A 1151 29.26 -21.59 -38.78
N VAL A 1152 29.14 -20.53 -38.00
CA VAL A 1152 28.02 -19.58 -38.06
C VAL A 1152 28.57 -18.19 -38.31
N TYR A 1153 27.99 -17.48 -39.27
CA TYR A 1153 28.23 -16.07 -39.52
C TYR A 1153 26.93 -15.29 -39.32
N HIS A 1154 26.97 -14.20 -38.57
CA HIS A 1154 25.82 -13.31 -38.47
C HIS A 1154 26.28 -11.86 -38.33
N ARG A 1155 25.73 -11.00 -39.19
CA ARG A 1155 25.91 -9.55 -39.12
C ARG A 1155 24.55 -8.88 -39.32
N PRO A 1156 24.00 -8.22 -38.28
CA PRO A 1156 22.74 -7.49 -38.42
C PRO A 1156 22.84 -6.40 -39.49
N GLN A 1157 21.72 -6.10 -40.14
CA GLN A 1157 21.65 -5.02 -41.13
C GLN A 1157 22.00 -3.68 -40.45
N ASP A 1158 22.87 -2.89 -41.07
CA ASP A 1158 23.38 -1.60 -40.56
C ASP A 1158 24.18 -1.67 -39.22
N SER A 1159 24.67 -2.86 -38.84
CA SER A 1159 25.55 -3.05 -37.66
C SER A 1159 27.04 -3.08 -38.04
N ALA A 1160 27.88 -2.53 -37.16
CA ALA A 1160 29.35 -2.65 -37.23
C ALA A 1160 29.87 -3.97 -36.61
N VAL A 1161 29.00 -4.72 -35.91
CA VAL A 1161 29.34 -5.90 -35.11
C VAL A 1161 29.14 -7.18 -35.92
N THR A 1162 30.17 -8.01 -36.00
CA THR A 1162 30.14 -9.32 -36.68
C THR A 1162 30.19 -10.44 -35.65
N TYR A 1163 29.18 -11.31 -35.65
CA TYR A 1163 29.09 -12.47 -34.78
C TYR A 1163 29.54 -13.72 -35.54
N LEU A 1164 30.45 -14.48 -34.93
CA LEU A 1164 31.03 -15.69 -35.49
C LEU A 1164 30.95 -16.79 -34.43
N ALA A 1165 30.53 -17.99 -34.83
CA ALA A 1165 30.70 -19.17 -33.98
C ALA A 1165 31.39 -20.29 -34.75
N SER A 1166 32.35 -20.95 -34.12
CA SER A 1166 33.09 -22.07 -34.69
C SER A 1166 33.42 -23.11 -33.63
N ALA A 1167 33.30 -24.40 -33.96
CA ALA A 1167 33.59 -25.49 -33.02
C ALA A 1167 34.40 -26.61 -33.67
N VAL A 1168 35.22 -27.31 -32.88
CA VAL A 1168 35.99 -28.47 -33.33
C VAL A 1168 35.62 -29.64 -32.41
N ASN A 1169 34.71 -30.50 -32.87
CA ASN A 1169 34.08 -31.59 -32.12
C ASN A 1169 34.61 -32.99 -32.52
N SER A 1170 35.86 -33.07 -32.99
CA SER A 1170 36.47 -34.29 -33.53
C SER A 1170 35.69 -34.92 -34.70
N ARG A 1171 35.16 -34.07 -35.59
CA ARG A 1171 34.44 -34.47 -36.81
C ARG A 1171 35.16 -33.97 -38.08
N PRO A 1172 34.93 -34.60 -39.25
CA PRO A 1172 35.48 -34.10 -40.52
C PRO A 1172 35.00 -32.69 -40.88
N SER A 1173 33.78 -32.32 -40.48
CA SER A 1173 33.16 -31.02 -40.74
C SER A 1173 33.57 -29.91 -39.75
N ASP A 1174 34.60 -30.14 -38.94
CA ASP A 1174 35.05 -29.18 -37.94
C ASP A 1174 35.82 -28.01 -38.58
N VAL A 1175 35.49 -26.79 -38.18
CA VAL A 1175 36.08 -25.54 -38.68
C VAL A 1175 36.73 -24.75 -37.56
N PHE A 1176 37.95 -24.26 -37.79
CA PHE A 1176 38.59 -23.23 -36.96
C PHE A 1176 38.82 -21.96 -37.80
N LEU A 1177 39.08 -20.83 -37.14
CA LEU A 1177 39.17 -19.53 -37.82
C LEU A 1177 40.58 -18.97 -37.70
N GLN A 1178 41.21 -18.66 -38.82
CA GLN A 1178 42.42 -17.84 -38.86
C GLN A 1178 42.04 -16.38 -39.10
N VAL A 1179 42.50 -15.49 -38.24
CA VAL A 1179 42.23 -14.06 -38.31
C VAL A 1179 43.53 -13.32 -38.57
N SER A 1180 43.57 -12.55 -39.65
CA SER A 1180 44.69 -11.68 -39.98
C SER A 1180 44.24 -10.23 -39.96
N VAL A 1181 44.95 -9.42 -39.20
CA VAL A 1181 44.70 -8.00 -38.98
C VAL A 1181 45.86 -7.21 -39.60
N ARG A 1182 45.54 -6.22 -40.42
CA ARG A 1182 46.48 -5.23 -40.97
C ARG A 1182 45.85 -3.84 -40.86
N GLY A 1183 46.21 -3.09 -39.82
CA GLY A 1183 45.60 -1.80 -39.54
C GLY A 1183 44.10 -1.93 -39.25
N ASP A 1184 43.26 -1.37 -40.12
CA ASP A 1184 41.79 -1.43 -40.05
C ASP A 1184 41.18 -2.64 -40.81
N GLN A 1185 41.97 -3.35 -41.61
CA GLN A 1185 41.51 -4.49 -42.38
C GLN A 1185 41.63 -5.78 -41.56
N VAL A 1186 40.48 -6.42 -41.31
CA VAL A 1186 40.40 -7.72 -40.66
C VAL A 1186 39.90 -8.75 -41.67
N THR A 1187 40.72 -9.77 -41.93
CA THR A 1187 40.37 -10.92 -42.76
C THR A 1187 40.18 -12.13 -41.85
N VAL A 1188 39.03 -12.79 -41.96
CA VAL A 1188 38.73 -14.02 -41.23
C VAL A 1188 38.60 -15.15 -42.25
N LEU A 1189 39.44 -16.18 -42.13
CA LEU A 1189 39.50 -17.33 -43.03
C LEU A 1189 39.07 -18.60 -42.27
N PRO A 1190 37.97 -19.27 -42.68
CA PRO A 1190 37.58 -20.54 -42.11
C PRO A 1190 38.43 -21.68 -42.68
N ILE A 1191 39.01 -22.50 -41.82
CA ILE A 1191 39.86 -23.63 -42.21
C ILE A 1191 39.18 -24.92 -41.75
N SER A 1192 38.88 -25.80 -42.71
CA SER A 1192 38.31 -27.12 -42.44
C SER A 1192 39.39 -28.10 -41.98
N SER A 1193 39.03 -28.95 -41.02
CA SER A 1193 39.88 -30.00 -40.47
C SER A 1193 40.23 -31.12 -41.46
N ASP A 1194 39.52 -31.24 -42.57
CA ASP A 1194 39.71 -32.26 -43.61
C ASP A 1194 40.19 -31.69 -44.96
N SER A 1195 40.66 -30.43 -44.95
CA SER A 1195 41.12 -29.71 -46.15
C SER A 1195 40.03 -29.52 -47.23
N GLN A 1196 38.74 -29.68 -46.90
CA GLN A 1196 37.67 -29.26 -47.80
C GLN A 1196 37.72 -27.74 -48.02
N GLN A 1197 37.54 -27.34 -49.28
CA GLN A 1197 37.47 -25.93 -49.66
C GLN A 1197 36.13 -25.35 -49.19
N LEU A 1198 36.16 -24.59 -48.09
CA LEU A 1198 35.00 -23.86 -47.58
C LEU A 1198 34.75 -22.61 -48.44
N GLY A 1199 33.49 -22.21 -48.57
CA GLY A 1199 33.11 -20.97 -49.25
C GLY A 1199 33.34 -19.73 -48.39
N ASN A 1200 32.98 -18.56 -48.91
CA ASN A 1200 33.06 -17.30 -48.15
C ASN A 1200 32.20 -17.36 -46.87
N LEU A 1201 32.66 -16.71 -45.79
CA LEU A 1201 31.99 -16.70 -44.48
C LEU A 1201 30.48 -16.37 -44.55
N GLU A 1202 30.11 -15.40 -45.38
CA GLU A 1202 28.73 -14.92 -45.56
C GLU A 1202 27.76 -16.02 -46.03
N GLN A 1203 28.28 -17.09 -46.65
CA GLN A 1203 27.48 -18.24 -47.07
C GLN A 1203 26.95 -19.04 -45.88
N TYR A 1204 27.52 -18.89 -44.68
CA TYR A 1204 27.11 -19.57 -43.45
C TYR A 1204 26.23 -18.67 -42.57
N SER A 1205 25.43 -17.80 -43.21
CA SER A 1205 24.50 -16.85 -42.57
C SER A 1205 23.28 -17.52 -41.92
N ASP A 1206 22.48 -16.73 -41.21
CA ASP A 1206 21.16 -17.10 -40.69
C ASP A 1206 20.27 -17.75 -41.78
N LYS A 1207 20.31 -17.25 -43.02
CA LYS A 1207 19.59 -17.84 -44.17
C LYS A 1207 20.04 -19.26 -44.50
N PHE A 1208 21.34 -19.54 -44.41
CA PHE A 1208 21.87 -20.88 -44.61
C PHE A 1208 21.30 -21.82 -43.55
N TRP A 1209 21.36 -21.43 -42.28
CA TRP A 1209 20.86 -22.25 -41.17
C TRP A 1209 19.34 -22.44 -41.19
N GLN A 1210 18.57 -21.41 -41.54
CA GLN A 1210 17.12 -21.52 -41.75
C GLN A 1210 16.77 -22.57 -42.82
N SER A 1211 17.55 -22.63 -43.92
CA SER A 1211 17.35 -23.63 -44.98
C SER A 1211 17.69 -25.07 -44.57
N LYS A 1212 18.59 -25.25 -43.58
CA LYS A 1212 19.08 -26.56 -43.14
C LYS A 1212 18.29 -27.16 -41.97
N LEU A 1213 17.67 -26.33 -41.13
CA LEU A 1213 17.00 -26.76 -39.89
C LEU A 1213 15.49 -26.99 -40.05
N GLY A 1214 14.85 -26.45 -41.09
CA GLY A 1214 13.43 -26.71 -41.44
C GLY A 1214 12.41 -26.06 -40.48
N PRO A 1215 11.21 -25.67 -40.95
CA PRO A 1215 10.21 -24.98 -40.12
C PRO A 1215 9.55 -25.85 -39.03
N ASP A 1216 9.67 -27.18 -39.10
CA ASP A 1216 8.95 -28.13 -38.21
C ASP A 1216 9.69 -28.49 -36.90
N GLN A 1217 10.91 -28.00 -36.68
CA GLN A 1217 11.65 -28.17 -35.40
C GLN A 1217 11.49 -26.95 -34.47
N VAL A 1218 10.72 -25.94 -34.90
CA VAL A 1218 10.43 -24.73 -34.14
C VAL A 1218 9.16 -25.00 -33.32
N GLN A 1219 9.28 -25.35 -32.04
CA GLN A 1219 8.16 -25.13 -31.12
C GLN A 1219 8.14 -23.64 -30.75
N PRO A 1220 7.10 -22.88 -31.15
CA PRO A 1220 6.95 -21.55 -30.62
C PRO A 1220 6.67 -21.67 -29.12
N GLY A 1221 7.51 -21.00 -28.32
CA GLY A 1221 7.20 -20.73 -26.92
C GLY A 1221 5.79 -20.18 -26.83
N THR A 1222 5.01 -20.76 -25.91
CA THR A 1222 3.64 -20.33 -25.60
C THR A 1222 3.56 -18.80 -25.53
N PRO A 1223 2.68 -18.13 -26.28
CA PRO A 1223 2.46 -16.71 -26.12
C PRO A 1223 1.86 -16.46 -24.74
N ASP A 1224 2.65 -15.89 -23.84
CA ASP A 1224 2.14 -15.22 -22.67
C ASP A 1224 1.28 -14.03 -23.14
N LYS A 1225 -0.05 -14.23 -23.04
CA LYS A 1225 -1.11 -13.24 -22.84
C LYS A 1225 -1.05 -11.94 -23.66
N VAL A 1226 -2.07 -11.76 -24.51
CA VAL A 1226 -2.86 -10.50 -24.50
C VAL A 1226 -4.35 -10.80 -24.65
N ALA A 1227 -4.96 -11.26 -23.57
CA ALA A 1227 -6.41 -11.12 -23.36
C ALA A 1227 -6.71 -9.77 -22.70
N THR A 1228 -6.44 -8.66 -23.38
CA THR A 1228 -6.85 -7.31 -22.95
C THR A 1228 -7.09 -6.38 -24.15
N GLY A 1229 -7.78 -6.89 -25.18
CA GLY A 1229 -8.03 -6.13 -26.42
C GLY A 1229 -9.48 -5.76 -26.72
N LEU A 1230 -10.46 -6.17 -25.91
CA LEU A 1230 -11.89 -6.05 -26.27
C LEU A 1230 -12.78 -5.30 -25.26
N LEU A 1231 -12.21 -4.76 -24.16
CA LEU A 1231 -12.95 -3.97 -23.17
C LEU A 1231 -12.46 -2.52 -23.01
N SER A 1232 -11.32 -2.14 -23.60
CA SER A 1232 -10.79 -0.76 -23.59
C SER A 1232 -11.28 0.09 -24.76
N SER A 1233 -11.74 -0.54 -25.86
CA SER A 1233 -12.25 0.16 -27.06
C SER A 1233 -13.75 0.48 -27.02
N LEU A 1234 -14.51 -0.08 -26.06
CA LEU A 1234 -15.96 0.13 -25.96
C LEU A 1234 -16.40 1.20 -24.95
N LEU A 1235 -15.51 1.65 -24.06
CA LEU A 1235 -15.85 2.65 -23.03
C LEU A 1235 -15.69 4.14 -23.45
N PRO A 1236 -14.94 4.51 -24.51
CA PRO A 1236 -15.00 5.89 -25.04
C PRO A 1236 -16.15 6.10 -26.05
N ALA A 1237 -16.57 5.04 -26.75
CA ALA A 1237 -17.52 5.15 -27.86
C ALA A 1237 -19.00 5.29 -27.40
N MET A 1238 -19.37 4.75 -26.24
CA MET A 1238 -20.75 4.85 -25.73
C MET A 1238 -21.10 6.22 -25.10
N GLY A 1239 -20.09 6.98 -24.63
CA GLY A 1239 -20.30 8.31 -24.04
C GLY A 1239 -20.58 9.41 -25.08
N VAL A 1240 -19.92 9.33 -26.23
CA VAL A 1240 -20.10 10.31 -27.32
C VAL A 1240 -21.40 10.07 -28.08
N ALA A 1241 -21.75 8.80 -28.34
CA ALA A 1241 -23.00 8.45 -29.01
C ALA A 1241 -24.25 8.79 -28.17
N ALA A 1242 -24.20 8.61 -26.84
CA ALA A 1242 -25.31 8.99 -25.95
C ALA A 1242 -25.50 10.52 -25.86
N GLY A 1243 -24.40 11.29 -25.82
CA GLY A 1243 -24.45 12.76 -25.84
C GLY A 1243 -25.02 13.33 -27.14
N TRP A 1244 -24.65 12.75 -28.28
CA TRP A 1244 -25.16 13.16 -29.59
C TRP A 1244 -26.62 12.73 -29.81
N SER A 1245 -27.02 11.55 -29.34
CA SER A 1245 -28.40 11.06 -29.45
C SER A 1245 -29.38 11.88 -28.60
N ILE A 1246 -28.97 12.32 -27.41
CA ILE A 1246 -29.76 13.20 -26.53
C ILE A 1246 -29.82 14.62 -27.10
N GLY A 1247 -28.69 15.13 -27.63
CA GLY A 1247 -28.66 16.42 -28.32
C GLY A 1247 -29.55 16.47 -29.56
N TRP A 1248 -29.58 15.39 -30.35
CA TRP A 1248 -30.40 15.30 -31.54
C TRP A 1248 -31.89 15.07 -31.24
N TRP A 1249 -32.21 14.32 -30.17
CA TRP A 1249 -33.59 14.16 -29.68
C TRP A 1249 -34.17 15.47 -29.13
N LEU A 1250 -33.37 16.29 -28.42
CA LEU A 1250 -33.76 17.63 -27.94
C LEU A 1250 -33.95 18.64 -29.09
N LEU A 1251 -33.24 18.47 -30.21
CA LEU A 1251 -33.41 19.27 -31.43
C LEU A 1251 -34.68 18.90 -32.20
N LYS A 1252 -35.07 17.62 -32.22
CA LYS A 1252 -36.29 17.15 -32.90
C LYS A 1252 -37.58 17.33 -32.09
N SER A 1253 -37.52 17.41 -30.75
CA SER A 1253 -38.71 17.46 -29.89
C SER A 1253 -39.41 18.82 -29.82
N GLY A 1254 -39.16 19.75 -30.75
CA GLY A 1254 -39.88 21.03 -30.87
C GLY A 1254 -39.67 22.03 -29.73
N TRP A 1255 -38.66 21.84 -28.87
CA TRP A 1255 -38.48 22.63 -27.64
C TRP A 1255 -37.86 24.03 -27.86
N LEU A 1256 -37.44 24.36 -29.09
CA LEU A 1256 -36.77 25.61 -29.47
C LEU A 1256 -37.52 26.37 -30.58
N GLY A 1257 -38.80 26.66 -30.34
CA GLY A 1257 -39.68 27.29 -31.33
C GLY A 1257 -39.52 28.81 -31.56
N ARG A 1258 -38.59 29.52 -30.90
CA ARG A 1258 -38.50 31.00 -31.05
C ARG A 1258 -37.10 31.63 -31.09
N THR A 1259 -36.02 30.87 -31.05
CA THR A 1259 -34.64 31.42 -30.98
C THR A 1259 -33.75 31.06 -32.17
N THR A 1260 -34.31 30.49 -33.24
CA THR A 1260 -33.55 30.07 -34.43
C THR A 1260 -33.22 31.20 -35.41
N ALA A 1261 -33.84 32.38 -35.29
CA ALA A 1261 -33.56 33.51 -36.19
C ALA A 1261 -32.27 34.29 -35.83
N ALA A 1262 -31.87 34.33 -34.55
CA ALA A 1262 -30.67 35.06 -34.10
C ALA A 1262 -29.39 34.22 -34.24
N LEU A 1263 -29.48 32.90 -34.04
CA LEU A 1263 -28.34 31.98 -34.12
C LEU A 1263 -27.88 31.69 -35.55
N LYS A 1264 -28.77 31.83 -36.55
CA LYS A 1264 -28.42 31.64 -37.97
C LYS A 1264 -27.55 32.77 -38.53
N LYS A 1265 -27.62 33.99 -37.98
CA LYS A 1265 -26.83 35.15 -38.43
C LYS A 1265 -25.43 35.24 -37.82
N GLY A 1266 -25.20 34.64 -36.65
CA GLY A 1266 -23.88 34.63 -36.00
C GLY A 1266 -22.94 33.52 -36.49
N LEU A 1267 -23.48 32.41 -37.00
CA LEU A 1267 -22.71 31.22 -37.40
C LEU A 1267 -22.22 31.24 -38.86
N LEU A 1268 -22.66 32.20 -39.69
CA LEU A 1268 -22.21 32.37 -41.07
C LEU A 1268 -21.15 33.48 -41.24
N ALA A 1269 -20.74 34.15 -40.17
CA ALA A 1269 -19.71 35.19 -40.18
C ALA A 1269 -18.38 34.72 -39.54
N GLY A 1270 -18.25 33.42 -39.25
CA GLY A 1270 -17.10 32.82 -38.56
C GLY A 1270 -16.83 31.39 -39.01
N VAL A 1271 -17.00 31.13 -40.31
CA VAL A 1271 -16.27 30.12 -41.09
C VAL A 1271 -15.48 30.92 -42.09
#